data_AF-A0A1B5KVG9-F1
#
_entry.id   AF-A0A1B5KVG9-F1
#
_cell.length_a   1.000
_cell.length_b   1.000
_cell.length_c   1.000
_cell.angle_alpha   90.00
_cell.angle_beta   90.00
_cell.angle_gamma   90.00
#
_symmetry.space_group_name_H-M   'P 1'
#
loop_
_entity.id
_entity.type
_entity.pdbx_description
1 polymer ?
#
loop_
_entity_poly.entity_id
_entity_poly.type
_entity_poly.pdbx_seq_one_letter_code
_entity_poly.pdbx_strand_id
1 'polypeptide(L)'
;MSTQNWYMYFTDKRHETTGKPKPLEYELQDWRQRDRLKTVSAALAVCLNIGVEPPDQLKTTPGAKLEAWTDPTVPPIQKALENIGKALQSQYETLAIRARYKQYLDPSVEETKKFCVSLRRNAKDERVLLHYNGHGVPKPTASGEIWVFNKTYTQYIPVSLYDLQHWLQAPTIFVWDCSEAGNILNNYHRFVEKHEEEEEEAAERDPHYEKTNFRPYIHLAACAVKENLPTNPQLPADLFTACLTTPIEMALLFFVLQNPLKTKLTPDRAKQLPGRLQERRTPLGELNWIFTAITDSIAWTTLPRDLFRKFFRQDLMVAALFRNFLLAQRVMTVYGCHPQSYPALPDTHQHPLWETWDLAVDMALAQLPMLEKKENQGIDYEYHNSTFFTEQLTAFDVYLTRGDAMAQRPPDQLPVVLQVLLSQQHRVRALILLGRFLDLGPWSVQLALSIGIFPYVLKLLQSAAAELKPVMVFIWARLIAVDISCQQDLIKDSGYSYFAQILKPSEGLPVVDSDEHKAMCAFILAMLCKDYKNGQMVCNQTDIITYCLAHLQNENNPLLRQWACLCISQLWQDLPEAKWRGIRENAYVKLTYLMRDPCCEVRAAMIHALTTFLGIPDLTEEVARIEESIAWTILEMGTDGSPMVRKEFLAFLSHFITRFESKFLVAAYEQLQEEKEYLMYPPRDDGQDHKMGLHYARPENRQKDGTIKPTAHGLSHNTVYMACWKHALILSVDPHPEVQCEATLIVDYVHNVLLSSTVGESAQTLMRDIQTLARQAAMLRNAAHAHAQRSSLIGGQATPPLPSPGLLRRTASLLFQSLVGGEDKPRPTTPSSVAPSRPSSSKPGPDQMVAPPEQLDQASAPAAYSVAREPMTGAYEGRDLTKTPNLPLKSRFLEWSIEYFREPQMKPGEADEPGSTEYNERLWRRARNENMLRETQPLKQIAGTHKWNNQLGVVNNGAQPAKLTFHQYEDHLAVSDEGNTVYVWDWKKQSRLSRFSNGNPQGSKISDMKFINEDDQAFLMTGSSDGVIRVYRNYDSDKQIELATAWRASTHMVPSNVNSGMVFDWQQVTGRVLVAGDVRVIRVWYAAHEACIMDIPARSGSCVTSLTSDQMTGNIFVAGFGDGAVRVFDTRQRPQDSMVRKWKDESDRQWIKSVHMQRGGQRELVSASRNGRVRIWDIRMDKPLHSFQTTRDTLRTASTHEHLPVFAVGTSQHAVKVFNLDGNLLSRLEPYSSFLQQNRRAPISATAFHPHRPILGCTAQGDYHINLFTCEKTEALHFG
;
A
#
# COMPACT_ATOMS: atom_id res chain seq x y z
N MET A 1 -10.48 28.78 19.10
CA MET A 1 -10.20 27.47 18.46
C MET A 1 -8.84 27.55 17.80
N SER A 2 -7.77 27.43 18.59
CA SER A 2 -6.41 27.24 18.05
C SER A 2 -6.29 25.76 17.71
N THR A 3 -5.91 25.46 16.46
CA THR A 3 -5.49 24.13 16.01
C THR A 3 -4.39 23.60 16.93
N GLN A 4 -4.75 22.80 17.94
CA GLN A 4 -3.78 21.97 18.65
C GLN A 4 -3.43 20.83 17.70
N ASN A 5 -2.23 20.86 17.11
CA ASN A 5 -1.69 19.74 16.35
C ASN A 5 -1.45 18.58 17.33
N TRP A 6 -2.32 17.58 17.31
CA TRP A 6 -2.06 16.31 18.01
C TRP A 6 -1.26 15.40 17.10
N TYR A 7 -0.16 14.88 17.63
CA TYR A 7 0.73 13.99 16.91
C TYR A 7 0.31 12.55 17.19
N MET A 8 -0.04 11.82 16.13
CA MET A 8 -0.28 10.38 16.15
C MET A 8 0.99 9.67 15.72
N TYR A 9 1.36 8.60 16.42
CA TYR A 9 2.55 7.79 16.10
C TYR A 9 2.17 6.35 15.82
N PHE A 10 2.94 5.66 14.98
CA PHE A 10 2.69 4.27 14.58
C PHE A 10 1.37 4.05 13.81
N THR A 11 0.84 5.08 13.15
CA THR A 11 -0.38 5.03 12.34
C THR A 11 -0.12 4.99 10.83
N ASP A 12 1.15 5.08 10.40
CA ASP A 12 1.48 5.01 8.97
C ASP A 12 1.25 3.61 8.39
N LYS A 13 1.00 3.52 7.08
CA LYS A 13 0.75 2.27 6.33
C LYS A 13 1.74 1.14 6.64
N ARG A 14 3.01 1.45 6.90
CA ARG A 14 4.05 0.46 7.21
C ARG A 14 3.78 -0.34 8.49
N HIS A 15 3.03 0.21 9.46
CA HIS A 15 2.66 -0.48 10.70
C HIS A 15 1.47 -1.43 10.50
N GLU A 16 0.75 -1.31 9.38
CA GLU A 16 -0.36 -2.20 9.06
C GLU A 16 0.08 -3.43 8.28
N THR A 17 0.98 -3.25 7.29
CA THR A 17 1.37 -4.32 6.38
C THR A 17 2.82 -4.78 6.54
N THR A 18 3.64 -4.07 7.31
CA THR A 18 5.08 -4.37 7.50
C THR A 18 5.84 -4.56 6.18
N GLY A 19 5.54 -3.70 5.19
CA GLY A 19 6.17 -3.73 3.87
C GLY A 19 5.67 -4.84 2.94
N LYS A 20 4.53 -5.47 3.24
CA LYS A 20 3.85 -6.41 2.33
C LYS A 20 2.82 -5.66 1.46
N PRO A 21 2.85 -5.81 0.13
CA PRO A 21 1.84 -5.18 -0.74
C PRO A 21 0.46 -5.82 -0.54
N LYS A 22 -0.61 -5.04 -0.73
CA LYS A 22 -1.97 -5.57 -0.81
C LYS A 22 -2.13 -6.42 -2.09
N PRO A 23 -2.84 -7.56 -2.04
CA PRO A 23 -3.16 -8.31 -3.25
C PRO A 23 -4.03 -7.44 -4.17
N LEU A 24 -3.80 -7.51 -5.48
CA LEU A 24 -4.66 -6.84 -6.46
C LEU A 24 -6.00 -7.58 -6.49
N GLU A 25 -7.09 -6.88 -6.18
CA GLU A 25 -8.44 -7.44 -6.15
C GLU A 25 -9.03 -7.76 -7.53
N TYR A 26 -8.33 -7.40 -8.62
CA TYR A 26 -8.82 -7.55 -9.99
C TYR A 26 -7.70 -8.01 -10.94
N GLU A 27 -8.08 -8.81 -11.95
CA GLU A 27 -7.19 -9.19 -13.04
C GLU A 27 -7.19 -8.12 -14.13
N LEU A 28 -6.00 -7.73 -14.57
CA LEU A 28 -5.84 -6.78 -15.69
C LEU A 28 -6.27 -7.45 -16.99
N GLN A 29 -7.31 -6.90 -17.61
CA GLN A 29 -7.71 -7.32 -18.95
C GLN A 29 -6.71 -6.82 -20.00
N ASP A 30 -6.35 -7.67 -20.97
CA ASP A 30 -5.46 -7.28 -22.06
C ASP A 30 -6.16 -6.25 -22.97
N TRP A 31 -5.81 -4.98 -22.80
CA TRP A 31 -6.30 -3.87 -23.60
C TRP A 31 -5.52 -3.70 -24.91
N ARG A 32 -4.38 -4.37 -25.10
CA ARG A 32 -3.56 -4.25 -26.32
C ARG A 32 -4.25 -4.92 -27.50
N GLN A 33 -4.19 -4.27 -28.65
CA GLN A 33 -4.68 -4.81 -29.92
C GLN A 33 -3.53 -5.46 -30.69
N ARG A 34 -3.30 -6.75 -30.45
CA ARG A 34 -2.21 -7.50 -31.10
C ARG A 34 -2.53 -7.80 -32.57
N ASP A 35 -3.78 -8.12 -32.89
CA ASP A 35 -4.24 -8.40 -34.25
C ASP A 35 -4.77 -7.14 -34.93
N ARG A 36 -3.92 -6.44 -35.68
CA ARG A 36 -4.32 -5.25 -36.46
C ARG A 36 -4.73 -5.63 -37.89
N LEU A 37 -5.96 -6.06 -38.05
CA LEU A 37 -6.61 -6.20 -39.36
C LEU A 37 -6.86 -4.83 -39.98
N LYS A 38 -6.57 -4.67 -41.28
CA LYS A 38 -6.84 -3.43 -42.02
C LYS A 38 -7.67 -3.69 -43.25
N THR A 39 -8.59 -2.77 -43.56
CA THR A 39 -9.28 -2.77 -44.85
C THR A 39 -8.38 -2.18 -45.94
N VAL A 40 -7.88 -3.02 -46.84
CA VAL A 40 -6.90 -2.63 -47.89
C VAL A 40 -7.51 -2.44 -49.27
N SER A 41 -8.63 -3.11 -49.55
CA SER A 41 -9.31 -3.05 -50.85
C SER A 41 -10.82 -2.96 -50.67
N ALA A 42 -11.47 -2.21 -51.55
CA ALA A 42 -12.91 -2.01 -51.56
C ALA A 42 -13.48 -2.16 -52.97
N ALA A 43 -14.57 -2.91 -53.10
CA ALA A 43 -15.38 -3.00 -54.31
C ALA A 43 -16.69 -2.24 -54.13
N LEU A 44 -17.01 -1.42 -55.12
CA LEU A 44 -18.25 -0.65 -55.19
C LEU A 44 -19.08 -1.22 -56.35
N ALA A 45 -19.95 -2.18 -56.03
CA ALA A 45 -20.88 -2.80 -56.97
C ALA A 45 -22.18 -1.99 -57.00
N VAL A 46 -22.41 -1.25 -58.08
CA VAL A 46 -23.54 -0.34 -58.25
C VAL A 46 -24.46 -0.91 -59.33
N CYS A 47 -25.60 -1.45 -58.94
CA CYS A 47 -26.60 -2.07 -59.81
C CYS A 47 -27.85 -1.18 -59.89
N LEU A 48 -27.88 -0.23 -60.84
CA LEU A 48 -28.92 0.80 -60.94
C LEU A 48 -29.75 0.72 -62.22
N ASN A 49 -29.20 0.24 -63.35
CA ASN A 49 -29.87 0.18 -64.66
C ASN A 49 -30.78 1.40 -64.94
N ILE A 50 -30.17 2.59 -64.93
CA ILE A 50 -30.88 3.87 -64.89
C ILE A 50 -31.87 3.98 -66.05
N GLY A 51 -33.15 4.17 -65.71
CA GLY A 51 -34.25 4.30 -66.67
C GLY A 51 -35.10 3.05 -66.86
N VAL A 52 -34.71 1.91 -66.28
CA VAL A 52 -35.48 0.65 -66.28
C VAL A 52 -35.77 0.22 -64.85
N GLU A 53 -37.06 0.11 -64.51
CA GLU A 53 -37.49 -0.19 -63.14
C GLU A 53 -37.60 -1.70 -62.88
N PRO A 54 -37.14 -2.20 -61.72
CA PRO A 54 -37.33 -3.58 -61.33
C PRO A 54 -38.80 -3.85 -60.96
N PRO A 55 -39.31 -5.09 -61.17
CA PRO A 55 -40.73 -5.43 -61.02
C PRO A 55 -41.28 -5.31 -59.60
N ASP A 56 -40.41 -5.30 -58.59
CA ASP A 56 -40.80 -5.44 -57.17
C ASP A 56 -40.77 -4.12 -56.38
N GLN A 57 -40.45 -2.98 -57.03
CA GLN A 57 -40.39 -1.67 -56.39
C GLN A 57 -41.61 -0.80 -56.75
N LEU A 58 -42.24 -0.22 -55.72
CA LEU A 58 -43.37 0.70 -55.88
C LEU A 58 -42.84 2.12 -56.12
N LYS A 59 -43.11 2.68 -57.30
CA LYS A 59 -42.74 4.07 -57.62
C LYS A 59 -43.72 5.06 -57.00
N THR A 60 -43.18 6.06 -56.30
CA THR A 60 -43.93 7.26 -55.91
C THR A 60 -43.56 8.43 -56.81
N THR A 61 -44.56 9.23 -57.21
CA THR A 61 -44.36 10.41 -58.05
C THR A 61 -44.92 11.65 -57.33
N PRO A 62 -44.08 12.59 -56.85
CA PRO A 62 -42.61 12.59 -56.86
C PRO A 62 -42.02 11.59 -55.85
N GLY A 63 -40.82 11.08 -56.13
CA GLY A 63 -40.07 10.15 -55.27
C GLY A 63 -38.61 10.56 -55.12
N ALA A 64 -37.88 9.90 -54.22
CA ALA A 64 -36.43 10.06 -54.03
C ALA A 64 -35.66 9.68 -55.31
N LYS A 65 -34.68 10.50 -55.71
CA LYS A 65 -33.95 10.32 -56.99
C LYS A 65 -32.43 10.43 -56.89
N LEU A 66 -31.91 11.16 -55.92
CA LEU A 66 -30.47 11.41 -55.84
C LEU A 66 -29.74 10.13 -55.44
N GLU A 67 -28.69 9.79 -56.17
CA GLU A 67 -27.78 8.66 -55.91
C GLU A 67 -26.36 9.23 -55.80
N ALA A 68 -25.67 8.97 -54.69
CA ALA A 68 -24.39 9.59 -54.35
C ALA A 68 -24.40 11.12 -54.55
N TRP A 69 -25.50 11.77 -54.15
CA TRP A 69 -25.77 13.20 -54.33
C TRP A 69 -25.81 13.71 -55.79
N THR A 70 -25.91 12.79 -56.75
CA THR A 70 -26.02 13.11 -58.19
C THR A 70 -27.44 12.79 -58.67
N ASP A 71 -28.03 13.68 -59.47
CA ASP A 71 -29.31 13.40 -60.12
C ASP A 71 -29.07 12.50 -61.36
N PRO A 72 -29.58 11.24 -61.36
CA PRO A 72 -29.37 10.32 -62.47
C PRO A 72 -30.12 10.72 -63.75
N THR A 73 -31.06 11.67 -63.67
CA THR A 73 -31.93 12.08 -64.79
C THR A 73 -31.38 13.25 -65.62
N VAL A 74 -30.35 13.95 -65.12
CA VAL A 74 -29.79 15.15 -65.76
C VAL A 74 -28.77 14.81 -66.87
N PRO A 75 -27.67 14.07 -66.60
CA PRO A 75 -26.75 13.61 -67.65
C PRO A 75 -27.30 12.39 -68.41
N PRO A 76 -26.77 12.08 -69.62
CA PRO A 76 -27.08 10.83 -70.31
C PRO A 76 -26.77 9.61 -69.45
N ILE A 77 -27.62 8.58 -69.49
CA ILE A 77 -27.61 7.38 -68.61
C ILE A 77 -26.21 6.84 -68.31
N GLN A 78 -25.39 6.61 -69.33
CA GLN A 78 -24.06 6.03 -69.14
C GLN A 78 -23.09 6.96 -68.40
N LYS A 79 -23.18 8.27 -68.66
CA LYS A 79 -22.41 9.29 -67.95
C LYS A 79 -22.95 9.52 -66.53
N ALA A 80 -24.25 9.34 -66.32
CA ALA A 80 -24.88 9.39 -65.00
C ALA A 80 -24.29 8.30 -64.09
N LEU A 81 -24.26 7.05 -64.57
CA LEU A 81 -23.74 5.90 -63.84
C LEU A 81 -22.24 6.04 -63.50
N GLU A 82 -21.43 6.53 -64.45
CA GLU A 82 -20.01 6.83 -64.20
C GLU A 82 -19.81 7.95 -63.17
N ASN A 83 -20.64 8.98 -63.20
CA ASN A 83 -20.58 10.08 -62.25
C ASN A 83 -20.94 9.61 -60.83
N ILE A 84 -21.99 8.79 -60.70
CA ILE A 84 -22.40 8.18 -59.42
C ILE A 84 -21.27 7.31 -58.88
N GLY A 85 -20.68 6.44 -59.71
CA GLY A 85 -19.54 5.60 -59.32
C GLY A 85 -18.33 6.39 -58.82
N LYS A 86 -17.96 7.48 -59.53
CA LYS A 86 -16.86 8.38 -59.13
C LYS A 86 -17.19 9.14 -57.84
N ALA A 87 -18.42 9.62 -57.70
CA ALA A 87 -18.87 10.31 -56.49
C ALA A 87 -18.80 9.37 -55.28
N LEU A 88 -19.36 8.16 -55.39
CA LEU A 88 -19.33 7.16 -54.33
C LEU A 88 -17.90 6.75 -53.94
N GLN A 89 -17.00 6.56 -54.92
CA GLN A 89 -15.59 6.32 -54.63
C GLN A 89 -14.98 7.48 -53.85
N SER A 90 -15.21 8.73 -54.28
CA SER A 90 -14.68 9.91 -53.61
C SER A 90 -15.18 10.01 -52.17
N GLN A 91 -16.45 9.68 -51.91
CA GLN A 91 -17.00 9.67 -50.56
C GLN A 91 -16.28 8.64 -49.67
N TYR A 92 -16.07 7.42 -50.14
CA TYR A 92 -15.31 6.40 -49.40
C TYR A 92 -13.83 6.77 -49.18
N GLU A 93 -13.20 7.44 -50.15
CA GLU A 93 -11.83 7.94 -50.01
C GLU A 93 -11.70 8.95 -48.86
N THR A 94 -12.76 9.69 -48.52
CA THR A 94 -12.77 10.56 -47.33
C THR A 94 -12.71 9.78 -46.02
N LEU A 95 -13.26 8.56 -45.96
CA LEU A 95 -13.25 7.69 -44.79
C LEU A 95 -11.90 6.96 -44.64
N ALA A 96 -11.35 6.45 -45.75
CA ALA A 96 -10.03 5.83 -45.76
C ALA A 96 -9.25 6.09 -47.06
N ILE A 97 -8.32 7.04 -47.00
CA ILE A 97 -7.53 7.49 -48.14
C ILE A 97 -6.58 6.40 -48.69
N ARG A 98 -6.16 5.44 -47.84
CA ARG A 98 -5.12 4.46 -48.18
C ARG A 98 -5.66 3.15 -48.80
N ALA A 99 -6.98 2.96 -48.82
CA ALA A 99 -7.57 1.75 -49.40
C ALA A 99 -7.64 1.86 -50.94
N ARG A 100 -7.58 0.71 -51.62
CA ARG A 100 -7.71 0.65 -53.08
C ARG A 100 -9.16 0.41 -53.46
N TYR A 101 -9.76 1.37 -54.16
CA TYR A 101 -11.16 1.31 -54.61
C TYR A 101 -11.25 0.81 -56.05
N LYS A 102 -12.24 -0.04 -56.32
CA LYS A 102 -12.63 -0.44 -57.66
C LYS A 102 -14.14 -0.28 -57.83
N GLN A 103 -14.53 0.41 -58.90
CA GLN A 103 -15.92 0.61 -59.26
C GLN A 103 -16.36 -0.47 -60.24
N TYR A 104 -17.55 -1.02 -60.00
CA TYR A 104 -18.19 -2.02 -60.84
C TYR A 104 -19.62 -1.58 -61.09
N LEU A 105 -19.84 -1.04 -62.28
CA LEU A 105 -21.09 -0.38 -62.67
C LEU A 105 -21.92 -1.36 -63.50
N ASP A 106 -23.12 -1.69 -63.02
CA ASP A 106 -24.03 -2.70 -63.55
C ASP A 106 -23.32 -4.02 -63.96
N PRO A 107 -22.60 -4.70 -63.04
CA PRO A 107 -21.78 -5.85 -63.38
C PRO A 107 -22.60 -7.07 -63.80
N SER A 108 -22.01 -7.91 -64.65
CA SER A 108 -22.51 -9.27 -64.92
C SER A 108 -22.06 -10.30 -63.88
N VAL A 109 -22.66 -11.50 -63.84
CA VAL A 109 -22.25 -12.58 -62.91
C VAL A 109 -20.79 -13.00 -63.10
N GLU A 110 -20.36 -13.20 -64.34
CA GLU A 110 -18.97 -13.58 -64.67
C GLU A 110 -17.96 -12.52 -64.21
N GLU A 111 -18.34 -11.26 -64.36
CA GLU A 111 -17.58 -10.11 -63.89
C GLU A 111 -17.54 -10.06 -62.37
N THR A 112 -18.69 -10.19 -61.71
CA THR A 112 -18.82 -10.24 -60.24
C THR A 112 -17.91 -11.32 -59.62
N LYS A 113 -17.89 -12.53 -60.21
CA LYS A 113 -16.98 -13.61 -59.80
C LYS A 113 -15.51 -13.22 -59.96
N LYS A 114 -15.12 -12.73 -61.14
CA LYS A 114 -13.73 -12.29 -61.41
C LYS A 114 -13.31 -11.17 -60.45
N PHE A 115 -14.22 -10.28 -60.10
CA PHE A 115 -13.96 -9.16 -59.19
C PHE A 115 -13.70 -9.62 -57.77
N CYS A 116 -14.59 -10.45 -57.22
CA CYS A 116 -14.46 -11.00 -55.88
C CYS A 116 -13.15 -11.78 -55.71
N VAL A 117 -12.86 -12.70 -56.64
CA VAL A 117 -11.62 -13.50 -56.63
C VAL A 117 -10.38 -12.61 -56.77
N SER A 118 -10.43 -11.59 -57.64
CA SER A 118 -9.31 -10.65 -57.79
C SER A 118 -9.05 -9.84 -56.51
N LEU A 119 -10.08 -9.49 -55.74
CA LEU A 119 -9.94 -8.69 -54.53
C LEU A 119 -9.31 -9.50 -53.40
N ARG A 120 -9.81 -10.72 -53.16
CA ARG A 120 -9.21 -11.63 -52.17
C ARG A 120 -7.75 -11.92 -52.49
N ARG A 121 -7.44 -12.26 -53.76
CA ARG A 121 -6.05 -12.50 -54.20
C ARG A 121 -5.11 -11.31 -53.91
N ASN A 122 -5.61 -10.08 -54.04
CA ASN A 122 -4.81 -8.87 -53.80
C ASN A 122 -4.72 -8.49 -52.31
N ALA A 123 -5.74 -8.81 -51.52
CA ALA A 123 -5.80 -8.50 -50.09
C ALA A 123 -5.10 -9.55 -49.22
N LYS A 124 -4.94 -10.80 -49.69
CA LYS A 124 -4.42 -11.93 -48.91
C LYS A 124 -5.23 -12.08 -47.61
N ASP A 125 -4.60 -11.91 -46.46
CA ASP A 125 -5.19 -12.06 -45.13
C ASP A 125 -5.79 -10.75 -44.59
N GLU A 126 -5.71 -9.65 -45.34
CA GLU A 126 -6.29 -8.36 -44.97
C GLU A 126 -7.78 -8.27 -45.33
N ARG A 127 -8.48 -7.28 -44.76
CA ARG A 127 -9.93 -7.15 -44.91
C ARG A 127 -10.30 -6.56 -46.27
N VAL A 128 -11.34 -7.12 -46.89
CA VAL A 128 -11.95 -6.61 -48.13
C VAL A 128 -13.33 -6.02 -47.81
N LEU A 129 -13.61 -4.82 -48.34
CA LEU A 129 -14.93 -4.19 -48.29
C LEU A 129 -15.69 -4.48 -49.61
N LEU A 130 -16.92 -4.98 -49.52
CA LEU A 130 -17.86 -5.02 -50.64
C LEU A 130 -19.06 -4.12 -50.31
N HIS A 131 -19.23 -3.07 -51.09
CA HIS A 131 -20.43 -2.26 -51.11
C HIS A 131 -21.31 -2.72 -52.28
N TYR A 132 -22.56 -3.06 -52.00
CA TYR A 132 -23.56 -3.44 -53.00
C TYR A 132 -24.75 -2.50 -52.91
N ASN A 133 -24.97 -1.72 -53.96
CA ASN A 133 -26.17 -0.92 -54.17
C ASN A 133 -27.06 -1.65 -55.18
N GLY A 134 -28.24 -2.07 -54.75
CA GLY A 134 -29.18 -2.90 -55.50
C GLY A 134 -30.48 -2.21 -55.88
N HIS A 135 -30.49 -0.88 -56.08
CA HIS A 135 -31.76 -0.17 -56.33
C HIS A 135 -32.36 -0.45 -57.72
N GLY A 136 -31.55 -0.80 -58.72
CA GLY A 136 -31.99 -1.09 -60.09
C GLY A 136 -32.39 -2.54 -60.36
N VAL A 137 -32.38 -3.39 -59.33
CA VAL A 137 -32.60 -4.84 -59.45
C VAL A 137 -33.70 -5.30 -58.48
N PRO A 138 -34.26 -6.52 -58.66
CA PRO A 138 -35.22 -7.10 -57.72
C PRO A 138 -34.65 -7.22 -56.29
N LYS A 139 -35.55 -7.37 -55.32
CA LYS A 139 -35.16 -7.48 -53.89
C LYS A 139 -34.43 -8.82 -53.63
N PRO A 140 -33.53 -8.88 -52.63
CA PRO A 140 -32.90 -10.12 -52.23
C PRO A 140 -33.93 -11.17 -51.82
N THR A 141 -33.75 -12.40 -52.29
CA THR A 141 -34.71 -13.49 -52.07
C THR A 141 -34.61 -14.04 -50.65
N ALA A 142 -35.69 -14.63 -50.15
CA ALA A 142 -35.69 -15.33 -48.87
C ALA A 142 -34.76 -16.55 -48.84
N SER A 143 -34.35 -17.07 -50.01
CA SER A 143 -33.36 -18.14 -50.19
C SER A 143 -31.90 -17.67 -50.08
N GLY A 144 -31.66 -16.35 -50.01
CA GLY A 144 -30.31 -15.80 -49.88
C GLY A 144 -29.60 -15.62 -51.23
N GLU A 145 -30.26 -14.98 -52.19
CA GLU A 145 -29.68 -14.58 -53.47
C GLU A 145 -29.75 -13.06 -53.64
N ILE A 146 -28.70 -12.48 -54.24
CA ILE A 146 -28.65 -11.09 -54.69
C ILE A 146 -28.73 -11.04 -56.21
N TRP A 147 -29.12 -9.90 -56.79
CA TRP A 147 -29.34 -9.80 -58.23
C TRP A 147 -28.28 -8.94 -58.92
N VAL A 148 -27.85 -9.39 -60.10
CA VAL A 148 -26.97 -8.65 -61.02
C VAL A 148 -27.50 -8.77 -62.45
N PHE A 149 -26.80 -8.24 -63.45
CA PHE A 149 -27.26 -8.26 -64.84
C PHE A 149 -26.65 -9.40 -65.65
N ASN A 150 -27.24 -9.68 -66.82
CA ASN A 150 -26.54 -10.36 -67.91
C ASN A 150 -25.78 -9.33 -68.78
N LYS A 151 -24.87 -9.80 -69.65
CA LYS A 151 -24.04 -8.92 -70.51
C LYS A 151 -24.84 -7.99 -71.42
N THR A 152 -26.10 -8.33 -71.72
CA THR A 152 -26.98 -7.56 -72.61
C THR A 152 -28.01 -6.70 -71.85
N TYR A 153 -27.98 -6.69 -70.51
CA TYR A 153 -28.94 -5.98 -69.64
C TYR A 153 -30.42 -6.29 -69.90
N THR A 154 -30.72 -7.50 -70.37
CA THR A 154 -32.09 -7.94 -70.68
C THR A 154 -32.72 -8.78 -69.56
N GLN A 155 -31.91 -9.35 -68.67
CA GLN A 155 -32.37 -10.22 -67.58
C GLN A 155 -31.59 -9.94 -66.30
N TYR A 156 -32.31 -10.03 -65.17
CA TYR A 156 -31.72 -10.09 -63.84
C TYR A 156 -31.27 -11.53 -63.57
N ILE A 157 -30.03 -11.71 -63.14
CA ILE A 157 -29.43 -13.01 -62.85
C ILE A 157 -29.17 -13.12 -61.34
N PRO A 158 -29.64 -14.18 -60.66
CA PRO A 158 -29.40 -14.36 -59.24
C PRO A 158 -27.98 -14.85 -58.99
N VAL A 159 -27.35 -14.32 -57.94
CA VAL A 159 -26.06 -14.74 -57.39
C VAL A 159 -26.31 -15.23 -55.97
N SER A 160 -26.00 -16.51 -55.73
CA SER A 160 -26.12 -17.10 -54.40
C SER A 160 -25.09 -16.51 -53.43
N LEU A 161 -25.51 -16.23 -52.19
CA LEU A 161 -24.58 -15.81 -51.13
C LEU A 161 -23.53 -16.89 -50.84
N TYR A 162 -23.86 -18.17 -51.08
CA TYR A 162 -22.92 -19.28 -50.97
C TYR A 162 -21.71 -19.09 -51.90
N ASP A 163 -21.97 -18.82 -53.18
CA ASP A 163 -20.89 -18.61 -54.15
C ASP A 163 -20.10 -17.34 -53.84
N LEU A 164 -20.79 -16.28 -53.41
CA LEU A 164 -20.16 -15.02 -53.04
C LEU A 164 -19.18 -15.17 -51.87
N GLN A 165 -19.56 -15.95 -50.85
CA GLN A 165 -18.71 -16.30 -49.71
C GLN A 165 -17.45 -17.03 -50.17
N HIS A 166 -17.60 -18.02 -51.05
CA HIS A 166 -16.48 -18.76 -51.61
C HIS A 166 -15.52 -17.87 -52.42
N TRP A 167 -16.03 -16.89 -53.18
CA TRP A 167 -15.18 -16.01 -53.98
C TRP A 167 -14.41 -14.97 -53.16
N LEU A 168 -15.01 -14.48 -52.07
CA LEU A 168 -14.42 -13.41 -51.26
C LEU A 168 -13.63 -13.92 -50.07
N GLN A 169 -13.98 -15.06 -49.46
CA GLN A 169 -13.35 -15.63 -48.25
C GLN A 169 -13.24 -14.61 -47.09
N ALA A 170 -12.70 -14.99 -45.93
CA ALA A 170 -12.43 -14.05 -44.85
C ALA A 170 -11.02 -13.45 -44.89
N PRO A 171 -10.78 -12.27 -44.27
CA PRO A 171 -11.75 -11.40 -43.58
C PRO A 171 -12.47 -10.40 -44.50
N THR A 172 -13.74 -10.11 -44.24
CA THR A 172 -14.61 -9.24 -45.08
C THR A 172 -15.50 -8.29 -44.27
N ILE A 173 -15.90 -7.20 -44.92
CA ILE A 173 -16.98 -6.30 -44.48
C ILE A 173 -17.90 -6.00 -45.66
N PHE A 174 -19.21 -6.02 -45.43
CA PHE A 174 -20.23 -5.80 -46.44
C PHE A 174 -21.14 -4.62 -46.08
N VAL A 175 -21.50 -3.84 -47.10
CA VAL A 175 -22.52 -2.79 -47.02
C VAL A 175 -23.60 -3.12 -48.06
N TRP A 176 -24.82 -3.37 -47.58
CA TRP A 176 -25.97 -3.75 -48.40
C TRP A 176 -26.98 -2.60 -48.44
N ASP A 177 -26.98 -1.85 -49.54
CA ASP A 177 -27.96 -0.79 -49.80
C ASP A 177 -29.01 -1.29 -50.81
N CYS A 178 -30.08 -1.88 -50.27
CA CYS A 178 -31.23 -2.37 -51.03
C CYS A 178 -32.43 -2.57 -50.10
N SER A 179 -33.63 -2.68 -50.69
CA SER A 179 -34.84 -3.06 -49.95
C SER A 179 -34.80 -4.54 -49.54
N GLU A 180 -35.36 -4.87 -48.39
CA GLU A 180 -35.31 -6.21 -47.77
C GLU A 180 -33.89 -6.79 -47.57
N ALA A 181 -32.89 -5.93 -47.32
CA ALA A 181 -31.50 -6.36 -47.09
C ALA A 181 -31.35 -7.33 -45.89
N GLY A 182 -32.30 -7.35 -44.94
CA GLY A 182 -32.35 -8.33 -43.86
C GLY A 182 -32.42 -9.80 -44.32
N ASN A 183 -32.94 -10.08 -45.52
CA ASN A 183 -32.95 -11.43 -46.09
C ASN A 183 -31.52 -11.96 -46.34
N ILE A 184 -30.58 -11.05 -46.62
CA ILE A 184 -29.16 -11.39 -46.81
C ILE A 184 -28.55 -11.86 -45.49
N LEU A 185 -28.73 -11.09 -44.42
CA LEU A 185 -28.19 -11.38 -43.09
C LEU A 185 -28.66 -12.73 -42.55
N ASN A 186 -29.97 -13.00 -42.61
CA ASN A 186 -30.55 -14.24 -42.10
C ASN A 186 -29.98 -15.50 -42.74
N ASN A 187 -29.66 -15.45 -44.04
CA ASN A 187 -29.15 -16.60 -44.77
C ASN A 187 -27.61 -16.70 -44.75
N TYR A 188 -26.90 -15.58 -44.59
CA TYR A 188 -25.44 -15.56 -44.66
C TYR A 188 -24.77 -16.48 -43.62
N HIS A 189 -25.25 -16.44 -42.37
CA HIS A 189 -24.71 -17.27 -41.28
C HIS A 189 -24.83 -18.77 -41.57
N ARG A 190 -26.01 -19.18 -42.07
CA ARG A 190 -26.30 -20.58 -42.42
C ARG A 190 -25.36 -21.10 -43.50
N PHE A 191 -25.02 -20.28 -44.49
CA PHE A 191 -24.08 -20.68 -45.55
C PHE A 191 -22.64 -20.72 -45.07
N VAL A 192 -22.23 -19.89 -44.09
CA VAL A 192 -20.90 -20.00 -43.48
C VAL A 192 -20.75 -21.30 -42.69
N GLU A 193 -21.73 -21.64 -41.86
CA GLU A 193 -21.73 -22.91 -41.09
C GLU A 193 -21.58 -24.11 -42.04
N LYS A 194 -22.32 -24.11 -43.15
CA LYS A 194 -22.22 -25.14 -44.17
C LYS A 194 -20.82 -25.24 -44.81
N HIS A 195 -20.18 -24.11 -45.13
CA HIS A 195 -18.80 -24.13 -45.65
C HIS A 195 -17.81 -24.66 -44.61
N GLU A 196 -17.97 -24.27 -43.34
CA GLU A 196 -17.10 -24.74 -42.24
C GLU A 196 -17.21 -26.27 -42.06
N GLU A 197 -18.43 -26.83 -42.14
CA GLU A 197 -18.66 -28.28 -42.12
C GLU A 197 -17.99 -28.99 -43.32
N GLU A 198 -18.13 -28.46 -44.54
CA GLU A 198 -17.53 -29.06 -45.75
C GLU A 198 -15.98 -29.02 -45.72
N GLU A 199 -15.38 -27.96 -45.17
CA GLU A 199 -13.92 -27.82 -45.01
C GLU A 199 -13.38 -28.72 -43.89
N GLU A 200 -14.16 -28.99 -42.85
CA GLU A 200 -13.84 -29.98 -41.82
C GLU A 200 -13.85 -31.39 -42.40
N GLU A 201 -14.90 -31.77 -43.13
CA GLU A 201 -14.96 -33.06 -43.82
C GLU A 201 -13.81 -33.24 -44.84
N ALA A 202 -13.44 -32.18 -45.56
CA ALA A 202 -12.32 -32.20 -46.50
C ALA A 202 -10.97 -32.40 -45.80
N ALA A 203 -10.75 -31.73 -44.67
CA ALA A 203 -9.54 -31.88 -43.87
C ALA A 203 -9.45 -33.25 -43.17
N GLU A 204 -10.58 -33.87 -42.83
CA GLU A 204 -10.60 -35.25 -42.34
C GLU A 204 -10.24 -36.27 -43.43
N ARG A 205 -10.60 -35.98 -44.69
CA ARG A 205 -10.26 -36.84 -45.84
C ARG A 205 -8.80 -36.71 -46.27
N ASP A 206 -8.19 -35.53 -46.15
CA ASP A 206 -6.78 -35.29 -46.49
C ASP A 206 -6.06 -34.45 -45.42
N PRO A 207 -5.09 -35.03 -44.68
CA PRO A 207 -4.30 -34.32 -43.68
C PRO A 207 -3.46 -33.15 -44.21
N HIS A 208 -3.23 -33.04 -45.52
CA HIS A 208 -2.49 -31.93 -46.15
C HIS A 208 -3.40 -30.84 -46.72
N TYR A 209 -4.72 -30.93 -46.53
CA TYR A 209 -5.67 -29.94 -47.00
C TYR A 209 -5.57 -28.63 -46.19
N GLU A 210 -5.33 -27.52 -46.88
CA GLU A 210 -5.29 -26.19 -46.28
C GLU A 210 -6.72 -25.61 -46.22
N LYS A 211 -7.27 -25.51 -45.01
CA LYS A 211 -8.63 -25.02 -44.78
C LYS A 211 -8.79 -23.57 -45.21
N THR A 212 -9.84 -23.30 -45.97
CA THR A 212 -10.27 -21.94 -46.30
C THR A 212 -11.01 -21.34 -45.10
N ASN A 213 -10.62 -20.13 -44.68
CA ASN A 213 -11.30 -19.46 -43.57
C ASN A 213 -12.43 -18.56 -44.07
N PHE A 214 -13.60 -18.69 -43.44
CA PHE A 214 -14.79 -17.88 -43.70
C PHE A 214 -15.11 -16.88 -42.57
N ARG A 215 -14.31 -16.85 -41.48
CA ARG A 215 -14.42 -15.85 -40.39
C ARG A 215 -13.13 -15.04 -40.23
N PRO A 216 -13.17 -13.76 -39.81
CA PRO A 216 -14.35 -12.96 -39.44
C PRO A 216 -14.99 -12.21 -40.62
N TYR A 217 -16.31 -11.99 -40.55
CA TYR A 217 -17.09 -11.17 -41.48
C TYR A 217 -17.96 -10.15 -40.72
N ILE A 218 -18.24 -9.01 -41.35
CA ILE A 218 -19.05 -7.90 -40.80
C ILE A 218 -20.08 -7.49 -41.85
N HIS A 219 -21.32 -7.21 -41.44
CA HIS A 219 -22.36 -6.73 -42.34
C HIS A 219 -23.03 -5.46 -41.80
N LEU A 220 -23.36 -4.55 -42.71
CA LEU A 220 -24.22 -3.40 -42.49
C LEU A 220 -25.30 -3.43 -43.57
N ALA A 221 -26.57 -3.54 -43.18
CA ALA A 221 -27.71 -3.68 -44.07
C ALA A 221 -28.71 -2.54 -43.86
N ALA A 222 -29.26 -2.01 -44.95
CA ALA A 222 -30.08 -0.79 -44.93
C ALA A 222 -31.43 -0.94 -44.21
N CYS A 223 -32.06 -2.11 -44.25
CA CYS A 223 -33.40 -2.32 -43.70
C CYS A 223 -33.64 -3.78 -43.28
N ALA A 224 -34.67 -4.00 -42.44
CA ALA A 224 -35.04 -5.33 -41.98
C ALA A 224 -35.81 -6.13 -43.04
N VAL A 225 -36.11 -7.40 -42.74
CA VAL A 225 -36.94 -8.26 -43.59
C VAL A 225 -38.34 -7.66 -43.74
N LYS A 226 -38.87 -7.61 -44.97
CA LYS A 226 -40.15 -6.97 -45.35
C LYS A 226 -40.20 -5.44 -45.25
N GLU A 227 -39.08 -4.76 -45.02
CA GLU A 227 -38.98 -3.31 -45.09
C GLU A 227 -38.47 -2.85 -46.46
N ASN A 228 -38.94 -1.69 -46.93
CA ASN A 228 -38.52 -1.08 -48.19
C ASN A 228 -37.86 0.27 -47.90
N LEU A 229 -36.89 0.65 -48.73
CA LEU A 229 -36.23 1.94 -48.63
C LEU A 229 -37.23 3.11 -48.80
N PRO A 230 -36.99 4.25 -48.14
CA PRO A 230 -37.92 5.36 -48.13
C PRO A 230 -37.92 6.09 -49.48
N THR A 231 -39.11 6.45 -49.96
CA THR A 231 -39.30 7.07 -51.28
C THR A 231 -39.58 8.57 -51.22
N ASN A 232 -39.37 9.23 -50.07
CA ASN A 232 -39.62 10.67 -49.90
C ASN A 232 -38.73 11.50 -50.85
N PRO A 233 -39.30 12.37 -51.71
CA PRO A 233 -38.54 13.17 -52.68
C PRO A 233 -37.55 14.17 -52.07
N GLN A 234 -37.68 14.49 -50.78
CA GLN A 234 -36.74 15.37 -50.06
C GLN A 234 -35.45 14.64 -49.62
N LEU A 235 -35.42 13.32 -49.74
CA LEU A 235 -34.28 12.47 -49.37
C LEU A 235 -33.57 11.93 -50.62
N PRO A 236 -32.29 11.56 -50.50
CA PRO A 236 -31.63 10.74 -51.52
C PRO A 236 -32.23 9.33 -51.57
N ALA A 237 -32.15 8.68 -52.74
CA ALA A 237 -32.54 7.30 -52.92
C ALA A 237 -31.57 6.35 -52.18
N ASP A 238 -30.29 6.69 -52.14
CA ASP A 238 -29.24 6.00 -51.39
C ASP A 238 -29.09 6.51 -49.96
N LEU A 239 -30.21 6.60 -49.23
CA LEU A 239 -30.24 7.15 -47.88
C LEU A 239 -29.26 6.45 -46.92
N PHE A 240 -29.17 5.12 -46.99
CA PHE A 240 -28.27 4.35 -46.14
C PHE A 240 -26.81 4.64 -46.47
N THR A 241 -26.45 4.58 -47.76
CA THR A 241 -25.12 4.93 -48.23
C THR A 241 -24.74 6.35 -47.85
N ALA A 242 -25.61 7.32 -48.10
CA ALA A 242 -25.39 8.73 -47.77
C ALA A 242 -25.16 8.94 -46.26
N CYS A 243 -25.85 8.19 -45.38
CA CYS A 243 -25.58 8.21 -43.94
C CYS A 243 -24.19 7.66 -43.61
N LEU A 244 -23.78 6.56 -44.27
CA LEU A 244 -22.50 5.89 -44.03
C LEU A 244 -21.29 6.64 -44.59
N THR A 245 -21.42 7.32 -45.72
CA THR A 245 -20.28 7.91 -46.45
C THR A 245 -20.21 9.43 -46.35
N THR A 246 -21.35 10.10 -46.16
CA THR A 246 -21.46 11.57 -46.03
C THR A 246 -22.31 11.98 -44.81
N PRO A 247 -21.92 11.58 -43.59
CA PRO A 247 -22.78 11.70 -42.41
C PRO A 247 -23.16 13.14 -42.07
N ILE A 248 -22.24 14.11 -42.22
CA ILE A 248 -22.50 15.51 -41.86
C ILE A 248 -23.51 16.16 -42.80
N GLU A 249 -23.39 15.92 -44.10
CA GLU A 249 -24.36 16.43 -45.08
C GLU A 249 -25.77 15.85 -44.85
N MET A 250 -25.85 14.55 -44.59
CA MET A 250 -27.11 13.89 -44.25
C MET A 250 -27.69 14.38 -42.92
N ALA A 251 -26.86 14.59 -41.89
CA ALA A 251 -27.31 15.06 -40.59
C ALA A 251 -27.87 16.49 -40.67
N LEU A 252 -27.23 17.38 -41.44
CA LEU A 252 -27.73 18.74 -41.68
C LEU A 252 -29.05 18.73 -42.47
N LEU A 253 -29.13 17.93 -43.53
CA LEU A 253 -30.37 17.72 -44.30
C LEU A 253 -31.50 17.23 -43.39
N PHE A 254 -31.25 16.17 -42.62
CA PHE A 254 -32.21 15.57 -41.71
C PHE A 254 -32.69 16.58 -40.65
N PHE A 255 -31.76 17.31 -40.02
CA PHE A 255 -32.09 18.30 -38.99
C PHE A 255 -33.02 19.39 -39.52
N VAL A 256 -32.75 19.93 -40.72
CA VAL A 256 -33.61 20.95 -41.34
C VAL A 256 -34.98 20.38 -41.73
N LEU A 257 -35.04 19.14 -42.23
CA LEU A 257 -36.31 18.50 -42.60
C LEU A 257 -37.20 18.20 -41.38
N GLN A 258 -36.62 17.87 -40.23
CA GLN A 258 -37.38 17.74 -38.98
C GLN A 258 -37.86 19.11 -38.46
N ASN A 259 -37.21 20.19 -38.87
CA ASN A 259 -37.48 21.59 -38.50
C ASN A 259 -37.83 21.80 -37.01
N PRO A 260 -36.97 21.35 -36.06
CA PRO A 260 -37.24 21.50 -34.63
C PRO A 260 -37.38 22.97 -34.19
N LEU A 261 -36.80 23.90 -34.95
CA LEU A 261 -36.69 25.33 -34.60
C LEU A 261 -37.76 26.21 -35.25
N LYS A 262 -38.58 25.66 -36.16
CA LYS A 262 -39.56 26.40 -36.99
C LYS A 262 -38.94 27.60 -37.75
N THR A 263 -37.66 27.51 -38.12
CA THR A 263 -36.94 28.55 -38.87
C THR A 263 -37.21 28.44 -40.38
N LYS A 264 -36.96 29.52 -41.13
CA LYS A 264 -37.08 29.55 -42.61
C LYS A 264 -35.80 29.07 -43.32
N LEU A 265 -35.07 28.13 -42.74
CA LEU A 265 -33.83 27.60 -43.33
C LEU A 265 -34.17 26.48 -44.32
N THR A 266 -33.61 26.52 -45.53
CA THR A 266 -33.77 25.45 -46.52
C THR A 266 -32.59 24.47 -46.43
N PRO A 267 -32.78 23.18 -46.80
CA PRO A 267 -31.69 22.21 -46.76
C PRO A 267 -30.47 22.60 -47.60
N ASP A 268 -30.68 23.22 -48.76
CA ASP A 268 -29.59 23.67 -49.64
C ASP A 268 -28.74 24.77 -48.98
N ARG A 269 -29.36 25.66 -48.18
CA ARG A 269 -28.62 26.66 -47.42
C ARG A 269 -27.81 26.04 -46.29
N ALA A 270 -28.34 25.04 -45.59
CA ALA A 270 -27.61 24.35 -44.53
C ALA A 270 -26.35 23.64 -45.05
N LYS A 271 -26.38 23.12 -46.29
CA LYS A 271 -25.21 22.51 -46.95
C LYS A 271 -24.10 23.51 -47.29
N GLN A 272 -24.41 24.80 -47.38
CA GLN A 272 -23.45 25.87 -47.69
C GLN A 272 -22.65 26.34 -46.46
N LEU A 273 -22.67 25.60 -45.36
CA LEU A 273 -21.88 25.92 -44.17
C LEU A 273 -20.38 25.96 -44.53
N PRO A 274 -19.67 27.08 -44.25
CA PRO A 274 -18.29 27.26 -44.71
C PRO A 274 -17.32 26.34 -43.97
N GLY A 275 -16.26 25.90 -44.68
CA GLY A 275 -15.16 25.13 -44.11
C GLY A 275 -14.86 23.81 -44.81
N ARG A 276 -13.95 23.04 -44.21
CA ARG A 276 -13.57 21.70 -44.68
C ARG A 276 -13.64 20.71 -43.52
N LEU A 277 -14.05 19.48 -43.79
CA LEU A 277 -14.22 18.43 -42.78
C LEU A 277 -12.94 18.10 -41.98
N GLN A 278 -11.75 18.31 -42.55
CA GLN A 278 -10.48 18.09 -41.85
C GLN A 278 -10.06 19.27 -40.96
N GLU A 279 -10.60 20.47 -41.19
CA GLU A 279 -10.17 21.71 -40.53
C GLU A 279 -11.08 22.05 -39.34
N ARG A 280 -10.72 21.55 -38.15
CA ARG A 280 -11.51 21.66 -36.91
C ARG A 280 -11.84 23.08 -36.43
N ARG A 281 -11.16 24.11 -36.97
CA ARG A 281 -11.43 25.52 -36.64
C ARG A 281 -12.55 26.12 -37.49
N THR A 282 -12.90 25.46 -38.59
CA THR A 282 -14.01 25.86 -39.46
C THR A 282 -15.32 25.27 -38.93
N PRO A 283 -16.48 25.93 -39.15
CA PRO A 283 -17.78 25.41 -38.69
C PRO A 283 -18.05 23.97 -39.11
N LEU A 284 -17.79 23.63 -40.38
CA LEU A 284 -18.01 22.28 -40.90
C LEU A 284 -17.05 21.24 -40.28
N GLY A 285 -15.78 21.61 -40.10
CA GLY A 285 -14.79 20.74 -39.45
C GLY A 285 -15.01 20.57 -37.95
N GLU A 286 -15.52 21.59 -37.26
CA GLU A 286 -15.92 21.52 -35.86
C GLU A 286 -17.11 20.56 -35.68
N LEU A 287 -18.15 20.68 -36.51
CA LEU A 287 -19.29 19.75 -36.48
C LEU A 287 -18.87 18.31 -36.73
N ASN A 288 -18.00 18.06 -37.71
CA ASN A 288 -17.47 16.71 -37.96
C ASN A 288 -16.72 16.13 -36.75
N TRP A 289 -16.00 16.99 -36.02
CA TRP A 289 -15.28 16.59 -34.82
C TRP A 289 -16.22 16.31 -33.64
N ILE A 290 -17.25 17.14 -33.44
CA ILE A 290 -18.31 16.91 -32.44
C ILE A 290 -19.07 15.62 -32.76
N PHE A 291 -19.45 15.41 -34.02
CA PHE A 291 -20.12 14.19 -34.48
C PHE A 291 -19.32 12.93 -34.15
N THR A 292 -18.01 12.97 -34.42
CA THR A 292 -17.10 11.86 -34.08
C THR A 292 -17.06 11.62 -32.57
N ALA A 293 -17.03 12.67 -31.75
CA ALA A 293 -17.01 12.54 -30.29
C ALA A 293 -18.32 11.96 -29.73
N ILE A 294 -19.47 12.40 -30.25
CA ILE A 294 -20.79 11.92 -29.82
C ILE A 294 -20.99 10.46 -30.22
N THR A 295 -20.73 10.10 -31.48
CA THR A 295 -20.90 8.72 -31.96
C THR A 295 -19.98 7.73 -31.26
N ASP A 296 -18.71 8.09 -31.00
CA ASP A 296 -17.82 7.27 -30.17
C ASP A 296 -18.36 7.11 -28.74
N SER A 297 -18.99 8.14 -28.19
CA SER A 297 -19.54 8.11 -26.83
C SER A 297 -20.80 7.26 -26.70
N ILE A 298 -21.68 7.32 -27.70
CA ILE A 298 -22.85 6.44 -27.79
C ILE A 298 -22.39 4.98 -27.90
N ALA A 299 -21.41 4.69 -28.77
CA ALA A 299 -20.87 3.34 -28.92
C ALA A 299 -20.24 2.83 -27.62
N TRP A 300 -19.49 3.68 -26.91
CA TRP A 300 -18.81 3.32 -25.67
C TRP A 300 -19.77 3.02 -24.51
N THR A 301 -20.87 3.76 -24.42
CA THR A 301 -21.87 3.62 -23.35
C THR A 301 -22.84 2.48 -23.62
N THR A 302 -23.05 2.14 -24.89
CA THR A 302 -24.03 1.12 -25.30
C THR A 302 -23.40 -0.27 -25.51
N LEU A 303 -22.15 -0.35 -26.00
CA LEU A 303 -21.55 -1.63 -26.42
C LEU A 303 -20.69 -2.28 -25.32
N PRO A 304 -20.66 -3.62 -25.28
CA PRO A 304 -19.63 -4.35 -24.54
C PRO A 304 -18.22 -3.92 -24.96
N ARG A 305 -17.29 -3.88 -24.00
CA ARG A 305 -15.93 -3.36 -24.19
C ARG A 305 -15.16 -4.05 -25.32
N ASP A 306 -15.32 -5.36 -25.47
CA ASP A 306 -14.64 -6.13 -26.51
C ASP A 306 -15.15 -5.80 -27.92
N LEU A 307 -16.47 -5.65 -28.07
CA LEU A 307 -17.08 -5.25 -29.35
C LEU A 307 -16.71 -3.82 -29.71
N PHE A 308 -16.72 -2.90 -28.73
CA PHE A 308 -16.26 -1.53 -28.94
C PHE A 308 -14.81 -1.49 -29.44
N ARG A 309 -13.89 -2.21 -28.78
CA ARG A 309 -12.48 -2.29 -29.20
C ARG A 309 -12.34 -2.88 -30.61
N LYS A 310 -13.12 -3.91 -30.94
CA LYS A 310 -13.09 -4.57 -32.24
C LYS A 310 -13.57 -3.66 -33.38
N PHE A 311 -14.66 -2.92 -33.18
CA PHE A 311 -15.27 -2.12 -34.27
C PHE A 311 -14.79 -0.67 -34.33
N PHE A 312 -14.57 -0.03 -33.18
CA PHE A 312 -14.27 1.40 -33.12
C PHE A 312 -12.78 1.74 -32.98
N ARG A 313 -11.91 0.73 -32.79
CA ARG A 313 -10.47 0.94 -32.55
C ARG A 313 -9.53 0.11 -33.44
N GLN A 314 -9.92 -1.08 -33.90
CA GLN A 314 -9.03 -1.99 -34.66
C GLN A 314 -8.69 -1.48 -36.08
N ASP A 315 -9.71 -1.03 -36.82
CA ASP A 315 -9.61 -0.62 -38.23
C ASP A 315 -10.33 0.71 -38.45
N LEU A 316 -9.63 1.69 -39.05
CA LEU A 316 -10.16 3.03 -39.29
C LEU A 316 -11.40 3.04 -40.19
N MET A 317 -11.44 2.18 -41.22
CA MET A 317 -12.59 2.12 -42.12
C MET A 317 -13.83 1.59 -41.39
N VAL A 318 -13.67 0.50 -40.65
CA VAL A 318 -14.76 -0.12 -39.90
C VAL A 318 -15.24 0.79 -38.77
N ALA A 319 -14.33 1.47 -38.07
CA ALA A 319 -14.69 2.46 -37.07
C ALA A 319 -15.49 3.63 -37.67
N ALA A 320 -15.13 4.09 -38.88
CA ALA A 320 -15.89 5.12 -39.57
C ALA A 320 -17.29 4.65 -39.97
N LEU A 321 -17.40 3.46 -40.59
CA LEU A 321 -18.68 2.91 -41.00
C LEU A 321 -19.61 2.66 -39.81
N PHE A 322 -19.11 2.12 -38.69
CA PHE A 322 -19.95 1.89 -37.52
C PHE A 322 -20.36 3.18 -36.80
N ARG A 323 -19.49 4.21 -36.71
CA ARG A 323 -19.90 5.54 -36.21
C ARG A 323 -21.05 6.11 -37.04
N ASN A 324 -20.91 6.02 -38.35
CA ASN A 324 -21.87 6.56 -39.30
C ASN A 324 -23.15 5.69 -39.36
N PHE A 325 -23.05 4.39 -39.06
CA PHE A 325 -24.20 3.50 -38.92
C PHE A 325 -25.10 3.88 -37.75
N LEU A 326 -24.56 4.44 -36.66
CA LEU A 326 -25.40 4.97 -35.57
C LEU A 326 -26.28 6.14 -36.06
N LEU A 327 -25.75 6.99 -36.95
CA LEU A 327 -26.55 8.03 -37.61
C LEU A 327 -27.60 7.41 -38.54
N ALA A 328 -27.26 6.35 -39.28
CA ALA A 328 -28.22 5.65 -40.13
C ALA A 328 -29.38 5.08 -39.31
N GLN A 329 -29.11 4.44 -38.16
CA GLN A 329 -30.15 3.98 -37.22
C GLN A 329 -31.06 5.14 -36.81
N ARG A 330 -30.49 6.30 -36.50
CA ARG A 330 -31.28 7.48 -36.11
C ARG A 330 -32.15 8.03 -37.25
N VAL A 331 -31.57 8.25 -38.43
CA VAL A 331 -32.25 8.89 -39.56
C VAL A 331 -33.29 7.97 -40.17
N MET A 332 -32.94 6.72 -40.44
CA MET A 332 -33.80 5.80 -41.19
C MET A 332 -35.02 5.34 -40.37
N THR A 333 -34.88 5.23 -39.04
CA THR A 333 -35.98 4.82 -38.15
C THR A 333 -37.14 5.83 -38.20
N VAL A 334 -36.87 7.13 -38.37
CA VAL A 334 -37.93 8.16 -38.53
C VAL A 334 -38.74 7.95 -39.81
N TYR A 335 -38.15 7.33 -40.83
CA TYR A 335 -38.81 7.01 -42.09
C TYR A 335 -39.28 5.56 -42.17
N GLY A 336 -39.38 4.85 -41.03
CA GLY A 336 -39.92 3.49 -40.96
C GLY A 336 -38.99 2.39 -41.48
N CYS A 337 -37.69 2.65 -41.56
CA CYS A 337 -36.67 1.67 -41.95
C CYS A 337 -35.70 1.43 -40.78
N HIS A 338 -35.39 0.16 -40.49
CA HIS A 338 -34.52 -0.22 -39.39
C HIS A 338 -33.24 -0.89 -39.93
N PRO A 339 -32.12 -0.15 -40.00
CA PRO A 339 -30.84 -0.71 -40.40
C PRO A 339 -30.37 -1.82 -39.47
N GLN A 340 -29.79 -2.87 -40.03
CA GLN A 340 -29.30 -4.03 -39.28
C GLN A 340 -27.78 -4.18 -39.44
N SER A 341 -27.10 -4.65 -38.41
CA SER A 341 -25.67 -4.97 -38.46
C SER A 341 -25.42 -6.40 -38.02
N TYR A 342 -24.33 -6.99 -38.52
CA TYR A 342 -23.74 -8.18 -37.91
C TYR A 342 -22.27 -7.96 -37.60
N PRO A 343 -21.83 -8.21 -36.36
CA PRO A 343 -22.63 -8.53 -35.18
C PRO A 343 -23.70 -7.48 -34.83
N ALA A 344 -24.80 -7.94 -34.24
CA ALA A 344 -25.94 -7.09 -33.92
C ALA A 344 -25.54 -6.05 -32.86
N LEU A 345 -25.79 -4.77 -33.17
CA LEU A 345 -25.65 -3.69 -32.21
C LEU A 345 -27.01 -3.42 -31.53
N PRO A 346 -27.02 -3.03 -30.25
CA PRO A 346 -28.21 -2.49 -29.62
C PRO A 346 -28.70 -1.25 -30.37
N ASP A 347 -29.98 -0.95 -30.24
CA ASP A 347 -30.58 0.22 -30.86
C ASP A 347 -30.14 1.51 -30.14
N THR A 348 -29.62 2.46 -30.91
CA THR A 348 -29.05 3.73 -30.40
C THR A 348 -29.82 4.98 -30.85
N HIS A 349 -30.93 4.85 -31.57
CA HIS A 349 -31.59 6.00 -32.21
C HIS A 349 -32.11 7.06 -31.21
N GLN A 350 -32.52 6.63 -30.01
CA GLN A 350 -33.04 7.48 -28.92
C GLN A 350 -32.00 7.82 -27.85
N HIS A 351 -30.71 7.58 -28.09
CA HIS A 351 -29.69 7.86 -27.09
C HIS A 351 -29.63 9.37 -26.74
N PRO A 352 -29.60 9.79 -25.46
CA PRO A 352 -29.69 11.21 -25.06
C PRO A 352 -28.62 12.13 -25.68
N LEU A 353 -27.42 11.62 -25.94
CA LEU A 353 -26.35 12.39 -26.59
C LEU A 353 -26.70 12.91 -28.00
N TRP A 354 -27.74 12.35 -28.64
CA TRP A 354 -28.27 12.91 -29.89
C TRP A 354 -28.93 14.27 -29.73
N GLU A 355 -29.51 14.56 -28.56
CA GLU A 355 -30.04 15.90 -28.25
C GLU A 355 -28.89 16.92 -28.17
N THR A 356 -27.74 16.51 -27.62
CA THR A 356 -26.53 17.34 -27.60
C THR A 356 -25.99 17.60 -29.01
N TRP A 357 -26.08 16.62 -29.92
CA TRP A 357 -25.74 16.80 -31.33
C TRP A 357 -26.66 17.84 -31.99
N ASP A 358 -27.96 17.73 -31.75
CA ASP A 358 -28.96 18.63 -32.31
C ASP A 358 -28.73 20.08 -31.86
N LEU A 359 -28.38 20.29 -30.58
CA LEU A 359 -28.00 21.60 -30.07
C LEU A 359 -26.74 22.15 -30.74
N ALA A 360 -25.72 21.32 -30.97
CA ALA A 360 -24.49 21.75 -31.63
C ALA A 360 -24.73 22.16 -33.09
N VAL A 361 -25.59 21.41 -33.81
CA VAL A 361 -26.01 21.75 -35.17
C VAL A 361 -26.81 23.06 -35.19
N ASP A 362 -27.75 23.24 -34.27
CA ASP A 362 -28.51 24.49 -34.14
C ASP A 362 -27.58 25.70 -33.95
N MET A 363 -26.67 25.64 -32.98
CA MET A 363 -25.71 26.71 -32.71
C MET A 363 -24.85 27.09 -33.92
N ALA A 364 -24.45 26.10 -34.74
CA ALA A 364 -23.69 26.34 -35.95
C ALA A 364 -24.55 27.00 -37.04
N LEU A 365 -25.76 26.49 -37.27
CA LEU A 365 -26.68 27.00 -38.29
C LEU A 365 -27.25 28.39 -37.93
N ALA A 366 -27.42 28.72 -36.66
CA ALA A 366 -27.86 30.03 -36.20
C ALA A 366 -26.89 31.16 -36.59
N GLN A 367 -25.60 30.85 -36.75
CA GLN A 367 -24.56 31.80 -37.15
C GLN A 367 -24.44 31.97 -38.67
N LEU A 368 -25.02 31.05 -39.46
CA LEU A 368 -24.92 31.04 -40.92
C LEU A 368 -25.33 32.38 -41.57
N PRO A 369 -26.42 33.06 -41.17
CA PRO A 369 -26.80 34.35 -41.79
C PRO A 369 -25.76 35.46 -41.60
N MET A 370 -25.02 35.46 -40.48
CA MET A 370 -23.94 36.44 -40.26
C MET A 370 -22.67 36.07 -41.01
N LEU A 371 -22.37 34.78 -41.14
CA LEU A 371 -21.26 34.28 -41.96
C LEU A 371 -21.48 34.60 -43.46
N GLU A 372 -22.70 34.42 -43.97
CA GLU A 372 -23.06 34.80 -45.35
C GLU A 372 -22.91 36.31 -45.58
N LYS A 373 -23.27 37.15 -44.60
CA LYS A 373 -23.09 38.61 -44.69
C LYS A 373 -21.63 39.02 -44.64
N LYS A 374 -20.78 38.32 -43.88
CA LYS A 374 -19.33 38.54 -43.94
C LYS A 374 -18.80 38.31 -45.35
N GLU A 375 -19.14 37.19 -45.97
CA GLU A 375 -18.63 36.83 -47.29
C GLU A 375 -19.17 37.76 -48.39
N ASN A 376 -20.45 38.12 -48.33
CA ASN A 376 -21.09 38.94 -49.37
C ASN A 376 -20.96 40.46 -49.17
N GLN A 377 -20.86 40.93 -47.92
CA GLN A 377 -20.90 42.36 -47.56
C GLN A 377 -19.65 42.85 -46.84
N GLY A 378 -18.66 41.98 -46.58
CA GLY A 378 -17.39 42.34 -45.96
C GLY A 378 -17.49 42.75 -44.47
N ILE A 379 -18.53 42.32 -43.76
CA ILE A 379 -18.72 42.62 -42.33
C ILE A 379 -17.67 41.85 -41.51
N ASP A 380 -17.09 42.51 -40.51
CA ASP A 380 -16.17 41.87 -39.56
C ASP A 380 -16.94 41.02 -38.54
N TYR A 381 -17.07 39.72 -38.81
CA TYR A 381 -17.70 38.74 -37.93
C TYR A 381 -16.83 37.47 -37.88
N GLU A 382 -16.45 37.00 -36.70
CA GLU A 382 -15.73 35.73 -36.55
C GLU A 382 -16.67 34.63 -36.07
N TYR A 383 -16.47 33.42 -36.57
CA TYR A 383 -17.25 32.27 -36.13
C TYR A 383 -16.99 32.00 -34.65
N HIS A 384 -18.06 31.89 -33.86
CA HIS A 384 -17.95 31.52 -32.46
C HIS A 384 -18.04 30.00 -32.33
N ASN A 385 -16.98 29.39 -31.83
CA ASN A 385 -16.89 27.96 -31.57
C ASN A 385 -17.97 27.45 -30.61
N SER A 386 -18.40 26.21 -30.81
CA SER A 386 -19.37 25.54 -29.93
C SER A 386 -18.81 25.37 -28.51
N THR A 387 -19.68 25.51 -27.50
CA THR A 387 -19.36 25.26 -26.09
C THR A 387 -19.32 23.77 -25.74
N PHE A 388 -19.69 22.88 -26.66
CA PHE A 388 -19.80 21.43 -26.48
C PHE A 388 -18.65 20.82 -25.66
N PHE A 389 -17.40 20.98 -26.11
CA PHE A 389 -16.26 20.38 -25.41
C PHE A 389 -16.04 20.97 -24.01
N THR A 390 -16.31 22.27 -23.84
CA THR A 390 -16.20 22.93 -22.53
C THR A 390 -17.25 22.41 -21.55
N GLU A 391 -18.48 22.21 -22.01
CA GLU A 391 -19.58 21.65 -21.22
C GLU A 391 -19.33 20.18 -20.87
N GLN A 392 -18.88 19.35 -21.83
CA GLN A 392 -18.57 17.95 -21.57
C GLN A 392 -17.41 17.77 -20.59
N LEU A 393 -16.36 18.60 -20.67
CA LEU A 393 -15.29 18.60 -19.66
C LEU A 393 -15.81 19.03 -18.29
N THR A 394 -16.77 19.95 -18.23
CA THR A 394 -17.39 20.38 -16.98
C THR A 394 -18.26 19.28 -16.39
N ALA A 395 -19.03 18.57 -17.21
CA ALA A 395 -19.79 17.40 -16.78
C ALA A 395 -18.87 16.28 -16.24
N PHE A 396 -17.73 16.07 -16.89
CA PHE A 396 -16.72 15.12 -16.41
C PHE A 396 -16.11 15.53 -15.06
N ASP A 397 -15.85 16.82 -14.85
CA ASP A 397 -15.40 17.35 -13.55
C ASP A 397 -16.46 17.17 -12.45
N VAL A 398 -17.74 17.41 -12.77
CA VAL A 398 -18.86 17.14 -11.87
C VAL A 398 -18.96 15.65 -11.54
N TYR A 399 -18.74 14.76 -12.51
CA TYR A 399 -18.68 13.32 -12.25
C TYR A 399 -17.56 12.96 -11.25
N LEU A 400 -16.37 13.55 -11.39
CA LEU A 400 -15.23 13.29 -10.50
C LEU A 400 -15.46 13.77 -9.06
N THR A 401 -16.37 14.72 -8.85
CA THR A 401 -16.72 15.27 -7.53
C THR A 401 -17.94 14.59 -6.90
N ARG A 402 -18.73 13.82 -7.68
CA ARG A 402 -19.91 13.09 -7.20
C ARG A 402 -19.57 11.67 -6.73
N GLY A 403 -20.49 11.09 -5.94
CA GLY A 403 -20.40 9.72 -5.43
C GLY A 403 -20.43 8.62 -6.50
N ASP A 404 -20.78 8.94 -7.75
CA ASP A 404 -20.76 7.98 -8.88
C ASP A 404 -19.34 7.47 -9.17
N ALA A 405 -18.32 8.32 -9.01
CA ALA A 405 -16.92 7.93 -9.12
C ALA A 405 -16.49 6.99 -7.99
N MET A 406 -17.04 7.17 -6.79
CA MET A 406 -16.82 6.24 -5.66
C MET A 406 -17.54 4.91 -5.87
N ALA A 407 -18.68 4.92 -6.55
CA ALA A 407 -19.40 3.72 -6.98
C ALA A 407 -18.79 3.03 -8.22
N GLN A 408 -17.64 3.50 -8.71
CA GLN A 408 -16.90 2.95 -9.85
C GLN A 408 -17.72 2.84 -11.15
N ARG A 409 -18.72 3.72 -11.34
CA ARG A 409 -19.54 3.73 -12.56
C ARG A 409 -18.78 4.40 -13.69
N PRO A 410 -18.66 3.80 -14.90
CA PRO A 410 -17.88 4.38 -15.98
C PRO A 410 -18.48 5.72 -16.44
N PRO A 411 -17.67 6.78 -16.62
CA PRO A 411 -18.16 8.07 -17.07
C PRO A 411 -18.42 8.10 -18.58
N ASP A 412 -19.59 8.61 -18.97
CA ASP A 412 -20.02 8.71 -20.37
C ASP A 412 -19.13 9.66 -21.19
N GLN A 413 -18.51 10.65 -20.54
CA GLN A 413 -17.67 11.68 -21.18
C GLN A 413 -16.24 11.23 -21.49
N LEU A 414 -15.81 10.06 -21.02
CA LEU A 414 -14.43 9.58 -21.20
C LEU A 414 -13.98 9.53 -22.69
N PRO A 415 -14.81 9.08 -23.66
CA PRO A 415 -14.47 9.15 -25.09
C PRO A 415 -14.35 10.59 -25.60
N VAL A 416 -15.16 11.52 -25.08
CA VAL A 416 -15.05 12.94 -25.41
C VAL A 416 -13.71 13.50 -24.93
N VAL A 417 -13.28 13.16 -23.71
CA VAL A 417 -11.97 13.59 -23.17
C VAL A 417 -10.84 13.16 -24.12
N LEU A 418 -10.88 11.93 -24.64
CA LEU A 418 -9.91 11.44 -25.62
C LEU A 418 -9.91 12.28 -26.90
N GLN A 419 -11.08 12.67 -27.42
CA GLN A 419 -11.17 13.54 -28.59
C GLN A 419 -10.61 14.95 -28.30
N VAL A 420 -10.82 15.47 -27.09
CA VAL A 420 -10.31 16.78 -26.67
C VAL A 420 -8.78 16.81 -26.56
N LEU A 421 -8.12 15.69 -26.24
CA LEU A 421 -6.64 15.61 -26.22
C LEU A 421 -6.01 15.98 -27.57
N LEU A 422 -6.74 15.78 -28.67
CA LEU A 422 -6.32 16.15 -30.01
C LEU A 422 -6.43 17.65 -30.30
N SER A 423 -7.14 18.41 -29.46
CA SER A 423 -7.16 19.87 -29.49
C SER A 423 -5.89 20.46 -28.89
N GLN A 424 -5.56 21.69 -29.23
CA GLN A 424 -4.54 22.46 -28.48
C GLN A 424 -5.21 23.32 -27.40
N GLN A 425 -6.39 23.89 -27.66
CA GLN A 425 -7.05 24.88 -26.80
C GLN A 425 -7.47 24.31 -25.43
N HIS A 426 -7.99 23.08 -25.41
CA HIS A 426 -8.54 22.47 -24.18
C HIS A 426 -7.68 21.33 -23.65
N ARG A 427 -6.49 21.12 -24.23
CA ARG A 427 -5.63 19.95 -23.93
C ARG A 427 -5.21 19.90 -22.47
N VAL A 428 -4.72 21.03 -21.94
CA VAL A 428 -4.22 21.10 -20.55
C VAL A 428 -5.34 20.75 -19.57
N ARG A 429 -6.52 21.36 -19.73
CA ARG A 429 -7.71 21.06 -18.91
C ARG A 429 -8.12 19.59 -19.01
N ALA A 430 -8.17 19.03 -20.22
CA ALA A 430 -8.52 17.62 -20.42
C ALA A 430 -7.51 16.66 -19.78
N LEU A 431 -6.21 16.95 -19.87
CA LEU A 431 -5.16 16.16 -19.22
C LEU A 431 -5.24 16.24 -17.69
N ILE A 432 -5.54 17.42 -17.12
CA ILE A 432 -5.71 17.57 -15.67
C ILE A 432 -6.89 16.72 -15.18
N LEU A 433 -8.03 16.79 -15.85
CA LEU A 433 -9.20 15.99 -15.49
C LEU A 433 -8.96 14.49 -15.69
N LEU A 434 -8.23 14.12 -16.76
CA LEU A 434 -7.79 12.75 -16.96
C LEU A 434 -6.87 12.28 -15.83
N GLY A 435 -5.90 13.11 -15.41
CA GLY A 435 -5.05 12.82 -14.26
C GLY A 435 -5.86 12.56 -13.00
N ARG A 436 -6.83 13.43 -12.69
CA ARG A 436 -7.76 13.25 -11.56
C ARG A 436 -8.61 11.97 -11.69
N PHE A 437 -8.98 11.56 -12.90
CA PHE A 437 -9.69 10.31 -13.12
C PHE A 437 -8.80 9.08 -12.88
N LEU A 438 -7.57 9.08 -13.40
CA LEU A 438 -6.60 8.00 -13.19
C LEU A 438 -6.16 7.90 -11.73
N ASP A 439 -6.27 8.99 -10.96
CA ASP A 439 -6.02 9.02 -9.52
C ASP A 439 -7.05 8.22 -8.70
N LEU A 440 -8.24 7.92 -9.24
CA LEU A 440 -9.27 7.12 -8.54
C LEU A 440 -8.85 5.66 -8.27
N GLY A 441 -7.73 5.23 -8.84
CA GLY A 441 -7.14 3.92 -8.61
C GLY A 441 -7.07 3.07 -9.88
N PRO A 442 -6.69 1.79 -9.75
CA PRO A 442 -6.32 1.03 -10.93
C PRO A 442 -7.47 0.67 -11.90
N TRP A 443 -8.71 0.61 -11.41
CA TRP A 443 -9.90 0.37 -12.24
C TRP A 443 -10.10 1.47 -13.30
N SER A 444 -9.84 2.73 -12.93
CA SER A 444 -10.01 3.87 -13.82
C SER A 444 -8.90 3.91 -14.88
N VAL A 445 -7.69 3.49 -14.50
CA VAL A 445 -6.57 3.28 -15.43
C VAL A 445 -6.90 2.22 -16.47
N GLN A 446 -7.42 1.07 -16.05
CA GLN A 446 -7.86 0.01 -16.97
C GLN A 446 -8.97 0.52 -17.91
N LEU A 447 -9.92 1.29 -17.39
CA LEU A 447 -10.98 1.88 -18.20
C LEU A 447 -10.41 2.85 -19.26
N ALA A 448 -9.49 3.73 -18.87
CA ALA A 448 -8.84 4.66 -19.79
C ALA A 448 -7.96 3.94 -20.83
N LEU A 449 -7.29 2.85 -20.48
CA LEU A 449 -6.52 2.04 -21.42
C LEU A 449 -7.44 1.33 -22.43
N SER A 450 -8.55 0.77 -21.96
CA SER A 450 -9.51 0.06 -22.81
C SER A 450 -10.21 0.97 -23.84
N ILE A 451 -10.35 2.27 -23.55
CA ILE A 451 -10.88 3.25 -24.53
C ILE A 451 -9.88 3.58 -25.64
N GLY A 452 -8.59 3.30 -25.43
CA GLY A 452 -7.51 3.58 -26.35
C GLY A 452 -6.79 4.91 -26.10
N ILE A 453 -6.64 5.34 -24.83
CA ILE A 453 -5.95 6.61 -24.52
C ILE A 453 -4.43 6.55 -24.75
N PHE A 454 -3.86 5.36 -24.65
CA PHE A 454 -2.42 5.12 -24.63
C PHE A 454 -1.65 5.74 -25.82
N PRO A 455 -2.06 5.56 -27.09
CA PRO A 455 -1.31 6.12 -28.22
C PRO A 455 -1.25 7.65 -28.21
N TYR A 456 -2.27 8.31 -27.65
CA TYR A 456 -2.34 9.77 -27.57
C TYR A 456 -1.37 10.30 -26.51
N VAL A 457 -1.37 9.69 -25.33
CA VAL A 457 -0.48 10.05 -24.22
C VAL A 457 0.98 9.75 -24.59
N LEU A 458 1.25 8.64 -25.29
CA LEU A 458 2.59 8.33 -25.81
C LEU A 458 3.09 9.38 -26.80
N LYS A 459 2.24 9.79 -27.75
CA LYS A 459 2.60 10.83 -28.73
C LYS A 459 2.83 12.20 -28.08
N LEU A 460 2.13 12.51 -26.99
CA LEU A 460 2.28 13.77 -26.26
C LEU A 460 3.64 13.91 -25.57
N LEU A 461 4.37 12.82 -25.30
CA LEU A 461 5.75 12.88 -24.78
C LEU A 461 6.72 13.55 -25.75
N GLN A 462 6.40 13.58 -27.06
CA GLN A 462 7.21 14.27 -28.07
C GLN A 462 6.94 15.78 -28.11
N SER A 463 5.99 16.29 -27.31
CA SER A 463 5.64 17.70 -27.26
C SER A 463 6.67 18.51 -26.47
N ALA A 464 7.11 19.64 -27.03
CA ALA A 464 8.02 20.58 -26.38
C ALA A 464 7.33 21.53 -25.36
N ALA A 465 6.01 21.44 -25.17
CA ALA A 465 5.27 22.35 -24.30
C ALA A 465 5.53 22.04 -22.81
N ALA A 466 6.14 23.00 -22.09
CA ALA A 466 6.52 22.85 -20.69
C ALA A 466 5.32 22.66 -19.74
N GLU A 467 4.18 23.29 -20.04
CA GLU A 467 2.94 23.22 -19.25
C GLU A 467 2.35 21.80 -19.18
N LEU A 468 2.72 20.92 -20.12
CA LEU A 468 2.25 19.53 -20.12
C LEU A 468 3.06 18.63 -19.18
N LYS A 469 4.32 18.98 -18.88
CA LYS A 469 5.26 18.13 -18.13
C LYS A 469 4.69 17.59 -16.82
N PRO A 470 4.13 18.41 -15.90
CA PRO A 470 3.67 17.91 -14.60
C PRO A 470 2.55 16.87 -14.74
N VAL A 471 1.56 17.18 -15.57
CA VAL A 471 0.39 16.32 -15.77
C VAL A 471 0.76 15.04 -16.53
N MET A 472 1.67 15.13 -17.49
CA MET A 472 2.15 13.96 -18.22
C MET A 472 2.94 13.00 -17.33
N VAL A 473 3.79 13.52 -16.45
CA VAL A 473 4.51 12.71 -15.44
C VAL A 473 3.51 11.98 -14.54
N PHE A 474 2.49 12.69 -14.05
CA PHE A 474 1.46 12.11 -13.20
C PHE A 474 0.68 10.98 -13.90
N ILE A 475 0.19 11.24 -15.13
CA ILE A 475 -0.53 10.24 -15.93
C ILE A 475 0.33 8.99 -16.17
N TRP A 476 1.60 9.17 -16.54
CA TRP A 476 2.50 8.04 -16.81
C TRP A 476 2.86 7.25 -15.56
N ALA A 477 3.01 7.91 -14.41
CA ALA A 477 3.18 7.22 -13.13
C ALA A 477 1.99 6.29 -12.86
N ARG A 478 0.75 6.75 -13.07
CA ARG A 478 -0.45 5.91 -12.91
C ARG A 478 -0.51 4.77 -13.91
N LEU A 479 -0.22 5.03 -15.19
CA LEU A 479 -0.26 4.00 -16.23
C LEU A 479 0.73 2.86 -15.95
N ILE A 480 1.99 3.19 -15.67
CA ILE A 480 3.05 2.18 -15.49
C ILE A 480 2.97 1.46 -14.14
N ALA A 481 2.38 2.10 -13.11
CA ALA A 481 2.11 1.45 -11.83
C ALA A 481 1.09 0.30 -11.97
N VAL A 482 0.13 0.45 -12.88
CA VAL A 482 -0.93 -0.52 -13.13
C VAL A 482 -0.50 -1.55 -14.18
N ASP A 483 0.00 -1.12 -15.34
CA ASP A 483 0.44 -2.02 -16.42
C ASP A 483 1.91 -1.77 -16.81
N ILE A 484 2.79 -2.67 -16.36
CA ILE A 484 4.23 -2.62 -16.65
C ILE A 484 4.55 -2.89 -18.13
N SER A 485 3.63 -3.48 -18.91
CA SER A 485 3.88 -3.80 -20.33
C SER A 485 4.23 -2.57 -21.16
N CYS A 486 3.76 -1.38 -20.74
CA CYS A 486 4.03 -0.09 -21.37
C CYS A 486 5.52 0.26 -21.52
N GLN A 487 6.42 -0.41 -20.80
CA GLN A 487 7.86 -0.22 -20.89
C GLN A 487 8.41 -0.40 -22.32
N GLN A 488 7.87 -1.35 -23.09
CA GLN A 488 8.35 -1.65 -24.44
C GLN A 488 8.14 -0.47 -25.39
N ASP A 489 6.98 0.18 -25.28
CA ASP A 489 6.58 1.31 -26.12
C ASP A 489 7.35 2.59 -25.74
N LEU A 490 7.61 2.80 -24.45
CA LEU A 490 8.42 3.93 -23.97
C LEU A 490 9.87 3.86 -24.46
N ILE A 491 10.46 2.67 -24.60
CA ILE A 491 11.80 2.53 -25.17
C ILE A 491 11.77 2.75 -26.68
N LYS A 492 10.81 2.12 -27.37
CA LYS A 492 10.73 2.16 -28.83
C LYS A 492 10.63 3.58 -29.38
N ASP A 493 9.86 4.44 -28.72
CA ASP A 493 9.66 5.84 -29.13
C ASP A 493 10.56 6.84 -28.37
N SER A 494 11.60 6.35 -27.67
CA SER A 494 12.53 7.15 -26.86
C SER A 494 11.85 8.03 -25.78
N GLY A 495 10.68 7.62 -25.29
CA GLY A 495 9.90 8.32 -24.27
C GLY A 495 10.60 8.43 -22.91
N TYR A 496 11.53 7.51 -22.59
CA TYR A 496 12.34 7.58 -21.36
C TYR A 496 13.15 8.89 -21.26
N SER A 497 13.55 9.46 -22.40
CA SER A 497 14.34 10.71 -22.44
C SER A 497 13.57 11.90 -21.85
N TYR A 498 12.24 11.90 -21.99
CA TYR A 498 11.36 12.92 -21.43
C TYR A 498 11.46 12.98 -19.90
N PHE A 499 11.37 11.81 -19.26
CA PHE A 499 11.44 11.70 -17.79
C PHE A 499 12.86 11.90 -17.27
N ALA A 500 13.88 11.43 -18.00
CA ALA A 500 15.28 11.66 -17.64
C ALA A 500 15.66 13.14 -17.66
N GLN A 501 15.13 13.92 -18.61
CA GLN A 501 15.34 15.38 -18.66
C GLN A 501 14.71 16.10 -17.46
N ILE A 502 13.51 15.68 -17.03
CA ILE A 502 12.83 16.25 -15.86
C ILE A 502 13.54 15.86 -14.56
N LEU A 503 14.10 14.65 -14.48
CA LEU A 503 14.86 14.17 -13.33
C LEU A 503 16.18 14.95 -13.13
N LYS A 504 16.69 15.63 -14.15
CA LYS A 504 17.93 16.42 -14.04
C LYS A 504 17.82 17.44 -12.89
N PRO A 505 18.79 17.51 -11.94
CA PRO A 505 18.68 18.39 -10.77
C PRO A 505 18.45 19.87 -11.10
N SER A 506 19.04 20.37 -12.20
CA SER A 506 18.91 21.77 -12.64
C SER A 506 17.57 22.10 -13.31
N GLU A 507 16.79 21.10 -13.71
CA GLU A 507 15.51 21.32 -14.38
C GLU A 507 14.44 21.69 -13.34
N GLY A 508 13.74 22.80 -13.59
CA GLY A 508 12.61 23.26 -12.79
C GLY A 508 11.29 23.01 -13.50
N LEU A 509 10.27 22.58 -12.76
CA LEU A 509 8.90 22.46 -13.25
C LEU A 509 8.05 23.65 -12.76
N PRO A 510 7.06 24.11 -13.54
CA PRO A 510 6.17 25.21 -13.15
C PRO A 510 5.07 24.73 -12.18
N VAL A 511 5.47 24.12 -11.06
CA VAL A 511 4.58 23.59 -10.00
C VAL A 511 5.17 23.85 -8.62
N VAL A 512 4.30 23.88 -7.61
CA VAL A 512 4.70 24.12 -6.21
C VAL A 512 5.66 23.03 -5.72
N ASP A 513 5.34 21.75 -5.98
CA ASP A 513 6.13 20.60 -5.52
C ASP A 513 6.86 19.90 -6.68
N SER A 514 7.93 20.54 -7.16
CA SER A 514 8.79 20.01 -8.24
C SER A 514 9.44 18.67 -7.85
N ASP A 515 9.81 18.48 -6.58
CA ASP A 515 10.53 17.29 -6.12
C ASP A 515 9.67 16.01 -6.11
N GLU A 516 8.36 16.12 -5.86
CA GLU A 516 7.45 14.97 -5.97
C GLU A 516 7.31 14.48 -7.42
N HIS A 517 7.24 15.40 -8.37
CA HIS A 517 7.23 15.06 -9.79
C HIS A 517 8.57 14.43 -10.23
N LYS A 518 9.69 14.86 -9.64
CA LYS A 518 10.99 14.18 -9.83
C LYS A 518 10.97 12.77 -9.23
N ALA A 519 10.33 12.56 -8.09
CA ALA A 519 10.15 11.24 -7.50
C ALA A 519 9.31 10.32 -8.40
N MET A 520 8.23 10.84 -9.00
CA MET A 520 7.44 10.14 -10.03
C MET A 520 8.27 9.80 -11.27
N CYS A 521 9.17 10.70 -11.70
CA CYS A 521 10.10 10.40 -12.81
C CYS A 521 11.07 9.28 -12.45
N ALA A 522 11.67 9.32 -11.25
CA ALA A 522 12.53 8.24 -10.75
C ALA A 522 11.77 6.91 -10.68
N PHE A 523 10.50 6.94 -10.25
CA PHE A 523 9.61 5.79 -10.28
C PHE A 523 9.37 5.25 -11.70
N ILE A 524 8.98 6.08 -12.66
CA ILE A 524 8.74 5.66 -14.05
C ILE A 524 9.99 5.02 -14.65
N LEU A 525 11.18 5.60 -14.39
CA LEU A 525 12.45 5.08 -14.87
C LEU A 525 12.85 3.77 -14.15
N ALA A 526 12.55 3.64 -12.85
CA ALA A 526 12.73 2.39 -12.12
C ALA A 526 11.85 1.27 -12.72
N MET A 527 10.59 1.58 -13.02
CA MET A 527 9.64 0.64 -13.61
C MET A 527 10.01 0.26 -15.05
N LEU A 528 10.64 1.15 -15.81
CA LEU A 528 11.17 0.85 -17.14
C LEU A 528 12.37 -0.12 -17.10
N CYS A 529 13.09 -0.17 -15.98
CA CYS A 529 14.21 -1.09 -15.75
C CYS A 529 13.77 -2.42 -15.13
N LYS A 530 12.66 -2.44 -14.38
CA LYS A 530 12.20 -3.61 -13.61
C LYS A 530 11.97 -4.82 -14.54
N ASP A 531 12.71 -5.90 -14.28
CA ASP A 531 12.66 -7.16 -15.01
C ASP A 531 12.82 -7.02 -16.55
N TYR A 532 13.45 -5.93 -17.02
CA TYR A 532 13.57 -5.63 -18.44
C TYR A 532 14.95 -5.12 -18.87
N LYS A 533 15.77 -6.05 -19.38
CA LYS A 533 17.18 -5.81 -19.76
C LYS A 533 17.37 -4.68 -20.78
N ASN A 534 16.49 -4.57 -21.78
CA ASN A 534 16.61 -3.49 -22.78
C ASN A 534 16.43 -2.11 -22.13
N GLY A 535 15.51 -1.98 -21.17
CA GLY A 535 15.32 -0.77 -20.37
C GLY A 535 16.54 -0.43 -19.54
N GLN A 536 17.08 -1.43 -18.83
CA GLN A 536 18.30 -1.28 -18.05
C GLN A 536 19.49 -0.81 -18.90
N MET A 537 19.72 -1.44 -20.08
CA MET A 537 20.82 -1.06 -20.97
C MET A 537 20.70 0.38 -21.47
N VAL A 538 19.50 0.79 -21.89
CA VAL A 538 19.24 2.15 -22.39
C VAL A 538 19.40 3.17 -21.26
N CYS A 539 18.81 2.93 -20.09
CA CYS A 539 18.96 3.81 -18.93
C CYS A 539 20.42 3.89 -18.44
N ASN A 540 21.16 2.77 -18.47
CA ASN A 540 22.58 2.73 -18.09
C ASN A 540 23.49 3.50 -19.06
N GLN A 541 23.07 3.79 -20.29
CA GLN A 541 23.82 4.64 -21.22
C GLN A 541 23.59 6.15 -20.99
N THR A 542 22.62 6.51 -20.14
CA THR A 542 22.26 7.91 -19.82
C THR A 542 22.78 8.35 -18.46
N ASP A 543 22.63 9.62 -18.10
CA ASP A 543 23.07 10.17 -16.81
C ASP A 543 22.10 9.94 -15.64
N ILE A 544 21.16 8.99 -15.77
CA ILE A 544 20.14 8.73 -14.74
C ILE A 544 20.77 8.36 -13.39
N ILE A 545 21.79 7.49 -13.36
CA ILE A 545 22.49 7.15 -12.11
C ILE A 545 23.06 8.41 -11.46
N THR A 546 23.76 9.24 -12.22
CA THR A 546 24.33 10.51 -11.76
C THR A 546 23.26 11.43 -11.16
N TYR A 547 22.11 11.55 -11.81
CA TYR A 547 21.00 12.37 -11.34
C TYR A 547 20.37 11.82 -10.05
N CYS A 548 20.12 10.50 -9.98
CA CYS A 548 19.63 9.86 -8.77
C CYS A 548 20.60 10.04 -7.60
N LEU A 549 21.92 9.88 -7.83
CA LEU A 549 22.95 10.08 -6.81
C LEU A 549 23.00 11.53 -6.30
N ALA A 550 22.74 12.52 -7.14
CA ALA A 550 22.65 13.91 -6.72
C ALA A 550 21.42 14.15 -5.82
N HIS A 551 20.29 13.52 -6.13
CA HIS A 551 19.05 13.65 -5.35
C HIS A 551 19.10 12.97 -3.98
N LEU A 552 20.02 12.02 -3.76
CA LEU A 552 20.20 11.41 -2.42
C LEU A 552 20.58 12.44 -1.35
N GLN A 553 21.18 13.57 -1.73
CA GLN A 553 21.56 14.65 -0.82
C GLN A 553 20.42 15.64 -0.55
N ASN A 554 19.26 15.48 -1.21
CA ASN A 554 18.12 16.37 -1.02
C ASN A 554 17.38 16.02 0.28
N GLU A 555 17.58 16.81 1.34
CA GLU A 555 16.96 16.59 2.65
C GLU A 555 15.45 16.85 2.66
N ASN A 556 14.92 17.65 1.72
CA ASN A 556 13.55 18.16 1.78
C ASN A 556 12.47 17.12 1.45
N ASN A 557 12.74 16.18 0.54
CA ASN A 557 11.74 15.23 0.06
C ASN A 557 12.17 13.76 0.23
N PRO A 558 11.59 13.00 1.19
CA PRO A 558 11.94 11.61 1.42
C PRO A 558 11.50 10.67 0.29
N LEU A 559 10.38 10.95 -0.39
CA LEU A 559 9.86 10.13 -1.50
C LEU A 559 10.84 10.14 -2.69
N LEU A 560 11.43 11.30 -2.98
CA LEU A 560 12.46 11.43 -4.01
C LEU A 560 13.72 10.63 -3.66
N ARG A 561 14.18 10.67 -2.41
CA ARG A 561 15.34 9.88 -1.96
C ARG A 561 15.05 8.37 -2.04
N GLN A 562 13.88 7.94 -1.59
CA GLN A 562 13.42 6.55 -1.68
C GLN A 562 13.43 6.05 -3.14
N TRP A 563 12.79 6.78 -4.05
CA TRP A 563 12.70 6.37 -5.45
C TRP A 563 13.98 6.56 -6.24
N ALA A 564 14.86 7.49 -5.85
CA ALA A 564 16.22 7.54 -6.38
C ALA A 564 17.02 6.28 -6.03
N CYS A 565 16.93 5.79 -4.78
CA CYS A 565 17.53 4.51 -4.38
C CYS A 565 16.94 3.32 -5.15
N LEU A 566 15.61 3.23 -5.24
CA LEU A 566 14.92 2.16 -5.96
C LEU A 566 15.21 2.19 -7.47
N CYS A 567 15.31 3.38 -8.08
CA CYS A 567 15.69 3.52 -9.48
C CYS A 567 17.11 3.02 -9.74
N ILE A 568 18.08 3.36 -8.87
CA ILE A 568 19.44 2.84 -8.97
C ILE A 568 19.44 1.31 -8.81
N SER A 569 18.67 0.81 -7.85
CA SER A 569 18.51 -0.63 -7.60
C SER A 569 18.05 -1.40 -8.83
N GLN A 570 16.98 -0.94 -9.48
CA GLN A 570 16.41 -1.61 -10.66
C GLN A 570 17.30 -1.49 -11.90
N LEU A 571 18.07 -0.41 -12.02
CA LEU A 571 18.96 -0.18 -13.17
C LEU A 571 20.12 -1.18 -13.23
N TRP A 572 20.70 -1.55 -12.07
CA TRP A 572 21.83 -2.49 -12.01
C TRP A 572 21.48 -3.92 -11.59
N GLN A 573 20.20 -4.20 -11.31
CA GLN A 573 19.76 -5.54 -10.94
C GLN A 573 20.09 -6.53 -12.05
N ASP A 574 20.86 -7.57 -11.73
CA ASP A 574 21.34 -8.59 -12.66
C ASP A 574 22.08 -8.06 -13.91
N LEU A 575 22.61 -6.83 -13.85
CA LEU A 575 23.35 -6.18 -14.93
C LEU A 575 24.78 -5.75 -14.48
N PRO A 576 25.83 -6.53 -14.80
CA PRO A 576 27.20 -6.24 -14.36
C PRO A 576 27.75 -4.88 -14.81
N GLU A 577 27.44 -4.46 -16.05
CA GLU A 577 27.94 -3.19 -16.60
C GLU A 577 27.50 -1.97 -15.78
N ALA A 578 26.26 -1.99 -15.31
CA ALA A 578 25.70 -0.94 -14.47
C ALA A 578 26.29 -0.94 -13.05
N LYS A 579 26.59 -2.13 -12.49
CA LYS A 579 27.31 -2.25 -11.19
C LYS A 579 28.71 -1.66 -11.27
N TRP A 580 29.45 -1.94 -12.34
CA TRP A 580 30.76 -1.34 -12.59
C TRP A 580 30.69 0.19 -12.75
N ARG A 581 29.64 0.70 -13.39
CA ARG A 581 29.38 2.15 -13.42
C ARG A 581 29.13 2.70 -12.01
N GLY A 582 28.35 2.00 -11.20
CA GLY A 582 28.12 2.34 -9.80
C GLY A 582 29.42 2.42 -8.97
N ILE A 583 30.38 1.53 -9.21
CA ILE A 583 31.71 1.58 -8.59
C ILE A 583 32.46 2.85 -9.03
N ARG A 584 32.51 3.14 -10.33
CA ARG A 584 33.18 4.34 -10.87
C ARG A 584 32.62 5.65 -10.31
N GLU A 585 31.31 5.71 -10.06
CA GLU A 585 30.63 6.90 -9.54
C GLU A 585 30.56 6.96 -7.99
N ASN A 586 31.17 5.99 -7.30
CA ASN A 586 31.10 5.80 -5.84
C ASN A 586 29.66 5.73 -5.31
N ALA A 587 28.76 5.10 -6.06
CA ALA A 587 27.34 4.98 -5.72
C ALA A 587 27.12 4.28 -4.38
N TYR A 588 27.84 3.18 -4.13
CA TYR A 588 27.73 2.39 -2.89
C TYR A 588 28.08 3.20 -1.64
N VAL A 589 29.09 4.10 -1.70
CA VAL A 589 29.45 5.00 -0.59
C VAL A 589 28.39 6.08 -0.38
N LYS A 590 27.87 6.65 -1.47
CA LYS A 590 26.82 7.68 -1.37
C LYS A 590 25.52 7.12 -0.79
N LEU A 591 25.17 5.89 -1.14
CA LEU A 591 24.01 5.19 -0.60
C LEU A 591 24.15 4.95 0.90
N THR A 592 25.32 4.56 1.41
CA THR A 592 25.50 4.29 2.85
C THR A 592 25.35 5.54 3.74
N TYR A 593 25.44 6.77 3.19
CA TYR A 593 25.10 7.98 3.95
C TYR A 593 23.64 8.02 4.41
N LEU A 594 22.74 7.36 3.68
CA LEU A 594 21.31 7.28 4.01
C LEU A 594 21.01 6.31 5.16
N MET A 595 22.01 5.63 5.72
CA MET A 595 21.85 4.79 6.91
C MET A 595 21.28 5.58 8.11
N ARG A 596 21.54 6.89 8.18
CA ARG A 596 21.04 7.78 9.24
C ARG A 596 19.85 8.62 8.80
N ASP A 597 19.22 8.31 7.67
CA ASP A 597 18.06 9.03 7.18
C ASP A 597 16.91 8.94 8.21
N PRO A 598 16.19 10.05 8.49
CA PRO A 598 15.05 10.03 9.40
C PRO A 598 13.92 9.10 8.95
N CYS A 599 13.74 8.88 7.65
CA CYS A 599 12.65 8.10 7.09
C CYS A 599 13.04 6.62 6.96
N CYS A 600 12.24 5.73 7.54
CA CYS A 600 12.47 4.28 7.55
C CYS A 600 12.42 3.70 6.13
N GLU A 601 11.55 4.22 5.29
CA GLU A 601 11.36 3.82 3.90
C GLU A 601 12.61 4.14 3.05
N VAL A 602 13.30 5.24 3.32
CA VAL A 602 14.58 5.59 2.67
C VAL A 602 15.68 4.65 3.15
N ARG A 603 15.76 4.34 4.45
CA ARG A 603 16.72 3.36 4.99
C ARG A 603 16.50 1.97 4.36
N ALA A 604 15.25 1.53 4.23
CA ALA A 604 14.89 0.27 3.56
C ALA A 604 15.25 0.29 2.06
N ALA A 605 14.97 1.38 1.33
CA ALA A 605 15.32 1.52 -0.09
C ALA A 605 16.83 1.52 -0.34
N MET A 606 17.60 2.12 0.56
CA MET A 606 19.05 2.06 0.53
C MET A 606 19.55 0.62 0.65
N ILE A 607 19.02 -0.16 1.60
CA ILE A 607 19.41 -1.57 1.78
C ILE A 607 19.00 -2.41 0.55
N HIS A 608 17.82 -2.17 -0.01
CA HIS A 608 17.37 -2.83 -1.24
C HIS A 608 18.33 -2.54 -2.42
N ALA A 609 18.75 -1.28 -2.59
CA ALA A 609 19.73 -0.90 -3.60
C ALA A 609 21.09 -1.58 -3.40
N LEU A 610 21.59 -1.65 -2.16
CA LEU A 610 22.83 -2.35 -1.84
C LEU A 610 22.72 -3.88 -2.00
N THR A 611 21.55 -4.45 -1.74
CA THR A 611 21.28 -5.89 -1.95
C THR A 611 21.39 -6.25 -3.42
N THR A 612 20.73 -5.50 -4.30
CA THR A 612 20.80 -5.69 -5.76
C THR A 612 22.19 -5.38 -6.35
N PHE A 613 23.00 -4.58 -5.66
CA PHE A 613 24.39 -4.29 -6.05
C PHE A 613 25.30 -5.52 -5.89
N LEU A 614 25.08 -6.37 -4.89
CA LEU A 614 25.86 -7.61 -4.69
C LEU A 614 25.77 -8.53 -5.93
N GLY A 615 26.77 -9.38 -6.14
CA GLY A 615 26.70 -10.39 -7.20
C GLY A 615 27.31 -9.95 -8.54
N ILE A 616 28.42 -9.22 -8.52
CA ILE A 616 29.26 -9.03 -9.71
C ILE A 616 29.90 -10.40 -10.04
N PRO A 617 29.82 -10.93 -11.28
CA PRO A 617 30.30 -12.27 -11.63
C PRO A 617 31.78 -12.52 -11.30
N ASP A 618 32.65 -11.54 -11.60
CA ASP A 618 34.07 -11.61 -11.29
C ASP A 618 34.33 -11.16 -9.85
N LEU A 619 34.46 -12.10 -8.91
CA LEU A 619 34.84 -11.82 -7.53
C LEU A 619 36.35 -11.55 -7.43
N THR A 620 36.78 -10.38 -7.91
CA THR A 620 38.14 -9.88 -7.68
C THR A 620 38.32 -9.47 -6.23
N GLU A 621 39.57 -9.37 -5.75
CA GLU A 621 39.86 -8.90 -4.39
C GLU A 621 39.30 -7.50 -4.11
N GLU A 622 39.27 -6.64 -5.14
CA GLU A 622 38.70 -5.30 -5.02
C GLU A 622 37.18 -5.34 -4.82
N VAL A 623 36.47 -6.14 -5.61
CA VAL A 623 35.00 -6.33 -5.47
C VAL A 623 34.68 -6.92 -4.10
N ALA A 624 35.43 -7.95 -3.67
CA ALA A 624 35.25 -8.54 -2.35
C ALA A 624 35.45 -7.51 -1.24
N ARG A 625 36.47 -6.65 -1.32
CA ARG A 625 36.72 -5.58 -0.34
C ARG A 625 35.59 -4.56 -0.30
N ILE A 626 35.02 -4.19 -1.45
CA ILE A 626 33.88 -3.26 -1.53
C ILE A 626 32.65 -3.89 -0.86
N GLU A 627 32.31 -5.13 -1.21
CA GLU A 627 31.14 -5.82 -0.63
C GLU A 627 31.30 -6.06 0.89
N GLU A 628 32.51 -6.42 1.35
CA GLU A 628 32.84 -6.52 2.78
C GLU A 628 32.70 -5.17 3.50
N SER A 629 33.15 -4.08 2.87
CA SER A 629 33.02 -2.72 3.42
C SER A 629 31.56 -2.27 3.51
N ILE A 630 30.74 -2.61 2.50
CA ILE A 630 29.29 -2.35 2.53
C ILE A 630 28.66 -3.11 3.70
N ALA A 631 28.91 -4.41 3.78
CA ALA A 631 28.37 -5.28 4.83
C ALA A 631 28.71 -4.75 6.22
N TRP A 632 29.97 -4.34 6.45
CA TRP A 632 30.40 -3.76 7.73
C TRP A 632 29.67 -2.46 8.07
N THR A 633 29.49 -1.58 7.08
CA THR A 633 28.87 -0.26 7.29
C THR A 633 27.41 -0.37 7.70
N ILE A 634 26.64 -1.28 7.10
CA ILE A 634 25.20 -1.40 7.35
C ILE A 634 24.84 -2.35 8.51
N LEU A 635 25.81 -2.90 9.25
CA LEU A 635 25.56 -3.81 10.39
C LEU A 635 24.61 -3.20 11.43
N GLU A 636 24.67 -1.87 11.65
CA GLU A 636 23.83 -1.16 12.62
C GLU A 636 22.33 -1.27 12.30
N MET A 637 21.96 -1.52 11.04
CA MET A 637 20.57 -1.71 10.60
C MET A 637 19.92 -2.96 11.21
N GLY A 638 20.71 -3.93 11.67
CA GLY A 638 20.21 -5.05 12.46
C GLY A 638 19.65 -4.65 13.83
N THR A 639 19.90 -3.42 14.29
CA THR A 639 19.38 -2.88 15.56
C THR A 639 18.37 -1.74 15.39
N ASP A 640 17.93 -1.50 14.15
CA ASP A 640 16.93 -0.48 13.82
C ASP A 640 15.59 -0.76 14.52
N GLY A 641 14.85 0.30 14.89
CA GLY A 641 13.54 0.14 15.51
C GLY A 641 12.51 -0.37 14.52
N SER A 642 12.61 0.00 13.25
CA SER A 642 11.65 -0.40 12.23
C SER A 642 11.85 -1.88 11.84
N PRO A 643 10.80 -2.72 11.96
CA PRO A 643 10.88 -4.12 11.52
C PRO A 643 11.09 -4.23 10.01
N MET A 644 10.61 -3.25 9.24
CA MET A 644 10.75 -3.20 7.79
C MET A 644 12.21 -3.04 7.34
N VAL A 645 12.97 -2.17 8.01
CA VAL A 645 14.42 -1.99 7.76
C VAL A 645 15.19 -3.27 8.12
N ARG A 646 14.85 -3.92 9.24
CA ARG A 646 15.46 -5.19 9.65
C ARG A 646 15.17 -6.35 8.68
N LYS A 647 13.98 -6.42 8.09
CA LYS A 647 13.64 -7.40 7.04
C LYS A 647 14.49 -7.20 5.77
N GLU A 648 14.61 -5.95 5.30
CA GLU A 648 15.48 -5.66 4.15
C GLU A 648 16.95 -5.96 4.46
N PHE A 649 17.40 -5.73 5.70
CA PHE A 649 18.74 -6.14 6.14
C PHE A 649 18.92 -7.66 6.11
N LEU A 650 17.91 -8.45 6.48
CA LEU A 650 17.94 -9.91 6.33
C LEU A 650 17.95 -10.34 4.87
N ALA A 651 17.24 -9.65 3.99
CA ALA A 651 17.34 -9.86 2.54
C ALA A 651 18.77 -9.63 2.04
N PHE A 652 19.42 -8.53 2.45
CA PHE A 652 20.84 -8.28 2.17
C PHE A 652 21.74 -9.41 2.70
N LEU A 653 21.58 -9.78 3.97
CA LEU A 653 22.38 -10.83 4.62
C LEU A 653 22.23 -12.16 3.90
N SER A 654 21.03 -12.52 3.45
CA SER A 654 20.81 -13.77 2.72
C SER A 654 21.63 -13.84 1.42
N HIS A 655 21.66 -12.76 0.64
CA HIS A 655 22.46 -12.67 -0.58
C HIS A 655 23.95 -12.69 -0.27
N PHE A 656 24.38 -11.93 0.74
CA PHE A 656 25.78 -11.89 1.16
C PHE A 656 26.28 -13.26 1.68
N ILE A 657 25.44 -13.99 2.42
CA ILE A 657 25.74 -15.35 2.91
C ILE A 657 25.88 -16.32 1.75
N THR A 658 24.94 -16.33 0.79
CA THR A 658 25.04 -17.22 -0.39
C THR A 658 26.30 -16.95 -1.21
N ARG A 659 26.75 -15.69 -1.27
CA ARG A 659 27.94 -15.30 -2.03
C ARG A 659 29.26 -15.71 -1.37
N PHE A 660 29.33 -15.67 -0.04
CA PHE A 660 30.52 -16.02 0.75
C PHE A 660 30.31 -17.27 1.60
N GLU A 661 29.55 -18.24 1.08
CA GLU A 661 29.03 -19.38 1.83
C GLU A 661 30.12 -20.11 2.64
N SER A 662 31.26 -20.41 2.02
CA SER A 662 32.39 -21.09 2.67
C SER A 662 32.92 -20.36 3.90
N LYS A 663 32.95 -19.03 3.89
CA LYS A 663 33.40 -18.21 5.03
C LYS A 663 32.37 -18.23 6.17
N PHE A 664 31.08 -18.27 5.83
CA PHE A 664 30.00 -18.39 6.81
C PHE A 664 29.92 -19.78 7.45
N LEU A 665 30.27 -20.85 6.73
CA LEU A 665 30.39 -22.20 7.31
C LEU A 665 31.46 -22.27 8.39
N VAL A 666 32.63 -21.64 8.15
CA VAL A 666 33.70 -21.53 9.15
C VAL A 666 33.22 -20.73 10.37
N ALA A 667 32.57 -19.59 10.15
CA ALA A 667 32.04 -18.77 11.23
C ALA A 667 30.97 -19.52 12.06
N ALA A 668 30.07 -20.26 11.41
CA ALA A 668 29.05 -21.05 12.09
C ALA A 668 29.66 -22.19 12.92
N TYR A 669 30.65 -22.89 12.39
CA TYR A 669 31.34 -23.96 13.11
C TYR A 669 32.15 -23.43 14.31
N GLU A 670 32.90 -22.34 14.14
CA GLU A 670 33.65 -21.71 15.25
C GLU A 670 32.70 -21.16 16.34
N GLN A 671 31.53 -20.66 15.96
CA GLN A 671 30.50 -20.24 16.92
C GLN A 671 29.97 -21.42 17.76
N LEU A 672 29.76 -22.60 17.17
CA LEU A 672 29.38 -23.82 17.92
C LEU A 672 30.46 -24.25 18.90
N GLN A 673 31.74 -24.14 18.50
CA GLN A 673 32.86 -24.41 19.40
C GLN A 673 32.88 -23.40 20.56
N GLU A 674 32.76 -22.10 20.25
CA GLU A 674 32.71 -21.01 21.23
C GLU A 674 31.58 -21.25 22.27
N GLU A 675 30.41 -21.67 21.80
CA GLU A 675 29.25 -21.94 22.65
C GLU A 675 29.44 -23.16 23.56
N LYS A 676 30.00 -24.27 23.03
CA LYS A 676 30.36 -25.44 23.84
C LYS A 676 31.35 -25.09 24.94
N GLU A 677 32.41 -24.33 24.60
CA GLU A 677 33.42 -23.92 25.59
C GLU A 677 32.82 -23.01 26.68
N TYR A 678 31.95 -22.09 26.28
CA TYR A 678 31.26 -21.21 27.21
C TYR A 678 30.35 -21.99 28.18
N LEU A 679 29.62 -23.01 27.70
CA LEU A 679 28.77 -23.85 28.56
C LEU A 679 29.56 -24.72 29.54
N MET A 680 30.73 -25.23 29.13
CA MET A 680 31.59 -26.01 30.02
C MET A 680 32.30 -25.17 31.08
N TYR A 681 32.72 -23.96 30.71
CA TYR A 681 33.51 -23.08 31.58
C TYR A 681 32.87 -21.69 31.66
N PRO A 682 31.71 -21.53 32.29
CA PRO A 682 31.10 -20.20 32.39
C PRO A 682 32.01 -19.26 33.20
N PRO A 683 32.24 -18.01 32.75
CA PRO A 683 33.01 -17.03 33.50
C PRO A 683 32.38 -16.74 34.88
N ARG A 684 33.22 -16.53 35.91
CA ARG A 684 32.77 -16.34 37.30
C ARG A 684 32.17 -14.96 37.58
N ASP A 685 32.67 -13.92 36.91
CA ASP A 685 32.12 -12.57 36.91
C ASP A 685 31.74 -12.21 35.48
N ASP A 686 30.45 -12.09 35.18
CA ASP A 686 29.97 -11.47 33.93
C ASP A 686 30.21 -9.94 33.91
N GLY A 687 31.11 -9.43 34.77
CA GLY A 687 31.26 -8.02 35.12
C GLY A 687 32.44 -7.33 34.46
N GLN A 688 32.15 -6.18 33.84
CA GLN A 688 33.05 -5.13 33.33
C GLN A 688 33.53 -5.22 31.87
N ASP A 689 33.66 -6.40 31.28
CA ASP A 689 34.07 -6.50 29.88
C ASP A 689 32.87 -6.35 28.93
N HIS A 690 32.74 -5.15 28.35
CA HIS A 690 31.82 -4.86 27.24
C HIS A 690 32.18 -5.66 25.97
N LYS A 691 33.23 -6.48 26.05
CA LYS A 691 33.78 -7.38 25.03
C LYS A 691 33.18 -8.79 25.07
N MET A 692 32.22 -9.06 25.97
CA MET A 692 31.42 -10.30 25.99
C MET A 692 30.41 -10.31 24.81
N GLY A 693 30.94 -10.37 23.60
CA GLY A 693 30.10 -10.35 22.40
C GLY A 693 30.78 -10.70 21.08
N LEU A 694 32.10 -10.84 21.02
CA LEU A 694 32.76 -11.15 19.75
C LEU A 694 33.62 -12.39 19.79
N HIS A 695 34.29 -12.73 20.90
CA HIS A 695 35.11 -13.95 21.00
C HIS A 695 35.26 -14.39 22.47
N TYR A 696 34.55 -15.44 22.89
CA TYR A 696 34.80 -16.11 24.15
C TYR A 696 36.10 -16.93 24.05
N ALA A 697 37.03 -16.65 24.95
CA ALA A 697 38.24 -17.44 25.13
C ALA A 697 38.48 -17.64 26.63
N ARG A 698 38.96 -18.84 26.96
CA ARG A 698 39.31 -19.24 28.33
C ARG A 698 40.32 -18.27 28.96
N PRO A 699 40.33 -18.09 30.29
CA PRO A 699 41.33 -17.26 30.97
C PRO A 699 42.78 -17.63 30.63
N GLU A 700 43.05 -18.92 30.41
CA GLU A 700 44.36 -19.45 29.99
C GLU A 700 44.79 -18.97 28.59
N ASN A 701 43.82 -18.65 27.74
CA ASN A 701 44.00 -18.15 26.39
C ASN A 701 43.91 -16.62 26.31
N ARG A 702 43.92 -15.94 27.47
CA ARG A 702 43.98 -14.48 27.56
C ARG A 702 45.33 -14.00 28.06
N GLN A 703 45.70 -12.79 27.66
CA GLN A 703 46.82 -12.04 28.21
C GLN A 703 46.41 -11.40 29.55
N LYS A 704 47.38 -10.89 30.31
CA LYS A 704 47.13 -10.22 31.61
C LYS A 704 46.28 -8.95 31.47
N ASP A 705 46.20 -8.37 30.28
CA ASP A 705 45.37 -7.21 29.92
C ASP A 705 43.93 -7.59 29.48
N GLY A 706 43.59 -8.88 29.50
CA GLY A 706 42.28 -9.40 29.12
C GLY A 706 42.08 -9.65 27.62
N THR A 707 43.06 -9.31 26.76
CA THR A 707 43.02 -9.61 25.32
C THR A 707 43.23 -11.10 25.04
N ILE A 708 42.66 -11.62 23.94
CA ILE A 708 42.84 -13.02 23.54
C ILE A 708 44.24 -13.18 22.96
N LYS A 709 44.94 -14.26 23.31
CA LYS A 709 46.26 -14.57 22.77
C LYS A 709 46.17 -14.75 21.24
N PRO A 710 47.15 -14.27 20.46
CA PRO A 710 47.17 -14.46 19.00
C PRO A 710 47.03 -15.90 18.54
N THR A 711 47.55 -16.85 19.33
CA THR A 711 47.47 -18.30 19.08
C THR A 711 46.08 -18.90 19.31
N ALA A 712 45.17 -18.15 19.92
CA ALA A 712 43.81 -18.57 20.24
C ALA A 712 42.75 -17.87 19.38
N HIS A 713 43.15 -17.08 18.38
CA HIS A 713 42.23 -16.52 17.39
C HIS A 713 41.81 -17.60 16.39
N GLY A 714 40.50 -17.83 16.26
CA GLY A 714 39.93 -18.59 15.15
C GLY A 714 40.09 -17.86 13.81
N LEU A 715 39.86 -18.57 12.70
CA LEU A 715 39.97 -18.03 11.34
C LEU A 715 38.93 -16.94 11.07
N SER A 716 37.78 -17.00 11.75
CA SER A 716 36.72 -15.98 11.62
C SER A 716 36.88 -14.82 12.62
N HIS A 717 37.96 -14.80 13.41
CA HIS A 717 38.19 -13.78 14.43
C HIS A 717 38.27 -12.37 13.83
N ASN A 718 37.50 -11.43 14.37
CA ASN A 718 37.45 -10.03 13.93
C ASN A 718 37.15 -9.85 12.42
N THR A 719 36.36 -10.76 11.84
CA THR A 719 35.91 -10.68 10.44
C THR A 719 34.48 -10.15 10.32
N VAL A 720 34.15 -9.53 9.18
CA VAL A 720 32.77 -9.11 8.86
C VAL A 720 31.81 -10.31 8.82
N TYR A 721 32.28 -11.48 8.38
CA TYR A 721 31.49 -12.71 8.30
C TYR A 721 30.99 -13.17 9.66
N MET A 722 31.85 -13.18 10.67
CA MET A 722 31.46 -13.51 12.04
C MET A 722 30.50 -12.46 12.62
N ALA A 723 30.72 -11.17 12.34
CA ALA A 723 29.82 -10.10 12.77
C ALA A 723 28.42 -10.25 12.15
N CYS A 724 28.33 -10.49 10.84
CA CYS A 724 27.08 -10.75 10.12
C CYS A 724 26.37 -12.01 10.64
N TRP A 725 27.11 -13.10 10.87
CA TRP A 725 26.54 -14.33 11.42
C TRP A 725 25.94 -14.12 12.81
N LYS A 726 26.61 -13.38 13.69
CA LYS A 726 26.09 -13.02 15.01
C LYS A 726 24.83 -12.17 14.92
N HIS A 727 24.73 -11.24 13.98
CA HIS A 727 23.50 -10.46 13.76
C HIS A 727 22.35 -11.35 13.26
N ALA A 728 22.60 -12.29 12.35
CA ALA A 728 21.60 -13.27 11.94
C ALA A 728 21.07 -14.10 13.13
N LEU A 729 21.95 -14.53 14.03
CA LEU A 729 21.56 -15.20 15.27
C LEU A 729 20.75 -14.28 16.19
N ILE A 730 21.16 -13.02 16.39
CA ILE A 730 20.41 -12.05 17.22
C ILE A 730 18.99 -11.81 16.65
N LEU A 731 18.87 -11.69 15.33
CA LEU A 731 17.58 -11.51 14.65
C LEU A 731 16.74 -12.80 14.63
N SER A 732 17.32 -13.99 14.80
CA SER A 732 16.54 -15.24 14.96
C SER A 732 15.69 -15.27 16.25
N VAL A 733 15.93 -14.33 17.16
CA VAL A 733 15.15 -14.08 18.39
C VAL A 733 14.67 -12.63 18.45
N ASP A 734 14.41 -12.05 17.27
CA ASP A 734 13.82 -10.74 17.13
C ASP A 734 12.43 -10.70 17.78
N PRO A 735 12.05 -9.62 18.49
CA PRO A 735 10.73 -9.51 19.07
C PRO A 735 9.59 -9.37 18.06
N HIS A 736 9.90 -9.05 16.80
CA HIS A 736 8.94 -8.99 15.72
C HIS A 736 8.88 -10.33 14.96
N PRO A 737 7.72 -11.00 14.88
CA PRO A 737 7.62 -12.40 14.42
C PRO A 737 8.03 -12.59 12.95
N GLU A 738 7.80 -11.60 12.07
CA GLU A 738 8.23 -11.70 10.66
C GLU A 738 9.75 -11.64 10.52
N VAL A 739 10.41 -10.74 11.25
CA VAL A 739 11.88 -10.60 11.25
C VAL A 739 12.50 -11.87 11.82
N GLN A 740 11.93 -12.36 12.92
CA GLN A 740 12.32 -13.62 13.55
C GLN A 740 12.26 -14.78 12.54
N CYS A 741 11.13 -14.92 11.85
CA CYS A 741 10.90 -15.99 10.88
C CYS A 741 11.92 -15.98 9.72
N GLU A 742 12.17 -14.81 9.12
CA GLU A 742 13.14 -14.66 8.03
C GLU A 742 14.59 -14.93 8.50
N ALA A 743 14.95 -14.49 9.71
CA ALA A 743 16.26 -14.75 10.29
C ALA A 743 16.47 -16.23 10.63
N THR A 744 15.46 -16.90 11.19
CA THR A 744 15.50 -18.34 11.45
C THR A 744 15.66 -19.14 10.15
N LEU A 745 15.06 -18.69 9.04
CA LEU A 745 15.24 -19.32 7.73
C LEU A 745 16.70 -19.28 7.28
N ILE A 746 17.37 -18.13 7.42
CA ILE A 746 18.80 -17.98 7.11
C ILE A 746 19.66 -18.88 8.01
N VAL A 747 19.39 -18.89 9.31
CA VAL A 747 20.14 -19.71 10.29
C VAL A 747 19.98 -21.21 9.99
N ASP A 748 18.76 -21.66 9.70
CA ASP A 748 18.50 -23.05 9.33
C ASP A 748 19.17 -23.45 8.02
N TYR A 749 19.17 -22.56 7.02
CA TYR A 749 19.88 -22.80 5.76
C TYR A 749 21.38 -23.04 6.01
N VAL A 750 22.05 -22.14 6.74
CA VAL A 750 23.49 -22.27 7.01
C VAL A 750 23.80 -23.51 7.83
N HIS A 751 22.97 -23.87 8.82
CA HIS A 751 23.14 -25.11 9.57
C HIS A 751 22.93 -26.36 8.69
N ASN A 752 21.94 -26.36 7.79
CA ASN A 752 21.73 -27.48 6.86
C ASN A 752 22.93 -27.66 5.92
N VAL A 753 23.47 -26.56 5.37
CA VAL A 753 24.68 -26.60 4.54
C VAL A 753 25.87 -27.09 5.37
N LEU A 754 26.05 -26.60 6.60
CA LEU A 754 27.12 -27.05 7.50
C LEU A 754 27.03 -28.55 7.79
N LEU A 755 25.84 -29.09 8.05
CA LEU A 755 25.61 -30.51 8.29
C LEU A 755 25.85 -31.36 7.04
N SER A 756 25.60 -30.82 5.84
CA SER A 756 25.91 -31.49 4.57
C SER A 756 27.39 -31.39 4.15
N SER A 757 28.16 -30.52 4.80
CA SER A 757 29.57 -30.28 4.48
C SER A 757 30.50 -31.37 5.02
N THR A 758 31.79 -31.31 4.65
CA THR A 758 32.82 -32.25 5.13
C THR A 758 33.04 -32.23 6.65
N VAL A 759 32.68 -31.14 7.32
CA VAL A 759 32.74 -31.01 8.80
C VAL A 759 31.42 -31.35 9.48
N GLY A 760 30.42 -31.85 8.74
CA GLY A 760 29.07 -32.10 9.21
C GLY A 760 28.99 -33.05 10.41
N GLU A 761 29.73 -34.16 10.40
CA GLU A 761 29.73 -35.14 11.52
C GLU A 761 30.27 -34.52 12.82
N SER A 762 31.35 -33.74 12.72
CA SER A 762 31.94 -33.00 13.84
C SER A 762 30.99 -31.93 14.36
N ALA A 763 30.34 -31.18 13.45
CA ALA A 763 29.34 -30.18 13.79
C ALA A 763 28.13 -30.81 14.50
N GLN A 764 27.63 -31.95 14.00
CA GLN A 764 26.51 -32.66 14.61
C GLN A 764 26.86 -33.17 16.02
N THR A 765 28.10 -33.62 16.23
CA THR A 765 28.60 -34.00 17.55
C THR A 765 28.65 -32.79 18.49
N LEU A 766 29.18 -31.65 18.03
CA LEU A 766 29.17 -30.40 18.80
C LEU A 766 27.75 -29.96 19.18
N MET A 767 26.80 -30.00 18.24
CA MET A 767 25.40 -29.64 18.52
C MET A 767 24.76 -30.56 19.56
N ARG A 768 25.01 -31.88 19.51
CA ARG A 768 24.53 -32.84 20.53
C ARG A 768 25.16 -32.59 21.90
N ASP A 769 26.46 -32.28 21.94
CA ASP A 769 27.17 -31.96 23.19
C ASP A 769 26.60 -30.69 23.82
N ILE A 770 26.40 -29.63 23.04
CA ILE A 770 25.80 -28.36 23.46
C ILE A 770 24.39 -28.61 24.02
N GLN A 771 23.56 -29.38 23.32
CA GLN A 771 22.22 -29.73 23.79
C GLN A 771 22.24 -30.48 25.13
N THR A 772 23.15 -31.43 25.29
CA THR A 772 23.29 -32.22 26.52
C THR A 772 23.73 -31.34 27.68
N LEU A 773 24.75 -30.50 27.47
CA LEU A 773 25.25 -29.53 28.45
C LEU A 773 24.18 -28.50 28.83
N ALA A 774 23.42 -27.99 27.86
CA ALA A 774 22.33 -27.05 28.10
C ALA A 774 21.20 -27.69 28.94
N ARG A 775 20.81 -28.94 28.63
CA ARG A 775 19.83 -29.70 29.43
C ARG A 775 20.33 -29.97 30.85
N GLN A 776 21.58 -30.41 31.00
CA GLN A 776 22.19 -30.60 32.33
C GLN A 776 22.26 -29.29 33.12
N ALA A 777 22.65 -28.19 32.47
CA ALA A 777 22.67 -26.87 33.10
C ALA A 777 21.27 -26.35 33.46
N ALA A 778 20.22 -26.72 32.72
CA ALA A 778 18.83 -26.42 33.05
C ALA A 778 18.33 -27.29 34.22
N MET A 779 18.64 -28.59 34.22
CA MET A 779 18.31 -29.51 35.31
C MET A 779 19.03 -29.12 36.61
N LEU A 780 20.32 -28.76 36.55
CA LEU A 780 21.08 -28.27 37.70
C LEU A 780 20.53 -26.93 38.23
N ARG A 781 20.06 -26.03 37.35
CA ARG A 781 19.37 -24.80 37.75
C ARG A 781 18.04 -25.09 38.44
N ASN A 782 17.25 -26.01 37.91
CA ASN A 782 15.98 -26.43 38.51
C ASN A 782 16.18 -27.18 39.83
N ALA A 783 17.22 -28.02 39.92
CA ALA A 783 17.62 -28.73 41.12
C ALA A 783 18.18 -27.78 42.18
N ALA A 784 18.98 -26.77 41.79
CA ALA A 784 19.44 -25.72 42.69
C ALA A 784 18.27 -24.87 43.20
N HIS A 785 17.27 -24.57 42.36
CA HIS A 785 16.02 -23.93 42.79
C HIS A 785 15.23 -24.79 43.78
N ALA A 786 15.09 -26.10 43.53
CA ALA A 786 14.41 -27.04 44.42
C ALA A 786 15.20 -27.28 45.73
N HIS A 787 16.52 -27.29 45.67
CA HIS A 787 17.40 -27.48 46.84
C HIS A 787 17.51 -26.21 47.68
N ALA A 788 17.45 -25.02 47.07
CA ALA A 788 17.31 -23.75 47.77
C ALA A 788 15.93 -23.63 48.46
N GLN A 789 14.86 -24.16 47.85
CA GLN A 789 13.55 -24.28 48.49
C GLN A 789 13.48 -25.35 49.59
N ARG A 790 14.33 -26.38 49.57
CA ARG A 790 14.47 -27.36 50.67
C ARG A 790 15.40 -26.89 51.78
N SER A 791 16.48 -26.17 51.44
CA SER A 791 17.44 -25.65 52.42
C SER A 791 16.93 -24.43 53.18
N SER A 792 15.89 -23.74 52.69
CA SER A 792 15.20 -22.68 53.43
C SER A 792 14.36 -23.19 54.62
N LEU A 793 14.23 -24.51 54.80
CA LEU A 793 13.64 -25.14 55.99
C LEU A 793 14.65 -25.34 57.13
N ILE A 794 15.95 -25.24 56.89
CA ILE A 794 16.99 -25.35 57.91
C ILE A 794 17.90 -24.12 57.77
N GLY A 795 17.74 -23.16 58.69
CA GLY A 795 18.40 -21.86 58.67
C GLY A 795 19.87 -21.92 58.25
N GLY A 796 20.16 -21.40 57.07
CA GLY A 796 21.48 -21.29 56.48
C GLY A 796 21.47 -20.19 55.41
N GLN A 797 22.60 -19.48 55.31
CA GLN A 797 22.81 -18.23 54.58
C GLN A 797 22.14 -18.15 53.20
N ALA A 798 21.50 -17.01 52.91
CA ALA A 798 20.92 -16.69 51.61
C ALA A 798 22.01 -16.66 50.54
N THR A 799 21.96 -17.61 49.60
CA THR A 799 22.73 -17.53 48.36
C THR A 799 22.14 -16.44 47.47
N PRO A 800 22.97 -15.59 46.82
CA PRO A 800 22.49 -14.52 45.95
C PRO A 800 21.74 -15.11 44.74
N PRO A 801 20.72 -14.41 44.20
CA PRO A 801 20.05 -14.83 42.98
C PRO A 801 21.06 -14.88 41.82
N LEU A 802 20.92 -15.90 40.98
CA LEU A 802 21.78 -16.08 39.81
C LEU A 802 21.62 -14.91 38.83
N PRO A 803 22.72 -14.39 38.24
CA PRO A 803 22.67 -13.29 37.28
C PRO A 803 21.87 -13.65 36.03
N SER A 804 21.14 -12.68 35.49
CA SER A 804 20.42 -12.83 34.22
C SER A 804 21.42 -13.11 33.09
N PRO A 805 21.20 -14.14 32.25
CA PRO A 805 22.10 -14.46 31.16
C PRO A 805 22.21 -13.31 30.14
N GLY A 806 23.43 -13.05 29.66
CA GLY A 806 23.70 -12.04 28.63
C GLY A 806 23.02 -12.32 27.28
N LEU A 807 23.04 -11.32 26.39
CA LEU A 807 22.30 -11.29 25.11
C LEU A 807 22.44 -12.59 24.30
N LEU A 808 23.68 -13.03 24.05
CA LEU A 808 23.98 -14.24 23.28
C LEU A 808 23.52 -15.53 23.99
N ARG A 809 23.51 -15.54 25.32
CA ARG A 809 23.07 -16.69 26.12
C ARG A 809 21.55 -16.87 26.06
N ARG A 810 20.77 -15.79 25.87
CA ARG A 810 19.33 -15.87 25.56
C ARG A 810 19.09 -16.41 24.16
N THR A 811 19.90 -16.01 23.17
CA THR A 811 19.84 -16.50 21.78
C THR A 811 20.18 -18.00 21.67
N ALA A 812 21.30 -18.40 22.27
CA ALA A 812 21.80 -19.77 22.34
C ALA A 812 20.80 -20.75 22.98
N SER A 813 20.17 -20.36 24.09
CA SER A 813 19.21 -21.23 24.79
C SER A 813 17.87 -21.40 24.05
N LEU A 814 17.52 -20.50 23.12
CA LEU A 814 16.32 -20.59 22.28
C LEU A 814 16.56 -21.38 20.98
N LEU A 815 17.73 -21.24 20.35
CA LEU A 815 18.11 -21.96 19.11
C LEU A 815 18.02 -23.49 19.26
N PHE A 816 18.41 -24.02 20.42
CA PHE A 816 18.39 -25.47 20.68
C PHE A 816 17.09 -25.99 21.32
N GLN A 817 16.16 -25.11 21.70
CA GLN A 817 14.80 -25.52 22.08
C GLN A 817 13.94 -25.84 20.83
N SER A 818 14.17 -25.15 19.71
CA SER A 818 13.40 -25.30 18.47
C SER A 818 13.64 -26.62 17.70
N LEU A 819 14.67 -27.39 18.05
CA LEU A 819 14.96 -28.71 17.47
C LEU A 819 14.15 -29.84 18.14
N VAL A 820 13.29 -29.54 19.11
CA VAL A 820 12.45 -30.52 19.80
C VAL A 820 11.09 -30.61 19.11
N GLY A 821 11.03 -31.44 18.07
CA GLY A 821 9.78 -32.09 17.68
C GLY A 821 9.45 -33.18 18.70
N GLY A 822 8.51 -32.90 19.58
CA GLY A 822 7.96 -33.85 20.53
C GLY A 822 6.62 -33.35 21.06
N GLU A 823 5.55 -33.94 20.57
CA GLU A 823 4.18 -33.72 21.06
C GLU A 823 4.13 -34.00 22.58
N ASP A 824 3.74 -33.02 23.39
CA ASP A 824 3.21 -33.31 24.72
C ASP A 824 2.06 -32.36 25.05
N LYS A 825 0.84 -32.92 25.01
CA LYS A 825 -0.39 -32.30 25.51
C LYS A 825 -0.33 -32.18 27.04
N PRO A 826 -0.69 -31.04 27.65
CA PRO A 826 -0.77 -30.95 29.10
C PRO A 826 -2.04 -31.66 29.61
N ARG A 827 -1.87 -32.63 30.51
CA ARG A 827 -2.96 -33.16 31.35
C ARG A 827 -3.07 -32.34 32.65
N PRO A 828 -4.29 -32.14 33.18
CA PRO A 828 -4.49 -31.38 34.42
C PRO A 828 -4.16 -32.26 35.63
N THR A 829 -3.39 -31.73 36.58
CA THR A 829 -3.25 -32.33 37.91
C THR A 829 -3.84 -31.40 38.97
N THR A 830 -4.69 -32.01 39.80
CA THR A 830 -5.44 -31.42 40.92
C THR A 830 -4.54 -30.94 42.06
N PRO A 831 -4.98 -29.94 42.85
CA PRO A 831 -4.14 -29.37 43.92
C PRO A 831 -4.17 -30.25 45.17
N SER A 832 -3.00 -30.47 45.78
CA SER A 832 -2.87 -31.04 47.12
C SER A 832 -2.52 -29.96 48.16
N SER A 833 -3.01 -30.22 49.37
CA SER A 833 -3.17 -29.34 50.54
C SER A 833 -1.89 -28.65 51.07
N VAL A 834 -2.06 -27.39 51.51
CA VAL A 834 -1.04 -26.57 52.19
C VAL A 834 -1.21 -26.64 53.72
N ALA A 835 -0.11 -26.90 54.44
CA ALA A 835 -0.01 -26.75 55.89
C ALA A 835 0.61 -25.38 56.26
N PRO A 836 0.27 -24.77 57.41
CA PRO A 836 0.65 -23.39 57.73
C PRO A 836 2.03 -23.30 58.40
N SER A 837 2.86 -22.34 57.96
CA SER A 837 4.14 -21.99 58.61
C SER A 837 4.07 -20.61 59.29
N ARG A 838 4.69 -20.51 60.48
CA ARG A 838 4.74 -19.32 61.35
C ARG A 838 5.82 -18.32 60.91
N PRO A 839 5.68 -17.00 61.19
CA PRO A 839 6.65 -16.01 60.72
C PRO A 839 7.81 -15.81 61.71
N SER A 840 9.04 -15.76 61.20
CA SER A 840 10.23 -15.28 61.91
C SER A 840 10.61 -13.88 61.44
N SER A 841 10.72 -12.94 62.38
CA SER A 841 11.20 -11.57 62.14
C SER A 841 12.72 -11.49 62.25
N SER A 842 13.43 -11.30 61.14
CA SER A 842 14.85 -10.91 61.14
C SER A 842 15.01 -9.53 60.51
N LYS A 843 15.71 -8.61 61.19
CA LYS A 843 16.07 -7.29 60.66
C LYS A 843 17.12 -7.42 59.54
N PRO A 844 17.01 -6.67 58.43
CA PRO A 844 17.95 -6.72 57.32
C PRO A 844 19.29 -6.01 57.63
N GLY A 845 20.38 -6.52 57.06
CA GLY A 845 21.74 -5.94 57.15
C GLY A 845 21.97 -4.75 56.20
N PRO A 846 23.13 -4.05 56.30
CA PRO A 846 23.39 -2.79 55.60
C PRO A 846 23.39 -2.89 54.05
N ASP A 847 23.82 -4.00 53.46
CA ASP A 847 23.77 -4.22 52.00
C ASP A 847 22.34 -4.43 51.47
N GLN A 848 21.39 -4.79 52.34
CA GLN A 848 20.00 -5.03 51.95
C GLN A 848 19.18 -3.75 51.86
N MET A 849 19.72 -2.58 52.26
CA MET A 849 19.05 -1.27 52.18
C MET A 849 19.07 -0.69 50.75
N VAL A 850 19.95 -1.21 49.88
CA VAL A 850 20.16 -0.74 48.49
C VAL A 850 19.42 -1.61 47.46
N ALA A 851 18.62 -2.59 47.88
CA ALA A 851 17.86 -3.47 46.98
C ALA A 851 16.37 -3.09 46.86
N PRO A 852 15.67 -3.43 45.76
CA PRO A 852 14.23 -3.28 45.67
C PRO A 852 13.53 -4.20 46.69
N PRO A 853 12.43 -3.75 47.33
CA PRO A 853 11.70 -4.54 48.30
C PRO A 853 11.26 -5.91 47.80
N GLU A 854 10.92 -6.03 46.51
CA GLU A 854 10.42 -7.24 45.87
C GLU A 854 11.44 -8.38 45.83
N GLN A 855 12.74 -8.06 45.87
CA GLN A 855 13.81 -9.06 45.73
C GLN A 855 14.02 -9.86 47.03
N LEU A 856 13.43 -9.43 48.14
CA LEU A 856 13.54 -10.05 49.47
C LEU A 856 12.38 -10.99 49.79
N ASP A 857 11.38 -11.09 48.92
CA ASP A 857 10.22 -11.96 49.14
C ASP A 857 10.55 -13.41 48.74
N GLN A 858 10.11 -14.40 49.54
CA GLN A 858 10.24 -15.81 49.17
C GLN A 858 9.50 -16.07 47.85
N ALA A 859 10.16 -16.80 46.95
CA ALA A 859 9.72 -17.03 45.57
C ALA A 859 8.22 -17.35 45.48
N SER A 860 7.45 -16.42 44.87
CA SER A 860 6.08 -16.64 44.42
C SER A 860 5.99 -17.93 43.60
N ALA A 861 4.80 -18.53 43.55
CA ALA A 861 4.52 -19.65 42.65
C ALA A 861 4.98 -19.28 41.21
N PRO A 862 5.58 -20.22 40.46
CA PRO A 862 6.10 -19.93 39.12
C PRO A 862 4.98 -19.36 38.25
N ALA A 863 5.19 -18.17 37.67
CA ALA A 863 4.25 -17.54 36.78
C ALA A 863 4.01 -18.43 35.55
N ALA A 864 2.74 -18.58 35.16
CA ALA A 864 2.39 -19.32 33.97
C ALA A 864 2.71 -18.46 32.73
N TYR A 865 3.50 -19.00 31.81
CA TYR A 865 3.82 -18.34 30.54
C TYR A 865 2.97 -18.92 29.41
N SER A 866 2.64 -18.07 28.44
CA SER A 866 1.93 -18.46 27.21
C SER A 866 0.53 -19.05 27.49
N VAL A 867 -0.19 -18.45 28.45
CA VAL A 867 -1.55 -18.85 28.85
C VAL A 867 -2.59 -18.40 27.83
N ALA A 868 -2.31 -17.35 27.07
CA ALA A 868 -3.17 -16.78 26.05
C ALA A 868 -2.48 -16.74 24.67
N ARG A 869 -3.26 -16.44 23.62
CA ARG A 869 -2.74 -16.26 22.26
C ARG A 869 -1.75 -15.09 22.24
N GLU A 870 -0.64 -15.28 21.54
CA GLU A 870 0.30 -14.21 21.21
C GLU A 870 -0.21 -13.47 19.96
N PRO A 871 -0.45 -12.15 20.03
CA PRO A 871 -0.84 -11.36 18.87
C PRO A 871 0.30 -11.32 17.84
N MET A 872 -0.04 -11.58 16.58
CA MET A 872 0.88 -11.49 15.45
C MET A 872 0.59 -10.22 14.65
N THR A 873 1.41 -9.92 13.64
CA THR A 873 1.10 -8.87 12.65
C THR A 873 -0.14 -9.28 11.83
N GLY A 874 -0.95 -8.30 11.41
CA GLY A 874 -2.20 -8.56 10.67
C GLY A 874 -2.02 -9.37 9.38
N ALA A 875 -0.87 -9.24 8.72
CA ALA A 875 -0.51 -9.96 7.50
C ALA A 875 0.49 -11.11 7.73
N TYR A 876 0.60 -11.65 8.95
CA TYR A 876 1.57 -12.70 9.28
C TYR A 876 1.30 -14.01 8.50
N GLU A 877 2.33 -14.51 7.83
CA GLU A 877 2.31 -15.82 7.16
C GLU A 877 3.32 -16.72 7.88
N GLY A 878 2.83 -17.79 8.52
CA GLY A 878 3.69 -18.76 9.21
C GLY A 878 4.55 -19.55 8.23
N ARG A 879 5.80 -19.82 8.60
CA ARG A 879 6.69 -20.68 7.81
C ARG A 879 6.21 -22.13 7.83
N ASP A 880 6.16 -22.72 6.64
CA ASP A 880 5.96 -24.16 6.48
C ASP A 880 7.27 -24.92 6.77
N LEU A 881 7.33 -25.58 7.93
CA LEU A 881 8.50 -26.33 8.38
C LEU A 881 8.75 -27.62 7.58
N THR A 882 7.80 -28.06 6.75
CA THR A 882 7.98 -29.24 5.89
C THR A 882 8.88 -28.97 4.69
N LYS A 883 9.02 -27.69 4.30
CA LYS A 883 9.84 -27.27 3.17
C LYS A 883 11.25 -26.92 3.65
N THR A 884 12.25 -27.36 2.89
CA THR A 884 13.64 -26.98 3.15
C THR A 884 13.83 -25.46 2.94
N PRO A 885 14.57 -24.79 3.82
CA PRO A 885 14.86 -23.36 3.66
C PRO A 885 15.66 -23.14 2.37
N ASN A 886 15.29 -22.12 1.60
CA ASN A 886 15.97 -21.74 0.36
C ASN A 886 16.39 -20.27 0.43
N LEU A 887 17.62 -19.98 0.01
CA LEU A 887 18.19 -18.64 -0.09
C LEU A 887 18.54 -18.32 -1.55
N PRO A 888 18.58 -17.04 -1.95
CA PRO A 888 18.36 -15.84 -1.12
C PRO A 888 16.89 -15.53 -0.83
N LEU A 889 16.64 -14.73 0.21
CA LEU A 889 15.31 -14.20 0.53
C LEU A 889 14.89 -13.17 -0.52
N LYS A 890 13.60 -13.19 -0.90
CA LYS A 890 13.02 -12.20 -1.83
C LYS A 890 12.45 -11.02 -1.06
N SER A 891 12.92 -9.82 -1.36
CA SER A 891 12.33 -8.58 -0.84
C SER A 891 10.92 -8.37 -1.41
N ARG A 892 10.00 -7.89 -0.55
CA ARG A 892 8.64 -7.43 -0.94
C ARG A 892 8.52 -5.90 -0.93
N PHE A 893 9.58 -5.18 -0.55
CA PHE A 893 9.56 -3.74 -0.34
C PHE A 893 9.33 -2.92 -1.61
N LEU A 894 9.93 -3.33 -2.74
CA LEU A 894 9.71 -2.65 -4.02
C LEU A 894 8.24 -2.68 -4.41
N GLU A 895 7.59 -3.85 -4.32
CA GLU A 895 6.18 -4.02 -4.68
C GLU A 895 5.25 -3.22 -3.76
N TRP A 896 5.54 -3.21 -2.46
CA TRP A 896 4.82 -2.35 -1.50
C TRP A 896 5.00 -0.87 -1.79
N SER A 897 6.20 -0.44 -2.20
CA SER A 897 6.45 0.96 -2.58
C SER A 897 5.69 1.34 -3.85
N ILE A 898 5.56 0.43 -4.84
CA ILE A 898 4.77 0.66 -6.07
C ILE A 898 3.30 0.94 -5.75
N GLU A 899 2.75 0.35 -4.67
CA GLU A 899 1.36 0.53 -4.24
C GLU A 899 1.00 2.00 -4.00
N TYR A 900 1.95 2.82 -3.54
CA TYR A 900 1.76 4.27 -3.38
C TYR A 900 1.25 4.95 -4.67
N PHE A 901 1.79 4.55 -5.84
CA PHE A 901 1.36 5.06 -7.15
C PHE A 901 0.13 4.34 -7.72
N ARG A 902 -0.46 3.40 -7.00
CA ARG A 902 -1.78 2.82 -7.29
C ARG A 902 -2.89 3.45 -6.46
N GLU A 903 -2.55 4.02 -5.30
CA GLU A 903 -3.50 4.68 -4.40
C GLU A 903 -3.76 6.14 -4.80
N PRO A 904 -4.97 6.67 -4.56
CA PRO A 904 -5.28 8.08 -4.79
C PRO A 904 -4.36 9.03 -4.02
N GLN A 905 -3.90 10.10 -4.67
CA GLN A 905 -2.98 11.09 -4.07
C GLN A 905 -3.54 12.52 -4.10
N MET A 906 -4.62 12.78 -4.86
CA MET A 906 -5.22 14.12 -4.96
C MET A 906 -6.35 14.35 -3.95
N LYS A 907 -6.78 13.29 -3.23
CA LYS A 907 -7.79 13.40 -2.17
C LYS A 907 -7.14 13.33 -0.78
N PRO A 908 -7.62 14.11 0.19
CA PRO A 908 -7.23 13.90 1.58
C PRO A 908 -7.65 12.49 2.03
N GLY A 909 -6.93 11.93 3.01
CA GLY A 909 -7.31 10.66 3.61
C GLY A 909 -8.67 10.75 4.30
N GLU A 910 -9.36 9.62 4.45
CA GLU A 910 -10.71 9.57 5.04
C GLU A 910 -10.75 10.23 6.42
N ALA A 911 -9.73 10.00 7.26
CA ALA A 911 -9.62 10.58 8.59
C ALA A 911 -9.59 12.12 8.65
N ASP A 912 -9.28 12.79 7.53
CA ASP A 912 -9.21 14.25 7.40
C ASP A 912 -10.34 14.82 6.53
N GLU A 913 -11.13 13.97 5.87
CA GLU A 913 -12.25 14.37 5.01
C GLU A 913 -13.52 14.62 5.83
N PRO A 914 -14.04 15.87 5.91
CA PRO A 914 -15.25 16.16 6.67
C PRO A 914 -16.45 15.38 6.15
N GLY A 915 -17.12 14.65 7.05
CA GLY A 915 -18.29 13.84 6.72
C GLY A 915 -18.01 12.36 6.47
N SER A 916 -16.73 11.96 6.36
CA SER A 916 -16.35 10.53 6.36
C SER A 916 -16.69 9.88 7.71
N THR A 917 -16.80 8.56 7.74
CA THR A 917 -17.05 7.79 8.97
C THR A 917 -15.91 7.99 9.98
N GLU A 918 -14.66 7.87 9.54
CA GLU A 918 -13.49 8.04 10.41
C GLU A 918 -13.39 9.46 10.98
N TYR A 919 -13.63 10.48 10.16
CA TYR A 919 -13.62 11.88 10.60
C TYR A 919 -14.71 12.14 11.65
N ASN A 920 -15.93 11.64 11.41
CA ASN A 920 -17.05 11.81 12.34
C ASN A 920 -16.81 11.09 13.67
N GLU A 921 -16.26 9.87 13.64
CA GLU A 921 -15.86 9.14 14.84
C GLU A 921 -14.78 9.89 15.63
N ARG A 922 -13.74 10.37 14.93
CA ARG A 922 -12.68 11.18 15.52
C ARG A 922 -13.25 12.45 16.17
N LEU A 923 -14.16 13.16 15.48
CA LEU A 923 -14.83 14.35 16.04
C LEU A 923 -15.65 14.01 17.29
N TRP A 924 -16.35 12.87 17.31
CA TRP A 924 -17.06 12.40 18.48
C TRP A 924 -16.11 12.09 19.65
N ARG A 925 -14.99 11.38 19.41
CA ARG A 925 -13.97 11.10 20.43
C ARG A 925 -13.42 12.40 21.02
N ARG A 926 -13.17 13.41 20.18
CA ARG A 926 -12.73 14.74 20.63
C ARG A 926 -13.73 15.41 21.57
N ALA A 927 -15.00 15.48 21.15
CA ALA A 927 -16.05 16.08 21.96
C ALA A 927 -16.23 15.35 23.30
N ARG A 928 -16.15 14.01 23.30
CA ARG A 928 -16.15 13.17 24.51
C ARG A 928 -14.98 13.52 25.44
N ASN A 929 -13.76 13.58 24.90
CA ASN A 929 -12.54 13.85 25.66
C ASN A 929 -12.56 15.26 26.29
N GLU A 930 -12.96 16.28 25.53
CA GLU A 930 -13.12 17.65 26.04
C GLU A 930 -14.18 17.74 27.16
N ASN A 931 -15.30 17.03 26.99
CA ASN A 931 -16.33 17.01 28.02
C ASN A 931 -15.82 16.34 29.30
N MET A 932 -15.09 15.24 29.19
CA MET A 932 -14.48 14.57 30.35
C MET A 932 -13.51 15.50 31.09
N LEU A 933 -12.63 16.22 30.38
CA LEU A 933 -11.73 17.19 30.99
C LEU A 933 -12.49 18.30 31.73
N ARG A 934 -13.58 18.79 31.15
CA ARG A 934 -14.44 19.82 31.75
C ARG A 934 -15.12 19.33 33.04
N GLU A 935 -15.56 18.07 33.04
CA GLU A 935 -16.19 17.42 34.20
C GLU A 935 -15.18 17.13 35.31
N THR A 936 -13.94 16.74 34.99
CA THR A 936 -12.94 16.37 35.99
C THR A 936 -12.20 17.56 36.60
N GLN A 937 -12.11 18.70 35.91
CA GLN A 937 -11.37 19.88 36.38
C GLN A 937 -11.84 20.39 37.77
N PRO A 938 -13.15 20.51 38.07
CA PRO A 938 -13.64 20.91 39.40
C PRO A 938 -13.28 19.93 40.52
N LEU A 939 -13.09 18.64 40.19
CA LEU A 939 -12.80 17.58 41.16
C LEU A 939 -11.44 17.76 41.84
N LYS A 940 -10.57 18.64 41.33
CA LYS A 940 -9.26 18.95 41.91
C LYS A 940 -9.34 19.38 43.38
N GLN A 941 -10.33 20.20 43.73
CA GLN A 941 -10.52 20.66 45.11
C GLN A 941 -11.08 19.53 46.00
N ILE A 942 -11.96 18.71 45.44
CA ILE A 942 -12.62 17.60 46.13
C ILE A 942 -11.61 16.50 46.46
N ALA A 943 -10.77 16.11 45.49
CA ALA A 943 -9.79 15.04 45.63
C ALA A 943 -8.78 15.27 46.77
N GLY A 944 -8.37 16.53 47.00
CA GLY A 944 -7.39 16.89 48.03
C GLY A 944 -7.97 17.02 49.45
N THR A 945 -9.29 17.00 49.62
CA THR A 945 -9.97 17.25 50.90
C THR A 945 -10.88 16.09 51.34
N HIS A 946 -11.44 15.33 50.40
CA HIS A 946 -12.36 14.23 50.68
C HIS A 946 -11.65 12.89 50.96
N LYS A 947 -12.40 11.97 51.57
CA LYS A 947 -11.95 10.60 51.82
C LYS A 947 -12.08 9.75 50.55
N TRP A 948 -11.11 8.86 50.33
CA TRP A 948 -10.98 7.95 49.18
C TRP A 948 -11.43 6.52 49.52
N ASN A 949 -12.46 6.39 50.37
CA ASN A 949 -12.89 5.12 50.94
C ASN A 949 -14.10 4.49 50.23
N ASN A 950 -14.63 5.11 49.18
CA ASN A 950 -15.77 4.57 48.45
C ASN A 950 -15.27 3.49 47.48
N GLN A 951 -15.70 2.25 47.67
CA GLN A 951 -15.34 1.15 46.79
C GLN A 951 -16.21 1.19 45.53
N LEU A 952 -15.57 1.42 44.38
CA LEU A 952 -16.22 1.49 43.08
C LEU A 952 -16.50 0.10 42.50
N GLY A 953 -15.58 -0.84 42.74
CA GLY A 953 -15.67 -2.19 42.17
C GLY A 953 -14.53 -3.11 42.56
N VAL A 954 -14.73 -4.40 42.33
CA VAL A 954 -13.71 -5.45 42.50
C VAL A 954 -13.71 -6.33 41.26
N VAL A 955 -12.55 -6.49 40.64
CA VAL A 955 -12.36 -7.29 39.42
C VAL A 955 -11.42 -8.45 39.73
N ASN A 956 -11.79 -9.67 39.35
CA ASN A 956 -10.91 -10.85 39.50
C ASN A 956 -10.10 -11.07 38.22
N ASN A 957 -8.79 -10.85 38.29
CA ASN A 957 -7.88 -10.99 37.17
C ASN A 957 -7.57 -12.46 36.81
N GLY A 958 -7.79 -13.40 37.75
CA GLY A 958 -7.45 -14.83 37.58
C GLY A 958 -5.95 -15.16 37.66
N ALA A 959 -5.08 -14.14 37.66
CA ALA A 959 -3.64 -14.24 37.88
C ALA A 959 -3.15 -13.03 38.70
N GLN A 960 -2.00 -13.16 39.37
CA GLN A 960 -1.43 -12.10 40.22
C GLN A 960 -1.19 -10.81 39.41
N PRO A 961 -1.90 -9.70 39.70
CA PRO A 961 -1.63 -8.42 39.07
C PRO A 961 -0.27 -7.85 39.50
N ALA A 962 0.56 -7.52 38.51
CA ALA A 962 1.90 -6.98 38.68
C ALA A 962 1.97 -5.47 38.37
N LYS A 963 1.27 -5.01 37.32
CA LYS A 963 1.17 -3.59 36.94
C LYS A 963 -0.26 -3.25 36.53
N LEU A 964 -0.65 -2.01 36.81
CA LEU A 964 -1.95 -1.43 36.49
C LEU A 964 -1.72 -0.13 35.73
N THR A 965 -2.38 0.03 34.58
CA THR A 965 -2.34 1.26 33.78
C THR A 965 -3.75 1.59 33.33
N PHE A 966 -4.26 2.75 33.74
CA PHE A 966 -5.55 3.27 33.30
C PHE A 966 -5.39 4.02 31.97
N HIS A 967 -6.40 3.87 31.11
CA HIS A 967 -6.55 4.71 29.95
C HIS A 967 -7.05 6.12 30.38
N GLN A 968 -6.66 7.15 29.65
CA GLN A 968 -6.95 8.55 29.95
C GLN A 968 -8.43 8.90 29.79
N TYR A 969 -9.07 8.41 28.72
CA TYR A 969 -10.46 8.73 28.38
C TYR A 969 -11.43 7.55 28.31
N GLU A 970 -11.02 6.42 27.72
CA GLU A 970 -11.85 5.21 27.69
C GLU A 970 -11.91 4.54 29.07
N ASP A 971 -12.99 3.79 29.30
CA ASP A 971 -13.21 3.09 30.56
C ASP A 971 -12.34 1.81 30.67
N HIS A 972 -11.12 1.85 30.15
CA HIS A 972 -10.20 0.72 30.02
C HIS A 972 -9.11 0.71 31.10
N LEU A 973 -8.82 -0.48 31.63
CA LEU A 973 -7.74 -0.75 32.57
C LEU A 973 -6.89 -1.91 32.04
N ALA A 974 -5.64 -1.63 31.70
CA ALA A 974 -4.65 -2.64 31.35
C ALA A 974 -3.94 -3.18 32.59
N VAL A 975 -3.85 -4.50 32.69
CA VAL A 975 -3.29 -5.22 33.84
C VAL A 975 -2.31 -6.26 33.34
N SER A 976 -1.06 -6.22 33.80
CA SER A 976 -0.09 -7.28 33.51
C SER A 976 -0.02 -8.26 34.67
N ASP A 977 0.28 -9.52 34.38
CA ASP A 977 0.65 -10.51 35.39
C ASP A 977 2.17 -10.54 35.67
N GLU A 978 2.62 -11.44 36.55
CA GLU A 978 4.06 -11.65 36.82
C GLU A 978 4.80 -12.38 35.69
N GLY A 979 4.10 -12.92 34.69
CA GLY A 979 4.64 -13.68 33.57
C GLY A 979 4.71 -12.86 32.28
N ASN A 980 3.86 -13.23 31.31
CA ASN A 980 3.76 -12.56 30.01
C ASN A 980 2.33 -12.23 29.59
N THR A 981 1.33 -12.30 30.47
CA THR A 981 -0.07 -12.05 30.08
C THR A 981 -0.50 -10.62 30.38
N VAL A 982 -1.21 -10.02 29.43
CA VAL A 982 -1.89 -8.74 29.59
C VAL A 982 -3.40 -8.97 29.53
N TYR A 983 -4.11 -8.35 30.48
CA TYR A 983 -5.56 -8.34 30.59
C TYR A 983 -6.05 -6.92 30.40
N VAL A 984 -7.09 -6.74 29.58
CA VAL A 984 -7.75 -5.45 29.38
C VAL A 984 -9.17 -5.55 29.90
N TRP A 985 -9.51 -4.68 30.87
CA TRP A 985 -10.79 -4.67 31.55
C TRP A 985 -11.54 -3.37 31.26
N ASP A 986 -12.85 -3.46 31.03
CA ASP A 986 -13.76 -2.33 31.17
C ASP A 986 -14.02 -2.16 32.67
N TRP A 987 -13.37 -1.17 33.28
CA TRP A 987 -13.43 -1.00 34.74
C TRP A 987 -14.80 -0.51 35.21
N LYS A 988 -15.61 0.08 34.33
CA LYS A 988 -16.95 0.59 34.64
C LYS A 988 -18.00 -0.52 34.57
N LYS A 989 -17.94 -1.37 33.53
CA LYS A 989 -18.82 -2.54 33.39
C LYS A 989 -18.32 -3.77 34.15
N GLN A 990 -17.09 -3.74 34.66
CA GLN A 990 -16.42 -4.86 35.33
C GLN A 990 -16.31 -6.13 34.47
N SER A 991 -16.24 -5.96 33.15
CA SER A 991 -16.12 -7.04 32.17
C SER A 991 -14.75 -7.05 31.51
N ARG A 992 -14.21 -8.25 31.25
CA ARG A 992 -12.95 -8.38 30.50
C ARG A 992 -13.20 -8.15 29.02
N LEU A 993 -12.42 -7.25 28.42
CA LEU A 993 -12.46 -6.96 26.99
C LEU A 993 -11.53 -7.91 26.23
N SER A 994 -10.27 -8.01 26.66
CA SER A 994 -9.28 -8.88 26.01
C SER A 994 -8.29 -9.52 26.99
N ARG A 995 -7.61 -10.57 26.52
CA ARG A 995 -6.51 -11.26 27.20
C ARG A 995 -5.54 -11.86 26.17
N PHE A 996 -4.29 -11.45 26.22
CA PHE A 996 -3.26 -11.90 25.28
C PHE A 996 -1.89 -12.06 25.94
N SER A 997 -1.02 -12.83 25.29
CA SER A 997 0.38 -13.02 25.73
C SER A 997 1.30 -12.04 25.00
N ASN A 998 2.16 -11.35 25.74
CA ASN A 998 3.14 -10.38 25.24
C ASN A 998 4.36 -11.04 24.54
N GLY A 999 4.52 -12.36 24.62
CA GLY A 999 5.60 -13.07 23.91
C GLY A 999 7.00 -12.90 24.50
N ASN A 1000 7.14 -12.34 25.72
CA ASN A 1000 8.43 -12.27 26.40
C ASN A 1000 8.88 -13.66 26.92
N PRO A 1001 10.19 -13.98 26.89
CA PRO A 1001 10.70 -15.31 27.21
C PRO A 1001 10.57 -15.67 28.70
N GLN A 1002 10.60 -16.96 29.02
CA GLN A 1002 10.53 -17.44 30.41
C GLN A 1002 11.64 -16.83 31.28
N GLY A 1003 11.28 -16.39 32.48
CA GLY A 1003 12.19 -15.70 33.40
C GLY A 1003 12.28 -14.18 33.19
N SER A 1004 11.67 -13.65 32.12
CA SER A 1004 11.42 -12.21 31.97
C SER A 1004 9.99 -11.85 32.39
N LYS A 1005 9.76 -10.59 32.75
CA LYS A 1005 8.44 -10.08 33.16
C LYS A 1005 8.13 -8.76 32.47
N ILE A 1006 6.84 -8.43 32.37
CA ILE A 1006 6.39 -7.11 31.90
C ILE A 1006 6.76 -6.07 32.97
N SER A 1007 7.58 -5.09 32.60
CA SER A 1007 8.14 -4.11 33.53
C SER A 1007 7.28 -2.86 33.67
N ASP A 1008 6.71 -2.37 32.56
CA ASP A 1008 5.77 -1.26 32.54
C ASP A 1008 4.86 -1.31 31.30
N MET A 1009 3.73 -0.60 31.35
CA MET A 1009 2.77 -0.48 30.25
C MET A 1009 2.25 0.96 30.15
N LYS A 1010 2.16 1.49 28.93
CA LYS A 1010 1.65 2.84 28.64
C LYS A 1010 0.67 2.79 27.47
N PHE A 1011 -0.42 3.53 27.58
CA PHE A 1011 -1.23 3.84 26.40
C PHE A 1011 -0.59 5.01 25.63
N ILE A 1012 -0.65 4.95 24.32
CA ILE A 1012 -0.19 6.01 23.41
C ILE A 1012 -1.33 6.40 22.48
N ASN A 1013 -1.32 7.62 21.95
CA ASN A 1013 -2.36 8.16 21.06
C ASN A 1013 -3.77 8.18 21.70
N GLU A 1014 -3.85 8.37 23.02
CA GLU A 1014 -5.09 8.27 23.79
C GLU A 1014 -6.19 9.27 23.37
N ASP A 1015 -5.81 10.38 22.71
CA ASP A 1015 -6.76 11.41 22.26
C ASP A 1015 -7.66 10.97 21.08
N ASP A 1016 -7.31 9.91 20.34
CA ASP A 1016 -8.12 9.34 19.26
C ASP A 1016 -8.20 7.81 19.39
N GLN A 1017 -7.41 7.06 18.62
CA GLN A 1017 -7.31 5.60 18.74
C GLN A 1017 -6.02 5.22 19.47
N ALA A 1018 -6.19 4.66 20.67
CA ALA A 1018 -5.07 4.31 21.52
C ALA A 1018 -4.38 3.01 21.08
N PHE A 1019 -3.08 2.95 21.30
CA PHE A 1019 -2.29 1.73 21.22
C PHE A 1019 -1.76 1.39 22.62
N LEU A 1020 -1.49 0.11 22.86
CA LEU A 1020 -0.90 -0.35 24.12
C LEU A 1020 0.59 -0.67 23.92
N MET A 1021 1.45 0.12 24.54
CA MET A 1021 2.90 -0.08 24.56
C MET A 1021 3.31 -0.85 25.82
N THR A 1022 4.01 -1.96 25.64
CA THR A 1022 4.49 -2.80 26.74
C THR A 1022 6.01 -2.89 26.72
N GLY A 1023 6.63 -2.66 27.86
CA GLY A 1023 8.06 -2.86 28.07
C GLY A 1023 8.33 -4.13 28.87
N SER A 1024 9.26 -4.93 28.40
CA SER A 1024 9.64 -6.19 29.05
C SER A 1024 11.03 -6.08 29.69
N SER A 1025 11.25 -6.82 30.79
CA SER A 1025 12.53 -6.81 31.52
C SER A 1025 13.70 -7.39 30.73
N ASP A 1026 13.46 -7.89 29.52
CA ASP A 1026 14.48 -8.37 28.59
C ASP A 1026 15.06 -7.27 27.68
N GLY A 1027 14.52 -6.04 27.75
CA GLY A 1027 14.95 -4.90 26.95
C GLY A 1027 14.13 -4.66 25.67
N VAL A 1028 12.98 -5.34 25.54
CA VAL A 1028 12.11 -5.26 24.36
C VAL A 1028 10.89 -4.38 24.61
N ILE A 1029 10.54 -3.58 23.60
CA ILE A 1029 9.28 -2.84 23.53
C ILE A 1029 8.40 -3.45 22.44
N ARG A 1030 7.12 -3.61 22.75
CA ARG A 1030 6.07 -4.02 21.81
C ARG A 1030 4.92 -3.03 21.84
N VAL A 1031 4.31 -2.79 20.68
CA VAL A 1031 3.19 -1.87 20.51
C VAL A 1031 2.03 -2.64 19.86
N TYR A 1032 0.89 -2.66 20.54
CA TYR A 1032 -0.31 -3.39 20.13
C TYR A 1032 -1.42 -2.44 19.69
N ARG A 1033 -2.08 -2.77 18.59
CA ARG A 1033 -3.31 -2.12 18.11
C ARG A 1033 -4.52 -3.01 18.36
N ASN A 1034 -5.71 -2.40 18.42
CA ASN A 1034 -6.97 -3.10 18.72
C ASN A 1034 -6.86 -3.96 19.99
N TYR A 1035 -6.18 -3.42 21.01
CA TYR A 1035 -5.85 -4.13 22.25
C TYR A 1035 -7.09 -4.53 23.04
N ASP A 1036 -8.23 -3.93 22.75
CA ASP A 1036 -9.54 -4.11 23.37
C ASP A 1036 -10.33 -5.32 22.81
N SER A 1037 -9.85 -5.98 21.75
CA SER A 1037 -10.53 -7.11 21.10
C SER A 1037 -9.66 -8.36 20.98
N ASP A 1038 -10.09 -9.47 21.58
CA ASP A 1038 -9.40 -10.78 21.49
C ASP A 1038 -9.23 -11.29 20.05
N LYS A 1039 -10.08 -10.84 19.11
CA LYS A 1039 -10.06 -11.30 17.72
C LYS A 1039 -9.22 -10.42 16.80
N GLN A 1040 -9.23 -9.12 17.04
CA GLN A 1040 -8.62 -8.11 16.16
C GLN A 1040 -7.29 -7.58 16.67
N ILE A 1041 -6.85 -8.01 17.86
CA ILE A 1041 -5.57 -7.61 18.42
C ILE A 1041 -4.40 -8.01 17.52
N GLU A 1042 -3.54 -7.04 17.24
CA GLU A 1042 -2.40 -7.22 16.36
C GLU A 1042 -1.18 -6.47 16.89
N LEU A 1043 0.00 -7.00 16.57
CA LEU A 1043 1.27 -6.36 16.84
C LEU A 1043 1.57 -5.33 15.72
N ALA A 1044 1.68 -4.05 16.07
CA ALA A 1044 1.98 -2.98 15.10
C ALA A 1044 3.48 -2.83 14.84
N THR A 1045 4.28 -2.85 15.92
CA THR A 1045 5.75 -2.85 15.82
C THR A 1045 6.36 -3.39 17.12
N ALA A 1046 7.59 -3.89 17.03
CA ALA A 1046 8.35 -4.40 18.16
C ALA A 1046 9.83 -4.30 17.90
N TRP A 1047 10.61 -3.81 18.86
CA TRP A 1047 12.06 -3.70 18.73
C TRP A 1047 12.79 -3.84 20.06
N ARG A 1048 14.09 -4.11 19.98
CA ARG A 1048 14.97 -4.22 21.15
C ARG A 1048 15.53 -2.85 21.51
N ALA A 1049 14.86 -2.17 22.43
CA ALA A 1049 15.25 -0.84 22.86
C ALA A 1049 16.57 -0.82 23.64
N SER A 1050 16.88 -1.89 24.40
CA SER A 1050 18.14 -2.05 25.13
C SER A 1050 18.88 -3.32 24.72
N THR A 1051 20.10 -3.16 24.18
CA THR A 1051 20.91 -4.28 23.65
C THR A 1051 21.80 -4.93 24.70
N HIS A 1052 22.11 -4.24 25.80
CA HIS A 1052 22.99 -4.73 26.87
C HIS A 1052 22.36 -4.45 28.23
N MET A 1053 21.98 -5.49 28.97
CA MET A 1053 21.68 -5.37 30.40
C MET A 1053 22.92 -5.73 31.18
N VAL A 1054 23.37 -4.83 32.06
CA VAL A 1054 24.52 -5.07 32.93
C VAL A 1054 24.08 -6.03 34.04
N PRO A 1055 24.70 -7.21 34.19
CA PRO A 1055 24.40 -8.10 35.29
C PRO A 1055 24.69 -7.40 36.61
N SER A 1056 23.68 -7.31 37.47
CA SER A 1056 23.78 -6.73 38.80
C SER A 1056 23.10 -7.64 39.80
N ASN A 1057 23.66 -7.74 41.00
CA ASN A 1057 23.05 -8.46 42.14
C ASN A 1057 21.74 -7.79 42.58
N VAL A 1058 21.50 -6.56 42.12
CA VAL A 1058 20.32 -5.74 42.41
C VAL A 1058 19.80 -5.18 41.08
N ASN A 1059 18.61 -5.60 40.64
CA ASN A 1059 18.08 -5.27 39.32
C ASN A 1059 16.77 -4.48 39.41
N SER A 1060 16.61 -3.45 38.58
CA SER A 1060 15.34 -2.75 38.38
C SER A 1060 14.56 -3.31 37.18
N GLY A 1061 15.21 -4.05 36.29
CA GLY A 1061 14.68 -4.45 35.00
C GLY A 1061 14.80 -3.34 33.96
N MET A 1062 13.88 -3.30 33.00
CA MET A 1062 13.75 -2.19 32.05
C MET A 1062 12.71 -1.19 32.58
N VAL A 1063 13.03 0.10 32.54
CA VAL A 1063 12.09 1.18 32.86
C VAL A 1063 11.99 2.07 31.64
N PHE A 1064 10.77 2.47 31.26
CA PHE A 1064 10.59 3.42 30.17
C PHE A 1064 9.51 4.45 30.47
N ASP A 1065 9.58 5.58 29.79
CA ASP A 1065 8.56 6.64 29.83
C ASP A 1065 8.24 7.11 28.40
N TRP A 1066 6.97 7.38 28.13
CA TRP A 1066 6.46 7.80 26.82
C TRP A 1066 6.15 9.30 26.82
N GLN A 1067 6.60 10.02 25.80
CA GLN A 1067 6.31 11.44 25.59
C GLN A 1067 5.43 11.65 24.36
N GLN A 1068 4.12 11.84 24.56
CA GLN A 1068 3.18 12.01 23.43
C GLN A 1068 3.45 13.28 22.61
N VAL A 1069 3.83 14.39 23.24
CA VAL A 1069 4.03 15.68 22.54
C VAL A 1069 5.23 15.65 21.58
N THR A 1070 6.27 14.91 21.94
CA THR A 1070 7.54 14.86 21.19
C THR A 1070 7.77 13.50 20.52
N GLY A 1071 6.89 12.52 20.70
CA GLY A 1071 7.02 11.17 20.14
C GLY A 1071 8.23 10.38 20.62
N ARG A 1072 8.75 10.67 21.82
CA ARG A 1072 9.98 10.05 22.33
C ARG A 1072 9.67 8.95 23.34
N VAL A 1073 10.42 7.86 23.27
CA VAL A 1073 10.46 6.81 24.28
C VAL A 1073 11.80 6.89 25.00
N LEU A 1074 11.77 7.18 26.30
CA LEU A 1074 12.95 7.17 27.16
C LEU A 1074 13.09 5.77 27.75
N VAL A 1075 14.22 5.11 27.54
CA VAL A 1075 14.44 3.73 28.00
C VAL A 1075 15.71 3.66 28.85
N ALA A 1076 15.56 3.17 30.07
CA ALA A 1076 16.65 2.95 31.01
C ALA A 1076 16.42 1.64 31.79
N GLY A 1077 17.17 1.46 32.88
CA GLY A 1077 17.04 0.29 33.75
C GLY A 1077 18.39 -0.14 34.27
N ASP A 1078 18.69 -1.42 34.11
CA ASP A 1078 19.98 -2.05 34.44
C ASP A 1078 21.07 -1.74 33.38
N VAL A 1079 21.13 -0.49 32.93
CA VAL A 1079 22.08 0.01 31.93
C VAL A 1079 22.63 1.35 32.39
N ARG A 1080 23.89 1.63 32.06
CA ARG A 1080 24.56 2.90 32.41
C ARG A 1080 24.20 4.07 31.49
N VAL A 1081 23.33 3.85 30.51
CA VAL A 1081 22.85 4.84 29.57
C VAL A 1081 21.32 4.87 29.56
N ILE A 1082 20.78 6.05 29.32
CA ILE A 1082 19.36 6.31 29.09
C ILE A 1082 19.23 6.54 27.59
N ARG A 1083 18.55 5.64 26.89
CA ARG A 1083 18.35 5.70 25.43
C ARG A 1083 17.11 6.49 25.11
N VAL A 1084 17.21 7.35 24.11
CA VAL A 1084 16.10 8.17 23.61
C VAL A 1084 15.74 7.68 22.20
N TRP A 1085 14.63 6.95 22.12
CA TRP A 1085 14.05 6.50 20.86
C TRP A 1085 13.03 7.52 20.38
N TYR A 1086 12.96 7.73 19.07
CA TYR A 1086 11.95 8.60 18.47
C TYR A 1086 11.04 7.80 17.56
N ALA A 1087 9.74 7.85 17.85
CA ALA A 1087 8.73 7.04 17.19
C ALA A 1087 8.58 7.39 15.71
N ALA A 1088 8.68 8.67 15.33
CA ALA A 1088 8.51 9.07 13.93
C ALA A 1088 9.65 8.57 13.01
N HIS A 1089 10.88 8.48 13.53
CA HIS A 1089 12.03 7.95 12.77
C HIS A 1089 12.29 6.46 13.02
N GLU A 1090 11.58 5.87 14.00
CA GLU A 1090 11.81 4.52 14.54
C GLU A 1090 13.30 4.21 14.82
N ALA A 1091 14.04 5.20 15.31
CA ALA A 1091 15.49 5.10 15.53
C ALA A 1091 15.88 5.64 16.91
N CYS A 1092 17.01 5.15 17.43
CA CYS A 1092 17.62 5.69 18.64
C CYS A 1092 18.39 6.97 18.28
N ILE A 1093 17.96 8.12 18.78
CA ILE A 1093 18.60 9.41 18.45
C ILE A 1093 19.74 9.73 19.42
N MET A 1094 19.58 9.38 20.70
CA MET A 1094 20.53 9.79 21.74
C MET A 1094 20.75 8.71 22.79
N ASP A 1095 22.02 8.51 23.15
CA ASP A 1095 22.43 7.77 24.34
C ASP A 1095 22.92 8.76 25.40
N ILE A 1096 22.12 8.97 26.45
CA ILE A 1096 22.45 9.89 27.55
C ILE A 1096 23.15 9.10 28.67
N PRO A 1097 24.38 9.47 29.08
CA PRO A 1097 25.05 8.79 30.18
C PRO A 1097 24.29 9.00 31.49
N ALA A 1098 23.88 7.91 32.14
CA ALA A 1098 23.17 7.97 33.41
C ALA A 1098 24.05 8.56 34.53
N ARG A 1099 25.39 8.59 34.35
CA ARG A 1099 26.42 9.06 35.29
C ARG A 1099 26.40 8.35 36.65
N SER A 1100 25.89 7.11 36.73
CA SER A 1100 25.75 6.33 37.98
C SER A 1100 26.30 4.92 37.82
N GLY A 1101 26.82 4.35 38.91
CA GLY A 1101 27.11 2.92 39.01
C GLY A 1101 25.90 2.07 39.41
N SER A 1102 24.79 2.71 39.80
CA SER A 1102 23.53 2.06 40.18
C SER A 1102 22.50 2.15 39.05
N CYS A 1103 21.56 1.20 38.99
CA CYS A 1103 20.52 1.16 37.98
C CYS A 1103 19.47 2.28 38.15
N VAL A 1104 18.81 2.61 37.05
CA VAL A 1104 17.68 3.55 37.04
C VAL A 1104 16.43 2.78 37.45
N THR A 1105 15.71 3.27 38.45
CA THR A 1105 14.60 2.54 39.09
C THR A 1105 13.23 3.08 38.68
N SER A 1106 13.16 4.35 38.31
CA SER A 1106 11.94 5.02 37.89
C SER A 1106 12.30 6.21 37.00
N LEU A 1107 11.47 6.45 35.98
CA LEU A 1107 11.59 7.55 35.04
C LEU A 1107 10.27 8.31 34.99
N THR A 1108 10.36 9.63 34.83
CA THR A 1108 9.23 10.51 34.56
C THR A 1108 9.72 11.69 33.74
N SER A 1109 8.88 12.23 32.88
CA SER A 1109 9.21 13.39 32.08
C SER A 1109 8.15 14.48 32.10
N ASP A 1110 8.55 15.69 31.71
CA ASP A 1110 7.61 16.78 31.48
C ASP A 1110 6.79 16.49 30.22
N GLN A 1111 5.55 16.09 30.40
CA GLN A 1111 4.65 15.71 29.32
C GLN A 1111 4.11 16.92 28.54
N MET A 1112 4.33 18.15 29.03
CA MET A 1112 3.87 19.37 28.34
C MET A 1112 4.89 19.85 27.30
N THR A 1113 6.18 19.88 27.64
CA THR A 1113 7.23 20.34 26.70
C THR A 1113 8.15 19.24 26.20
N GLY A 1114 8.22 18.09 26.88
CA GLY A 1114 9.06 16.95 26.53
C GLY A 1114 10.57 17.15 26.70
N ASN A 1115 11.02 18.35 27.11
CA ASN A 1115 12.45 18.68 27.11
C ASN A 1115 13.21 18.17 28.34
N ILE A 1116 12.53 18.10 29.48
CA ILE A 1116 13.13 17.73 30.77
C ILE A 1116 12.58 16.39 31.22
N PHE A 1117 13.45 15.52 31.72
CA PHE A 1117 13.07 14.29 32.38
C PHE A 1117 13.87 14.05 33.66
N VAL A 1118 13.32 13.24 34.55
CA VAL A 1118 13.87 12.94 35.87
C VAL A 1118 14.01 11.42 36.02
N ALA A 1119 15.16 11.00 36.52
CA ALA A 1119 15.47 9.60 36.80
C ALA A 1119 15.77 9.39 38.28
N GLY A 1120 15.13 8.38 38.87
CA GLY A 1120 15.43 7.87 40.20
C GLY A 1120 16.43 6.72 40.12
N PHE A 1121 17.32 6.62 41.10
CA PHE A 1121 18.39 5.62 41.13
C PHE A 1121 18.30 4.73 42.38
N GLY A 1122 18.86 3.53 42.27
CA GLY A 1122 18.92 2.59 43.39
C GLY A 1122 19.81 3.05 44.54
N ASP A 1123 20.75 3.97 44.29
CA ASP A 1123 21.63 4.56 45.30
C ASP A 1123 21.00 5.73 46.10
N GLY A 1124 19.72 6.02 45.86
CA GLY A 1124 18.98 7.11 46.50
C GLY A 1124 19.12 8.47 45.81
N ALA A 1125 19.85 8.55 44.69
CA ALA A 1125 19.92 9.79 43.91
C ALA A 1125 18.67 9.99 43.05
N VAL A 1126 18.28 11.25 42.88
CA VAL A 1126 17.32 11.69 41.87
C VAL A 1126 18.02 12.70 40.98
N ARG A 1127 18.00 12.50 39.66
CA ARG A 1127 18.71 13.37 38.70
C ARG A 1127 17.77 13.91 37.65
N VAL A 1128 17.99 15.15 37.28
CA VAL A 1128 17.21 15.88 36.28
C VAL A 1128 18.09 16.05 35.04
N PHE A 1129 17.52 15.73 33.89
CA PHE A 1129 18.16 15.79 32.59
C PHE A 1129 17.40 16.75 31.67
N ASP A 1130 18.13 17.56 30.92
CA ASP A 1130 17.61 18.43 29.86
C ASP A 1130 18.12 17.93 28.50
N THR A 1131 17.19 17.52 27.64
CA THR A 1131 17.49 16.95 26.32
C THR A 1131 17.95 17.99 25.29
N ARG A 1132 17.85 19.28 25.60
CA ARG A 1132 18.32 20.37 24.72
C ARG A 1132 19.83 20.57 24.80
N GLN A 1133 20.45 20.09 25.88
CA GLN A 1133 21.90 20.12 26.05
C GLN A 1133 22.54 18.90 25.39
N ARG A 1134 23.86 18.97 25.12
CA ARG A 1134 24.60 17.81 24.60
C ARG A 1134 24.46 16.63 25.58
N PRO A 1135 24.41 15.36 25.10
CA PRO A 1135 24.20 14.20 25.96
C PRO A 1135 25.13 14.16 27.17
N GLN A 1136 26.39 14.53 26.98
CA GLN A 1136 27.38 14.57 28.06
C GLN A 1136 26.98 15.55 29.16
N ASP A 1137 26.48 16.75 28.83
CA ASP A 1137 26.13 17.83 29.77
C ASP A 1137 24.64 17.89 30.14
N SER A 1138 23.86 16.94 29.64
CA SER A 1138 22.41 16.88 29.83
C SER A 1138 21.95 16.78 31.28
N MET A 1139 22.78 16.23 32.19
CA MET A 1139 22.46 16.15 33.62
C MET A 1139 22.60 17.53 34.29
N VAL A 1140 21.48 18.25 34.39
CA VAL A 1140 21.45 19.61 34.93
C VAL A 1140 21.38 19.67 36.45
N ARG A 1141 20.79 18.66 37.11
CA ARG A 1141 20.68 18.62 38.58
C ARG A 1141 20.77 17.21 39.15
N LYS A 1142 21.19 17.15 40.41
CA LYS A 1142 21.29 15.92 41.21
C LYS A 1142 20.91 16.22 42.66
N TRP A 1143 19.90 15.54 43.16
CA TRP A 1143 19.61 15.47 44.59
C TRP A 1143 20.08 14.11 45.11
N LYS A 1144 20.97 14.13 46.10
CA LYS A 1144 21.42 12.92 46.80
C LYS A 1144 21.69 13.27 48.23
N ASP A 1145 21.04 12.58 49.15
CA ASP A 1145 21.29 12.69 50.58
C ASP A 1145 22.32 11.62 50.96
N GLU A 1146 23.53 12.04 51.33
CA GLU A 1146 24.60 11.10 51.66
C GLU A 1146 24.31 10.26 52.92
N SER A 1147 23.42 10.78 53.80
CA SER A 1147 23.00 10.11 55.03
C SER A 1147 21.85 9.12 54.83
N ASP A 1148 21.10 9.22 53.73
CA ASP A 1148 19.87 8.45 53.45
C ASP A 1148 19.97 7.69 52.12
N ARG A 1149 20.88 6.71 52.05
CA ARG A 1149 21.09 5.83 50.88
C ARG A 1149 20.00 4.78 50.76
N GLN A 1150 18.82 5.19 50.31
CA GLN A 1150 17.64 4.32 50.15
C GLN A 1150 17.22 4.20 48.70
N TRP A 1151 16.78 3.01 48.31
CA TRP A 1151 16.23 2.76 46.98
C TRP A 1151 15.04 3.71 46.67
N ILE A 1152 15.15 4.47 45.58
CA ILE A 1152 14.03 5.28 45.08
C ILE A 1152 13.04 4.36 44.38
N LYS A 1153 11.82 4.27 44.90
CA LYS A 1153 10.79 3.38 44.37
C LYS A 1153 10.02 4.01 43.21
N SER A 1154 9.74 5.31 43.29
CA SER A 1154 8.98 6.04 42.28
C SER A 1154 9.41 7.50 42.28
N VAL A 1155 9.53 8.06 41.08
CA VAL A 1155 9.59 9.51 40.84
C VAL A 1155 8.51 9.84 39.83
N HIS A 1156 7.71 10.86 40.11
CA HIS A 1156 6.63 11.27 39.23
C HIS A 1156 6.48 12.78 39.24
N MET A 1157 6.53 13.39 38.05
CA MET A 1157 6.30 14.82 37.86
C MET A 1157 4.83 15.07 37.59
N GLN A 1158 4.17 15.86 38.43
CA GLN A 1158 2.75 16.13 38.28
C GLN A 1158 2.47 17.06 37.09
N ARG A 1159 1.50 16.71 36.23
CA ARG A 1159 1.12 17.50 35.05
C ARG A 1159 0.23 18.69 35.39
N GLY A 1160 -0.62 18.58 36.42
CA GLY A 1160 -1.54 19.65 36.87
C GLY A 1160 -1.25 20.15 38.29
N GLY A 1161 -1.23 21.47 38.53
CA GLY A 1161 -0.80 22.05 39.82
C GLY A 1161 0.41 22.97 39.65
N GLN A 1162 1.31 23.03 40.64
CA GLN A 1162 2.57 23.80 40.54
C GLN A 1162 3.69 23.03 39.81
N ARG A 1163 3.39 21.89 39.18
CA ARG A 1163 4.34 20.97 38.51
C ARG A 1163 5.43 20.44 39.44
N GLU A 1164 5.02 20.05 40.63
CA GLU A 1164 5.94 19.50 41.63
C GLU A 1164 6.34 18.07 41.26
N LEU A 1165 7.59 17.73 41.57
CA LEU A 1165 8.12 16.38 41.45
C LEU A 1165 7.97 15.66 42.78
N VAL A 1166 7.36 14.48 42.77
CA VAL A 1166 7.22 13.63 43.97
C VAL A 1166 8.21 12.47 43.85
N SER A 1167 9.08 12.29 44.85
CA SER A 1167 9.96 11.13 44.96
C SER A 1167 9.63 10.32 46.20
N ALA A 1168 9.48 9.00 46.06
CA ALA A 1168 9.19 8.09 47.16
C ALA A 1168 10.33 7.08 47.36
N SER A 1169 10.86 7.00 48.58
CA SER A 1169 11.94 6.09 48.97
C SER A 1169 11.40 4.85 49.67
N ARG A 1170 12.15 3.74 49.61
CA ARG A 1170 11.82 2.45 50.24
C ARG A 1170 11.52 2.54 51.74
N ASN A 1171 12.16 3.45 52.46
CA ASN A 1171 11.97 3.68 53.90
C ASN A 1171 10.67 4.42 54.25
N GLY A 1172 9.79 4.70 53.29
CA GLY A 1172 8.53 5.40 53.50
C GLY A 1172 8.66 6.92 53.57
N ARG A 1173 9.83 7.48 53.22
CA ARG A 1173 10.01 8.93 53.09
C ARG A 1173 9.57 9.38 51.69
N VAL A 1174 8.67 10.35 51.64
CA VAL A 1174 8.22 10.99 50.40
C VAL A 1174 8.68 12.43 50.42
N ARG A 1175 9.34 12.89 49.35
CA ARG A 1175 9.82 14.26 49.20
C ARG A 1175 9.16 14.89 47.99
N ILE A 1176 8.73 16.13 48.16
CA ILE A 1176 8.17 16.98 47.11
C ILE A 1176 9.23 18.01 46.73
N TRP A 1177 9.47 18.16 45.44
CA TRP A 1177 10.52 19.00 44.89
C TRP A 1177 9.95 19.99 43.90
N ASP A 1178 10.46 21.21 43.95
CA ASP A 1178 10.50 22.08 42.78
C ASP A 1178 11.82 21.81 42.06
N ILE A 1179 11.77 21.45 40.78
CA ILE A 1179 12.97 21.15 39.98
C ILE A 1179 13.95 22.33 39.89
N ARG A 1180 13.52 23.54 40.22
CA ARG A 1180 14.33 24.76 40.21
C ARG A 1180 15.12 24.97 41.52
N MET A 1181 14.74 24.26 42.59
CA MET A 1181 15.28 24.43 43.93
C MET A 1181 16.26 23.31 44.30
N ASP A 1182 17.19 23.59 45.22
CA ASP A 1182 18.19 22.62 45.68
C ASP A 1182 17.71 21.77 46.86
N LYS A 1183 16.75 22.28 47.63
CA LYS A 1183 16.14 21.59 48.78
C LYS A 1183 14.71 21.16 48.43
N PRO A 1184 14.22 20.03 49.00
CA PRO A 1184 12.82 19.64 48.83
C PRO A 1184 11.91 20.69 49.47
N LEU A 1185 10.75 20.96 48.84
CA LEU A 1185 9.71 21.82 49.39
C LEU A 1185 9.15 21.22 50.68
N HIS A 1186 8.84 19.92 50.62
CA HIS A 1186 8.32 19.16 51.75
C HIS A 1186 8.93 17.77 51.82
N SER A 1187 9.06 17.24 53.04
CA SER A 1187 9.53 15.89 53.30
C SER A 1187 8.67 15.25 54.37
N PHE A 1188 7.98 14.17 54.01
CA PHE A 1188 7.02 13.49 54.86
C PHE A 1188 7.48 12.06 55.16
N GLN A 1189 7.25 11.60 56.40
CA GLN A 1189 7.37 10.19 56.76
C GLN A 1189 5.97 9.56 56.71
N THR A 1190 5.61 8.95 55.58
CA THR A 1190 4.24 8.47 55.31
C THR A 1190 3.97 7.11 55.96
N THR A 1191 4.99 6.28 56.10
CA THR A 1191 4.93 4.99 56.78
C THR A 1191 6.27 4.66 57.45
N ARG A 1192 6.23 3.87 58.53
CA ARG A 1192 7.43 3.29 59.14
C ARG A 1192 7.74 1.90 58.58
N ASP A 1193 6.79 1.34 57.84
CA ASP A 1193 6.93 0.06 57.14
C ASP A 1193 7.66 0.24 55.80
N THR A 1194 8.04 -0.87 55.17
CA THR A 1194 8.66 -0.81 53.85
C THR A 1194 7.64 -0.36 52.82
N LEU A 1195 7.97 0.70 52.07
CA LEU A 1195 7.16 1.20 50.96
C LEU A 1195 7.34 0.28 49.76
N ARG A 1196 6.23 -0.28 49.26
CA ARG A 1196 6.18 -1.24 48.14
C ARG A 1196 5.72 -0.60 46.86
N THR A 1197 4.75 0.30 46.92
CA THR A 1197 4.27 1.02 45.74
C THR A 1197 4.11 2.49 46.08
N ALA A 1198 4.31 3.34 45.09
CA ALA A 1198 4.00 4.76 45.18
C ALA A 1198 3.48 5.22 43.83
N SER A 1199 2.27 5.77 43.83
CA SER A 1199 1.62 6.34 42.64
C SER A 1199 1.19 7.75 42.96
N THR A 1200 1.48 8.68 42.06
CA THR A 1200 1.02 10.07 42.15
C THR A 1200 -0.04 10.27 41.08
N HIS A 1201 -1.07 11.06 41.37
CA HIS A 1201 -2.09 11.36 40.38
C HIS A 1201 -1.61 12.44 39.41
N GLU A 1202 -1.87 12.26 38.11
CA GLU A 1202 -1.35 13.12 37.03
C GLU A 1202 -1.80 14.59 37.17
N HIS A 1203 -3.08 14.84 37.48
CA HIS A 1203 -3.64 16.19 37.61
C HIS A 1203 -4.15 16.60 39.01
N LEU A 1204 -4.65 15.66 39.81
CA LEU A 1204 -5.18 15.94 41.15
C LEU A 1204 -4.04 15.96 42.18
N PRO A 1205 -4.05 16.85 43.20
CA PRO A 1205 -2.96 17.04 44.16
C PRO A 1205 -2.92 15.95 45.24
N VAL A 1206 -2.85 14.68 44.83
CA VAL A 1206 -2.83 13.51 45.70
C VAL A 1206 -1.81 12.48 45.26
N PHE A 1207 -1.31 11.71 46.23
CA PHE A 1207 -0.48 10.54 46.00
C PHE A 1207 -0.86 9.41 46.95
N ALA A 1208 -0.58 8.18 46.54
CA ALA A 1208 -0.85 6.98 47.32
C ALA A 1208 0.42 6.17 47.54
N VAL A 1209 0.54 5.57 48.72
CA VAL A 1209 1.64 4.67 49.08
C VAL A 1209 1.08 3.33 49.52
N GLY A 1210 1.58 2.26 48.90
CA GLY A 1210 1.32 0.87 49.31
C GLY A 1210 2.43 0.37 50.22
N THR A 1211 2.03 -0.28 51.32
CA THR A 1211 2.95 -0.76 52.37
C THR A 1211 3.10 -2.28 52.35
N SER A 1212 4.14 -2.78 53.02
CA SER A 1212 4.29 -4.22 53.26
C SER A 1212 3.25 -4.81 54.22
N GLN A 1213 2.51 -3.97 54.96
CA GLN A 1213 1.48 -4.39 55.91
C GLN A 1213 0.06 -4.27 55.34
N HIS A 1214 -0.15 -4.69 54.08
CA HIS A 1214 -1.48 -4.76 53.46
C HIS A 1214 -2.32 -3.46 53.50
N ALA A 1215 -1.67 -2.29 53.59
CA ALA A 1215 -2.36 -1.01 53.67
C ALA A 1215 -1.93 -0.09 52.52
N VAL A 1216 -2.92 0.55 51.90
CA VAL A 1216 -2.76 1.65 50.94
C VAL A 1216 -3.17 2.95 51.63
N LYS A 1217 -2.28 3.92 51.68
CA LYS A 1217 -2.53 5.22 52.31
C LYS A 1217 -2.54 6.31 51.26
N VAL A 1218 -3.59 7.13 51.22
CA VAL A 1218 -3.76 8.25 50.29
C VAL A 1218 -3.51 9.56 51.03
N PHE A 1219 -2.66 10.40 50.47
CA PHE A 1219 -2.24 11.69 51.01
C PHE A 1219 -2.52 12.81 50.01
N ASN A 1220 -2.74 14.02 50.51
CA ASN A 1220 -2.63 15.23 49.69
C ASN A 1220 -1.16 15.67 49.58
N LEU A 1221 -0.84 16.61 48.68
CA LEU A 1221 0.53 17.12 48.53
C LEU A 1221 1.05 17.91 49.73
N ASP A 1222 0.18 18.42 50.62
CA ASP A 1222 0.60 19.04 51.88
C ASP A 1222 1.07 18.03 52.95
N GLY A 1223 0.91 16.72 52.67
CA GLY A 1223 1.31 15.62 53.57
C GLY A 1223 0.21 15.15 54.53
N ASN A 1224 -1.01 15.67 54.41
CA ASN A 1224 -2.15 15.22 55.21
C ASN A 1224 -2.68 13.87 54.72
N LEU A 1225 -2.89 12.94 55.65
CA LEU A 1225 -3.47 11.63 55.36
C LEU A 1225 -4.99 11.78 55.13
N LEU A 1226 -5.45 11.46 53.92
CA LEU A 1226 -6.88 11.52 53.55
C LEU A 1226 -7.61 10.22 53.89
N SER A 1227 -6.99 9.07 53.59
CA SER A 1227 -7.62 7.75 53.79
C SER A 1227 -6.60 6.63 53.93
N ARG A 1228 -6.98 5.61 54.70
CA ARG A 1228 -6.29 4.33 54.81
C ARG A 1228 -7.23 3.25 54.27
N LEU A 1229 -6.79 2.57 53.22
CA LEU A 1229 -7.55 1.54 52.51
C LEU A 1229 -6.87 0.20 52.74
N GLU A 1230 -7.68 -0.81 52.98
CA GLU A 1230 -7.26 -2.21 53.05
C GLU A 1230 -8.00 -2.92 51.91
N PRO A 1231 -7.29 -3.32 50.83
CA PRO A 1231 -7.93 -3.99 49.70
C PRO A 1231 -8.60 -5.29 50.15
N TYR A 1232 -9.67 -5.68 49.45
CA TYR A 1232 -10.34 -6.93 49.74
C TYR A 1232 -9.36 -8.11 49.67
N SER A 1233 -9.47 -9.02 50.66
CA SER A 1233 -8.80 -10.33 50.69
C SER A 1233 -9.85 -11.41 50.88
N SER A 1234 -9.76 -12.51 50.10
CA SER A 1234 -10.75 -13.60 50.11
C SER A 1234 -11.02 -14.13 51.52
N PHE A 1235 -12.30 -14.28 51.88
CA PHE A 1235 -12.77 -14.70 53.21
C PHE A 1235 -12.14 -16.02 53.73
N LEU A 1236 -11.76 -16.92 52.81
CA LEU A 1236 -11.14 -18.22 53.13
C LEU A 1236 -9.61 -18.15 53.31
N GLN A 1237 -8.94 -17.10 52.83
CA GLN A 1237 -7.51 -16.89 53.04
C GLN A 1237 -7.30 -15.74 54.04
N GLN A 1238 -7.03 -16.06 55.31
CA GLN A 1238 -6.70 -15.10 56.38
C GLN A 1238 -5.33 -14.37 56.18
N ASN A 1239 -4.91 -14.07 54.95
CA ASN A 1239 -3.67 -13.36 54.66
C ASN A 1239 -3.83 -11.83 54.77
N ARG A 1240 -4.29 -11.33 55.93
CA ARG A 1240 -4.31 -9.88 56.29
C ARG A 1240 -2.91 -9.25 56.43
N ARG A 1241 -1.87 -9.88 55.87
CA ARG A 1241 -0.45 -9.49 55.94
C ARG A 1241 0.24 -9.49 54.58
N ALA A 1242 -0.50 -9.71 53.49
CA ALA A 1242 0.05 -9.66 52.15
C ALA A 1242 0.48 -8.22 51.78
N PRO A 1243 1.72 -8.01 51.29
CA PRO A 1243 2.16 -6.69 50.85
C PRO A 1243 1.36 -6.23 49.62
N ILE A 1244 1.28 -4.92 49.41
CA ILE A 1244 0.65 -4.34 48.22
C ILE A 1244 1.55 -4.57 47.00
N SER A 1245 0.99 -5.10 45.91
CA SER A 1245 1.74 -5.44 44.68
C SER A 1245 1.79 -4.28 43.69
N ALA A 1246 0.66 -3.63 43.43
CA ALA A 1246 0.54 -2.51 42.49
C ALA A 1246 -0.50 -1.48 42.96
N THR A 1247 -0.24 -0.22 42.65
CA THR A 1247 -1.19 0.90 42.82
C THR A 1247 -1.10 1.81 41.60
N ALA A 1248 -2.24 2.28 41.09
CA ALA A 1248 -2.29 3.21 39.98
C ALA A 1248 -3.50 4.14 40.09
N PHE A 1249 -3.33 5.41 39.74
CA PHE A 1249 -4.42 6.36 39.60
C PHE A 1249 -4.90 6.40 38.15
N HIS A 1250 -6.20 6.66 37.96
CA HIS A 1250 -6.70 7.11 36.68
C HIS A 1250 -6.14 8.50 36.36
N PRO A 1251 -5.74 8.82 35.11
CA PRO A 1251 -5.11 10.11 34.79
C PRO A 1251 -5.96 11.34 35.12
N HIS A 1252 -7.26 11.32 34.79
CA HIS A 1252 -8.20 12.44 35.04
C HIS A 1252 -9.20 12.23 36.18
N ARG A 1253 -9.87 11.06 36.24
CA ARG A 1253 -10.91 10.76 37.23
C ARG A 1253 -10.30 10.44 38.59
N PRO A 1254 -10.99 10.75 39.71
CA PRO A 1254 -10.52 10.44 41.06
C PRO A 1254 -10.74 8.95 41.39
N ILE A 1255 -10.01 8.07 40.70
CA ILE A 1255 -10.09 6.62 40.85
C ILE A 1255 -8.69 6.07 41.17
N LEU A 1256 -8.61 5.20 42.18
CA LEU A 1256 -7.41 4.50 42.61
C LEU A 1256 -7.61 2.99 42.49
N GLY A 1257 -6.80 2.34 41.67
CA GLY A 1257 -6.69 0.89 41.60
C GLY A 1257 -5.59 0.38 42.54
N CYS A 1258 -5.87 -0.69 43.28
CA CYS A 1258 -4.88 -1.34 44.14
C CYS A 1258 -5.07 -2.86 44.22
N THR A 1259 -3.95 -3.57 44.37
CA THR A 1259 -3.89 -5.03 44.40
C THR A 1259 -2.94 -5.49 45.50
N ALA A 1260 -3.26 -6.61 46.15
CA ALA A 1260 -2.39 -7.25 47.12
C ALA A 1260 -1.64 -8.44 46.49
N GLN A 1261 -0.45 -8.74 47.00
CA GLN A 1261 0.32 -9.90 46.57
C GLN A 1261 -0.30 -11.19 47.12
N GLY A 1262 -0.43 -12.21 46.28
CA GLY A 1262 -1.12 -13.46 46.61
C GLY A 1262 -2.64 -13.42 46.43
N ASP A 1263 -3.21 -12.27 46.02
CA ASP A 1263 -4.62 -12.14 45.65
C ASP A 1263 -4.75 -11.78 44.16
N TYR A 1264 -5.77 -12.33 43.51
CA TYR A 1264 -6.06 -12.11 42.10
C TYR A 1264 -7.08 -10.98 41.88
N HIS A 1265 -7.57 -10.35 42.96
CA HIS A 1265 -8.52 -9.25 42.87
C HIS A 1265 -7.85 -7.87 42.74
N ILE A 1266 -8.45 -7.03 41.90
CA ILE A 1266 -8.15 -5.62 41.72
C ILE A 1266 -9.27 -4.83 42.40
N ASN A 1267 -8.89 -3.98 43.35
CA ASN A 1267 -9.83 -3.13 44.09
C ASN A 1267 -9.78 -1.71 43.55
N LEU A 1268 -10.95 -1.17 43.18
CA LEU A 1268 -11.12 0.19 42.68
C LEU A 1268 -11.78 1.05 43.76
N PHE A 1269 -11.15 2.18 44.10
CA PHE A 1269 -11.65 3.15 45.07
C PHE A 1269 -11.81 4.53 44.44
N THR A 1270 -12.75 5.33 44.94
CA THR A 1270 -12.97 6.72 44.52
C THR A 1270 -13.24 7.64 45.71
N CYS A 1271 -13.05 8.95 45.52
CA CYS A 1271 -13.49 9.97 46.47
C CYS A 1271 -14.87 10.57 46.15
N GLU A 1272 -15.45 10.25 44.99
CA GLU A 1272 -16.80 10.67 44.63
C GLU A 1272 -17.84 9.85 45.39
N LYS A 1273 -18.93 10.49 45.84
CA LYS A 1273 -20.08 9.78 46.39
C LYS A 1273 -20.91 9.26 45.23
N THR A 1274 -20.96 7.94 45.04
CA THR A 1274 -21.88 7.32 44.10
C THR A 1274 -23.32 7.56 44.58
N GLU A 1275 -24.14 8.28 43.79
CA GLU A 1275 -25.57 8.05 43.84
C GLU A 1275 -25.81 6.61 43.39
N ALA A 1276 -26.58 5.86 44.18
CA ALA A 1276 -26.85 4.46 43.88
C ALA A 1276 -27.56 4.36 42.52
N LEU A 1277 -26.88 3.79 41.53
CA LEU A 1277 -27.50 3.33 40.29
C LEU A 1277 -28.50 2.23 40.67
N HIS A 1278 -29.77 2.61 40.81
CA HIS A 1278 -30.87 1.66 40.82
C HIS A 1278 -30.91 0.97 39.44
N PHE A 1279 -30.40 -0.26 39.38
CA PHE A 1279 -30.68 -1.17 38.27
C PHE A 1279 -32.16 -1.54 38.32
N GLY A 1280 -32.92 -1.06 37.34
CA GLY A 1280 -34.22 -1.57 36.94
C GLY A 1280 -34.10 -2.36 35.65
#